data_AF-A0A7Y2TQI0-F1
#
_entry.id   AF-A0A7Y2TQI0-F1
#
_cell.length_a   1.000
_cell.length_b   1.000
_cell.length_c   1.000
_cell.angle_alpha   90.00
_cell.angle_beta   90.00
_cell.angle_gamma   90.00
#
_symmetry.space_group_name_H-M   'P 1'
#
loop_
_entity.id
_entity.type
_entity.pdbx_description
1 polymer ?
#
loop_
_entity_poly.entity_id
_entity_poly.type
_entity_poly.pdbx_seq_one_letter_code
_entity_poly.pdbx_strand_id
1 'polypeptide(L)'
;YMQSVAAQRPYFFDHVQELTDQAFEDFYQLTGRRYQRVMNYRTDDADYLIVGQGSVIPTAEAVADWMREERGIKVGVVNVVMFRPFPGDLLSQVLKGKKGVAVLERLDQPLAADLPLMREIRATLNKSLENGRNPKAPAYPELAGYRSVSDMPALYSGSFGMGSRDLQPEGVVAAIENMLPDGKHKRLFYLSIDFVRKSMMTPMQEVYNQQVLDAYPHVADLALRGSENPNLMPKDSITVRMHSVGGWGAITTGKNLAMTLYDLLGYHIKANPKYGSEKKGQPTNYFLSAAPEPIRINCEYFYVDVVLSPDPNVFGHSNALAGLKKGGVLVMQSDAATAEEFWSAIPRRYRKTIVDNDIRVFYLDAFRIARDEATDPELQLRMQGIAFQGAFFATSPLLEKHGLSEEKLLDAIRDQLQHKFGGKGARVVEDNMRVVRRGFEEIVEVTDKHLDEDKLKTGGTLPVPVMVKRQPESRSASSDIHRFWAQTGSMYASGLGESVPADPFTSMSLMPAVTSHFRDMTGIRFEHPEFIPENCTACGDCYTVCPDTAIPGLVNETGQVLDTVVNRLKKAGRPTDHLPRAVRQMDMKLKKLLSAAGETESVSKIIEKAIEETIAGYDGGADEIAQLKAEFKDFREELGTFQFALSRPYFTNPEKKQPGSGGLLSITVDPYTCKGCMECVEVCKDDALVPVTQTKASVADLRKNWDFWLDLPNTPDKYIRVDNLEEGIGALETILLNKDAYLPFASGDGSCIGCGEKTAMHLFVATVESLMQPRVKKHVAYLDELIAKLKKHVQMKLVDEIDIGDAVEMKAVLSDNSGPELTLARIAESVERTSEAEPIDREWLQYVTDLVARLQDLRWRYQDGTTGTGRSSMGILNATGCTSVWGSTYPFNPYPFPWTNHLFQDPASLAMGVYEGHMVKMVDGFKAIRMAEAFLQGSYDREEQEEKFRYFNWQDFSDEEFNLCPPVVAVGGDGAMYDIGFQNLSRALMSGKPIKVFIVDTQVYSNTGGQACTSGFFGQVSDMAQFGKAIKGKEEIRKEMGLIAIAHRTTYYMQSTMAHANHMIESFVQGLMSRRPAVFNIYTPCQPEHGIGDDMSAHQAKLAVESRTYPLFRYDPDGGATVAECLDLDGNPASDLDWPVAKIQYMDSGREKEMELSTTFVDFAVTEARFRKHFRKIPRDAWNDDMVMVSEYLDLDADEREEKVPFVWALDAKRELSRLLVSDAMIESAEDRRAFWMMLRELAAVEEAPAVEDEVQLESRIRQEVVQKIASG
;
A
#
# COMPACT_ATOMS: atom_id res chain seq x y z
N TYR A 1 -29.90 -40.47 -3.59
CA TYR A 1 -29.66 -39.02 -3.49
C TYR A 1 -30.94 -38.22 -3.27
N MET A 2 -31.87 -38.14 -4.24
CA MET A 2 -33.13 -37.35 -4.10
C MET A 2 -33.91 -37.69 -2.82
N GLN A 3 -34.10 -38.98 -2.52
CA GLN A 3 -34.75 -39.43 -1.27
C GLN A 3 -34.04 -38.88 -0.02
N SER A 4 -32.71 -38.84 -0.01
CA SER A 4 -31.91 -38.30 1.10
C SER A 4 -32.14 -36.80 1.28
N VAL A 5 -32.14 -36.02 0.20
CA VAL A 5 -32.41 -34.57 0.26
C VAL A 5 -33.85 -34.31 0.71
N ALA A 6 -34.83 -35.04 0.17
CA ALA A 6 -36.23 -34.90 0.57
C ALA A 6 -36.46 -35.31 2.03
N ALA A 7 -35.80 -36.38 2.50
CA ALA A 7 -35.89 -36.86 3.88
C ALA A 7 -35.32 -35.88 4.91
N GLN A 8 -34.37 -35.01 4.53
CA GLN A 8 -33.87 -33.97 5.44
C GLN A 8 -34.96 -33.02 5.93
N ARG A 9 -36.01 -32.79 5.13
CA ARG A 9 -37.10 -31.88 5.48
C ARG A 9 -37.91 -32.36 6.69
N PRO A 10 -38.61 -33.51 6.63
CA PRO A 10 -39.44 -33.97 7.75
C PRO A 10 -38.63 -34.45 8.94
N TYR A 11 -37.39 -34.91 8.76
CA TYR A 11 -36.61 -35.51 9.86
C TYR A 11 -35.58 -34.56 10.50
N PHE A 12 -35.28 -33.41 9.88
CA PHE A 12 -34.36 -32.42 10.46
C PHE A 12 -34.92 -31.00 10.38
N PHE A 13 -35.26 -30.49 9.19
CA PHE A 13 -35.57 -29.06 9.03
C PHE A 13 -36.92 -28.63 9.60
N ASP A 14 -37.95 -29.47 9.53
CA ASP A 14 -39.29 -29.14 10.03
C ASP A 14 -39.32 -28.97 11.58
N HIS A 15 -38.32 -29.51 12.28
CA HIS A 15 -38.17 -29.38 13.74
C HIS A 15 -37.40 -28.12 14.18
N VAL A 16 -36.67 -27.44 13.27
CA VAL A 16 -35.79 -26.32 13.63
C VAL A 16 -36.57 -25.15 14.25
N GLN A 17 -37.79 -24.90 13.78
CA GLN A 17 -38.62 -23.81 14.30
C GLN A 17 -38.96 -24.00 15.79
N GLU A 18 -39.52 -25.15 16.16
CA GLU A 18 -39.87 -25.49 17.54
C GLU A 18 -38.64 -25.48 18.46
N LEU A 19 -37.53 -26.06 17.99
CA LEU A 19 -36.28 -26.08 18.75
C LEU A 19 -35.72 -24.66 18.98
N THR A 20 -35.89 -23.76 18.01
CA THR A 20 -35.45 -22.37 18.14
C THR A 20 -36.33 -21.61 19.13
N ASP A 21 -37.65 -21.79 19.07
CA ASP A 21 -38.59 -21.18 20.01
C ASP A 21 -38.32 -21.67 21.45
N GLN A 22 -38.02 -22.96 21.63
CA GLN A 22 -37.58 -23.51 22.93
C GLN A 22 -36.27 -22.88 23.40
N ALA A 23 -35.27 -22.78 22.53
CA ALA A 23 -33.98 -22.17 22.88
C ALA A 23 -34.11 -20.70 23.30
N PHE A 24 -35.00 -19.94 22.66
CA PHE A 24 -35.31 -18.57 23.07
C PHE A 24 -36.00 -18.50 24.43
N GLU A 25 -36.93 -19.42 24.72
CA GLU A 25 -37.57 -19.49 26.03
C GLU A 25 -36.56 -19.86 27.12
N ASP A 26 -35.71 -20.86 26.89
CA ASP A 26 -34.66 -21.26 27.82
C ASP A 26 -33.70 -20.10 28.10
N PHE A 27 -33.28 -19.37 27.06
CA PHE A 27 -32.44 -18.18 27.20
C PHE A 27 -33.14 -17.07 28.01
N TYR A 28 -34.45 -16.88 27.82
CA TYR A 28 -35.24 -15.95 28.61
C TYR A 28 -35.29 -16.36 30.09
N GLN A 29 -35.55 -17.64 30.39
CA GLN A 29 -35.57 -18.14 31.77
C GLN A 29 -34.22 -17.94 32.47
N LEU A 30 -33.11 -18.07 31.74
CA LEU A 30 -31.77 -17.88 32.28
C LEU A 30 -31.36 -16.41 32.46
N THR A 31 -31.82 -15.52 31.59
CA THR A 31 -31.24 -14.16 31.48
C THR A 31 -32.24 -13.02 31.68
N GLY A 32 -33.54 -13.31 31.67
CA GLY A 32 -34.62 -12.33 31.62
C GLY A 32 -34.76 -11.61 30.28
N ARG A 33 -33.92 -11.89 29.27
CA ARG A 33 -33.96 -11.25 27.95
C ARG A 33 -34.74 -12.13 26.97
N ARG A 34 -35.89 -11.64 26.51
CA ARG A 34 -36.77 -12.38 25.62
C ARG A 34 -36.39 -12.15 24.16
N TYR A 35 -36.21 -13.25 23.43
CA TYR A 35 -36.06 -13.27 21.98
C TYR A 35 -37.21 -14.05 21.36
N GLN A 36 -37.51 -13.74 20.10
CA GLN A 36 -38.50 -14.42 19.28
C GLN A 36 -37.98 -14.40 17.83
N ARG A 37 -38.49 -15.31 16.98
CA ARG A 37 -38.11 -15.35 15.55
C ARG A 37 -38.36 -14.02 14.85
N VAL A 38 -39.41 -13.31 15.25
CA VAL A 38 -39.72 -11.92 14.89
C VAL A 38 -39.97 -11.14 16.16
N MET A 39 -39.24 -10.05 16.36
CA MET A 39 -39.43 -9.12 17.46
C MET A 39 -40.18 -7.88 16.96
N ASN A 40 -41.16 -7.44 17.74
CA ASN A 40 -42.03 -6.33 17.39
C ASN A 40 -41.83 -5.15 18.35
N TYR A 41 -41.74 -3.94 17.80
CA TYR A 41 -41.64 -2.71 18.58
C TYR A 41 -42.71 -1.71 18.10
N ARG A 42 -43.65 -1.36 18.99
CA ARG A 42 -44.78 -0.43 18.73
C ARG A 42 -45.55 -0.76 17.44
N THR A 43 -45.82 -2.04 17.16
CA THR A 43 -46.46 -2.51 15.92
C THR A 43 -47.99 -2.55 15.96
N ASP A 44 -48.58 -2.67 17.15
CA ASP A 44 -50.01 -2.98 17.30
C ASP A 44 -50.92 -1.90 16.71
N ASP A 45 -50.65 -0.63 17.02
CA ASP A 45 -51.38 0.53 16.51
C ASP A 45 -50.69 1.20 15.30
N ALA A 46 -49.58 0.65 14.82
CA ALA A 46 -48.80 1.25 13.73
C ALA A 46 -49.57 1.26 12.41
N ASP A 47 -49.49 2.38 11.70
CA ASP A 47 -49.92 2.52 10.30
C ASP A 47 -48.81 2.14 9.33
N TYR A 48 -47.56 2.43 9.69
CA TYR A 48 -46.37 2.20 8.86
C TYR A 48 -45.36 1.36 9.62
N LEU A 49 -44.61 0.49 8.91
CA LEU A 49 -43.58 -0.34 9.52
C LEU A 49 -42.22 -0.18 8.85
N ILE A 50 -41.17 -0.23 9.67
CA ILE A 50 -39.81 -0.53 9.23
C ILE A 50 -39.54 -2.00 9.52
N VAL A 51 -39.07 -2.76 8.53
CA VAL A 51 -38.69 -4.17 8.67
C VAL A 51 -37.22 -4.32 8.31
N GLY A 52 -36.43 -5.00 9.13
CA GLY A 52 -35.02 -5.23 8.85
C GLY A 52 -34.39 -6.29 9.74
N GLN A 53 -33.06 -6.36 9.72
CA GLN A 53 -32.28 -7.22 10.62
C GLN A 53 -31.03 -6.50 11.16
N GLY A 54 -30.53 -6.97 12.30
CA GLY A 54 -29.22 -6.56 12.82
C GLY A 54 -29.17 -5.13 13.35
N SER A 55 -28.04 -4.45 13.13
CA SER A 55 -27.70 -3.20 13.82
C SER A 55 -28.57 -1.99 13.47
N VAL A 56 -29.38 -2.05 12.41
CA VAL A 56 -30.30 -0.94 12.06
C VAL A 56 -31.50 -0.85 13.00
N ILE A 57 -31.89 -1.97 13.62
CA ILE A 57 -33.13 -2.08 14.40
C ILE A 57 -33.15 -1.10 15.58
N PRO A 58 -32.14 -1.02 16.47
CA PRO A 58 -32.18 -0.09 17.59
C PRO A 58 -32.27 1.38 17.15
N THR A 59 -31.58 1.77 16.06
CA THR A 59 -31.70 3.11 15.48
C THR A 59 -33.11 3.36 14.96
N ALA A 60 -33.72 2.38 14.29
CA ALA A 60 -35.08 2.49 13.78
C ALA A 60 -36.12 2.60 14.91
N GLU A 61 -35.94 1.89 16.02
CA GLU A 61 -36.80 2.02 17.21
C GLU A 61 -36.74 3.44 17.80
N ALA A 62 -35.54 4.00 17.94
CA ALA A 62 -35.37 5.37 18.42
C ALA A 62 -36.01 6.41 17.46
N VAL A 63 -35.88 6.21 16.15
CA VAL A 63 -36.53 7.07 15.15
C VAL A 63 -38.05 6.90 15.18
N ALA A 64 -38.56 5.69 15.37
CA ALA A 64 -40.00 5.43 15.48
C ALA A 64 -40.62 6.09 16.72
N ASP A 65 -39.90 6.10 17.85
CA ASP A 65 -40.32 6.84 19.05
C ASP A 65 -40.43 8.34 18.76
N TRP A 66 -39.37 8.91 18.20
CA TRP A 66 -39.33 10.33 17.85
C TRP A 66 -40.41 10.72 16.83
N MET A 67 -40.65 9.90 15.80
CA MET A 67 -41.72 10.12 14.81
C MET A 67 -43.12 10.12 15.45
N ARG A 68 -43.33 9.27 16.44
CA ARG A 68 -44.60 9.21 17.18
C ARG A 68 -44.76 10.41 18.10
N GLU A 69 -43.70 10.79 18.80
CA GLU A 69 -43.72 11.85 19.82
C GLU A 69 -43.76 13.26 19.20
N GLU A 70 -42.89 13.54 18.24
CA GLU A 70 -42.74 14.88 17.66
C GLU A 70 -43.66 15.12 16.45
N ARG A 71 -44.01 14.07 15.71
CA ARG A 71 -44.78 14.20 14.46
C ARG A 71 -46.14 13.48 14.46
N GLY A 72 -46.46 12.74 15.52
CA GLY A 72 -47.73 12.01 15.63
C GLY A 72 -47.90 10.87 14.61
N ILE A 73 -46.83 10.43 13.95
CA ILE A 73 -46.87 9.38 12.91
C ILE A 73 -46.73 8.02 13.58
N LYS A 74 -47.73 7.14 13.38
CA LYS A 74 -47.77 5.81 14.00
C LYS A 74 -46.86 4.82 13.26
N VAL A 75 -45.57 4.84 13.60
CA VAL A 75 -44.56 3.94 13.02
C VAL A 75 -44.23 2.80 13.99
N GLY A 76 -44.14 1.57 13.49
CA GLY A 76 -43.62 0.42 14.23
C GLY A 76 -42.35 -0.13 13.59
N VAL A 77 -41.59 -0.94 14.32
CA VAL A 77 -40.38 -1.60 13.85
C VAL A 77 -40.49 -3.11 14.04
N VAL A 78 -40.07 -3.85 13.03
CA VAL A 78 -40.06 -5.31 13.01
C VAL A 78 -38.63 -5.79 12.79
N ASN A 79 -38.11 -6.54 13.75
CA ASN A 79 -36.79 -7.16 13.67
C ASN A 79 -36.93 -8.63 13.32
N VAL A 80 -36.43 -9.01 12.14
CA VAL A 80 -36.35 -10.40 11.70
C VAL A 80 -35.09 -11.02 12.30
N VAL A 81 -35.22 -11.56 13.51
CA VAL A 81 -34.11 -12.20 14.24
C VAL A 81 -33.68 -13.50 13.56
N MET A 82 -34.65 -14.24 13.02
CA MET A 82 -34.41 -15.50 12.33
C MET A 82 -34.79 -15.38 10.86
N PHE A 83 -33.81 -15.39 9.96
CA PHE A 83 -34.08 -15.35 8.52
C PHE A 83 -34.45 -16.73 7.95
N ARG A 84 -33.92 -17.83 8.50
CA ARG A 84 -34.20 -19.20 8.04
C ARG A 84 -34.31 -20.21 9.20
N PRO A 85 -35.30 -21.13 9.18
CA PRO A 85 -36.57 -21.06 8.45
C PRO A 85 -37.26 -19.68 8.51
N PHE A 86 -37.83 -19.24 7.39
CA PHE A 86 -38.36 -17.88 7.27
C PHE A 86 -39.68 -17.75 8.06
N PRO A 87 -39.83 -16.76 8.97
CA PRO A 87 -40.95 -16.66 9.90
C PRO A 87 -42.18 -16.00 9.25
N GLY A 88 -42.65 -16.56 8.13
CA GLY A 88 -43.81 -16.06 7.41
C GLY A 88 -45.11 -16.13 8.21
N ASP A 89 -45.22 -17.12 9.10
CA ASP A 89 -46.33 -17.32 10.04
C ASP A 89 -46.53 -16.10 10.96
N LEU A 90 -45.43 -15.52 11.45
CA LEU A 90 -45.46 -14.32 12.30
C LEU A 90 -45.58 -13.03 11.46
N LEU A 91 -44.78 -12.93 10.38
CA LEU A 91 -44.77 -11.72 9.54
C LEU A 91 -46.11 -11.48 8.84
N SER A 92 -46.78 -12.54 8.38
CA SER A 92 -48.12 -12.41 7.77
C SER A 92 -49.15 -11.80 8.72
N GLN A 93 -48.99 -11.95 10.03
CA GLN A 93 -49.90 -11.36 11.01
C GLN A 93 -49.58 -9.88 11.23
N VAL A 94 -48.31 -9.56 11.47
CA VAL A 94 -47.85 -8.20 11.79
C VAL A 94 -48.02 -7.22 10.61
N LEU A 95 -47.84 -7.70 9.38
CA LEU A 95 -47.90 -6.87 8.17
C LEU A 95 -49.34 -6.59 7.71
N LYS A 96 -50.33 -7.33 8.20
CA LYS A 96 -51.70 -7.24 7.71
C LYS A 96 -52.34 -5.89 8.02
N GLY A 97 -52.92 -5.25 7.00
CA GLY A 97 -53.68 -4.01 7.13
C GLY A 97 -52.84 -2.74 7.38
N LYS A 98 -51.51 -2.84 7.29
CA LYS A 98 -50.61 -1.68 7.38
C LYS A 98 -50.68 -0.86 6.08
N LYS A 99 -50.49 0.46 6.17
CA LYS A 99 -50.52 1.37 5.02
C LYS A 99 -49.25 1.26 4.17
N GLY A 100 -48.09 1.12 4.82
CA GLY A 100 -46.80 1.01 4.13
C GLY A 100 -45.76 0.28 4.97
N VAL A 101 -44.87 -0.43 4.29
CA VAL A 101 -43.77 -1.20 4.90
C VAL A 101 -42.49 -0.92 4.12
N ALA A 102 -41.50 -0.34 4.80
CA ALA A 102 -40.16 -0.17 4.27
C ALA A 102 -39.26 -1.29 4.80
N VAL A 103 -38.77 -2.14 3.89
CA VAL A 103 -37.85 -3.23 4.18
C VAL A 103 -36.44 -2.71 3.93
N LEU A 104 -35.63 -2.64 4.98
CA LEU A 104 -34.27 -2.12 4.92
C LEU A 104 -33.26 -3.26 4.94
N GLU A 105 -32.41 -3.35 3.91
CA GLU A 105 -31.44 -4.43 3.71
C GLU A 105 -30.03 -3.86 3.56
N ARG A 106 -29.06 -4.51 4.23
CA ARG A 106 -27.65 -4.10 4.23
C ARG A 106 -26.86 -4.76 3.09
N LEU A 107 -27.40 -4.72 1.89
CA LEU A 107 -26.82 -5.26 0.66
C LEU A 107 -27.50 -4.64 -0.55
N ASP A 108 -26.93 -4.87 -1.74
CA ASP A 108 -27.64 -4.75 -3.00
C ASP A 108 -27.38 -6.01 -3.84
N GLN A 109 -28.33 -6.36 -4.71
CA GLN A 109 -28.21 -7.46 -5.65
C GLN A 109 -28.66 -7.00 -7.04
N PRO A 110 -27.78 -6.29 -7.78
CA PRO A 110 -28.08 -5.84 -9.13
C PRO A 110 -28.53 -7.04 -9.97
N LEU A 111 -29.64 -6.89 -10.70
CA LEU A 111 -30.35 -7.94 -11.48
C LEU A 111 -31.38 -8.80 -10.72
N ALA A 112 -31.44 -8.77 -9.39
CA ALA A 112 -32.53 -9.42 -8.67
C ALA A 112 -33.85 -8.61 -8.81
N ALA A 113 -34.98 -9.31 -8.93
CA ALA A 113 -36.30 -8.66 -9.00
C ALA A 113 -36.67 -7.91 -7.70
N ASP A 114 -36.26 -8.47 -6.56
CA ASP A 114 -36.34 -7.88 -5.23
C ASP A 114 -35.12 -8.35 -4.43
N LEU A 115 -34.74 -7.57 -3.43
CA LEU A 115 -33.73 -7.95 -2.45
C LEU A 115 -34.20 -9.15 -1.59
N PRO A 116 -33.29 -9.94 -0.99
CA PRO A 116 -33.61 -11.21 -0.36
C PRO A 116 -34.73 -11.17 0.70
N LEU A 117 -34.73 -10.19 1.61
CA LEU A 117 -35.77 -10.08 2.63
C LEU A 117 -37.10 -9.60 2.02
N MET A 118 -37.05 -8.59 1.16
CA MET A 118 -38.22 -8.12 0.41
C MET A 118 -38.89 -9.26 -0.38
N ARG A 119 -38.11 -10.12 -1.03
CA ARG A 119 -38.61 -11.26 -1.80
C ARG A 119 -39.39 -12.26 -0.94
N GLU A 120 -38.87 -12.61 0.23
CA GLU A 120 -39.54 -13.55 1.15
C GLU A 120 -40.80 -12.94 1.77
N ILE A 121 -40.77 -11.64 2.09
CA ILE A 121 -41.96 -10.89 2.54
C ILE A 121 -43.02 -10.90 1.45
N ARG A 122 -42.66 -10.55 0.20
CA ARG A 122 -43.60 -10.55 -0.93
C ARG A 122 -44.20 -11.94 -1.16
N ALA A 123 -43.38 -13.00 -1.10
CA ALA A 123 -43.87 -14.38 -1.20
C ALA A 123 -44.86 -14.72 -0.08
N THR A 124 -44.57 -14.31 1.15
CA THR A 124 -45.46 -14.49 2.31
C THR A 124 -46.80 -13.78 2.09
N LEU A 125 -46.78 -12.51 1.68
CA LEU A 125 -48.00 -11.74 1.44
C LEU A 125 -48.84 -12.29 0.27
N ASN A 126 -48.20 -12.79 -0.78
CA ASN A 126 -48.90 -13.46 -1.88
C ASN A 126 -49.60 -14.74 -1.41
N LYS A 127 -48.94 -15.57 -0.60
CA LYS A 127 -49.56 -16.77 0.00
C LYS A 127 -50.70 -16.38 0.96
N SER A 128 -50.56 -15.29 1.70
CA SER A 128 -51.62 -14.73 2.54
C SER A 128 -52.85 -14.28 1.74
N LEU A 129 -52.65 -13.68 0.56
CA LEU A 129 -53.73 -13.36 -0.38
C LEU A 129 -54.41 -14.62 -0.92
N GLU A 130 -53.64 -15.67 -1.23
CA GLU A 130 -54.18 -16.98 -1.63
C GLU A 130 -55.08 -17.57 -0.53
N ASN A 131 -54.63 -17.53 0.74
CA ASN A 131 -55.46 -17.92 1.88
C ASN A 131 -56.75 -17.11 1.98
N GLY A 132 -56.70 -15.81 1.67
CA GLY A 132 -57.87 -14.95 1.68
C GLY A 132 -58.91 -15.27 0.60
N ARG A 133 -58.51 -15.90 -0.51
CA ARG A 133 -59.42 -16.35 -1.58
C ARG A 133 -60.32 -17.51 -1.15
N ASN A 134 -59.86 -18.36 -0.23
CA ASN A 134 -60.64 -19.47 0.31
C ASN A 134 -60.50 -19.60 1.84
N PRO A 135 -61.18 -18.73 2.63
CA PRO A 135 -61.03 -18.70 4.08
C PRO A 135 -61.48 -19.98 4.79
N LYS A 136 -62.30 -20.81 4.13
CA LYS A 136 -62.82 -22.07 4.70
C LYS A 136 -61.85 -23.24 4.52
N ALA A 137 -60.87 -23.11 3.63
CA ALA A 137 -59.84 -24.12 3.38
C ALA A 137 -58.56 -23.41 2.91
N PRO A 138 -57.80 -22.77 3.82
CA PRO A 138 -56.57 -22.07 3.49
C PRO A 138 -55.51 -23.06 2.97
N ALA A 139 -54.75 -22.64 1.95
CA ALA A 139 -53.67 -23.46 1.38
C ALA A 139 -52.44 -23.52 2.28
N TYR A 140 -52.23 -22.48 3.10
CA TYR A 140 -51.11 -22.34 4.03
C TYR A 140 -51.65 -22.02 5.44
N PRO A 141 -52.14 -23.01 6.21
CA PRO A 141 -52.89 -22.77 7.45
C PRO A 141 -52.17 -21.90 8.50
N GLU A 142 -50.85 -21.86 8.46
CA GLU A 142 -49.98 -21.07 9.33
C GLU A 142 -49.92 -19.57 9.01
N LEU A 143 -50.38 -19.15 7.82
CA LEU A 143 -50.33 -17.75 7.36
C LEU A 143 -51.68 -17.05 7.50
N ALA A 144 -51.66 -15.77 7.85
CA ALA A 144 -52.87 -14.95 7.93
C ALA A 144 -53.56 -14.78 6.55
N GLY A 145 -54.89 -14.92 6.48
CA GLY A 145 -55.65 -14.72 5.23
C GLY A 145 -55.96 -13.25 4.93
N TYR A 146 -55.61 -12.76 3.74
CA TYR A 146 -55.78 -11.36 3.30
C TYR A 146 -56.94 -11.27 2.31
N ARG A 147 -58.06 -10.67 2.71
CA ARG A 147 -59.35 -10.72 2.00
C ARG A 147 -59.49 -9.68 0.90
N SER A 148 -58.72 -8.61 0.97
CA SER A 148 -58.71 -7.52 0.01
C SER A 148 -57.29 -7.02 -0.22
N VAL A 149 -57.10 -6.24 -1.29
CA VAL A 149 -55.81 -5.59 -1.58
C VAL A 149 -55.41 -4.64 -0.44
N SER A 150 -56.37 -4.05 0.28
CA SER A 150 -56.08 -3.20 1.44
C SER A 150 -55.52 -3.93 2.66
N ASP A 151 -55.67 -5.27 2.74
CA ASP A 151 -54.99 -6.06 3.76
C ASP A 151 -53.48 -6.17 3.47
N MET A 152 -53.06 -5.95 2.22
CA MET A 152 -51.66 -5.98 1.81
C MET A 152 -51.06 -4.56 1.82
N PRO A 153 -49.99 -4.32 2.60
CA PRO A 153 -49.33 -3.02 2.64
C PRO A 153 -48.61 -2.68 1.34
N ALA A 154 -48.45 -1.39 1.07
CA ALA A 154 -47.51 -0.91 0.07
C ALA A 154 -46.07 -1.24 0.52
N LEU A 155 -45.33 -1.98 -0.32
CA LEU A 155 -43.94 -2.37 -0.03
C LEU A 155 -42.93 -1.39 -0.63
N TYR A 156 -41.88 -1.08 0.12
CA TYR A 156 -40.76 -0.23 -0.28
C TYR A 156 -39.44 -0.90 0.14
N SER A 157 -38.48 -0.97 -0.77
CA SER A 157 -37.19 -1.65 -0.60
C SER A 157 -36.08 -0.62 -0.48
N GLY A 158 -35.36 -0.62 0.64
CA GLY A 158 -34.26 0.30 0.91
C GLY A 158 -32.94 -0.43 1.11
N SER A 159 -31.91 -0.04 0.35
CA SER A 159 -30.53 -0.50 0.57
C SER A 159 -29.73 0.54 1.36
N PHE A 160 -28.88 0.07 2.28
CA PHE A 160 -28.02 0.95 3.09
C PHE A 160 -26.76 0.22 3.57
N GLY A 161 -25.82 0.95 4.16
CA GLY A 161 -24.79 0.38 5.04
C GLY A 161 -23.77 -0.59 4.43
N MET A 162 -23.72 -0.71 3.10
CA MET A 162 -22.73 -1.52 2.38
C MET A 162 -21.32 -1.00 2.67
N GLY A 163 -20.37 -1.91 2.90
CA GLY A 163 -19.00 -1.53 3.27
C GLY A 163 -18.90 -0.71 4.56
N SER A 164 -19.87 -0.86 5.49
CA SER A 164 -19.96 -0.04 6.70
C SER A 164 -20.15 1.46 6.45
N ARG A 165 -20.73 1.82 5.30
CA ARG A 165 -21.24 3.18 5.07
C ARG A 165 -22.17 3.60 6.21
N ASP A 166 -21.88 4.72 6.83
CA ASP A 166 -22.61 5.17 8.00
C ASP A 166 -24.10 5.45 7.69
N LEU A 167 -25.01 5.05 8.60
CA LEU A 167 -26.45 5.31 8.48
C LEU A 167 -26.91 6.18 9.64
N GLN A 168 -27.08 7.47 9.35
CA GLN A 168 -27.63 8.44 10.28
C GLN A 168 -29.15 8.22 10.52
N PRO A 169 -29.70 8.65 11.67
CA PRO A 169 -31.14 8.69 11.90
C PRO A 169 -31.94 9.33 10.76
N GLU A 170 -31.38 10.37 10.14
CA GLU A 170 -31.89 11.02 8.92
C GLU A 170 -32.26 10.04 7.78
N GLY A 171 -31.48 8.99 7.56
CA GLY A 171 -31.77 8.00 6.52
C GLY A 171 -33.02 7.18 6.84
N VAL A 172 -33.22 6.83 8.11
CA VAL A 172 -34.44 6.11 8.55
C VAL A 172 -35.66 7.03 8.51
N VAL A 173 -35.50 8.30 8.88
CA VAL A 173 -36.51 9.35 8.68
C VAL A 173 -36.93 9.41 7.21
N ALA A 174 -35.97 9.42 6.28
CA ALA A 174 -36.22 9.43 4.84
C ALA A 174 -37.05 8.23 4.36
N ALA A 175 -36.74 7.03 4.87
CA ALA A 175 -37.47 5.82 4.55
C ALA A 175 -38.94 5.89 5.01
N ILE A 176 -39.21 6.46 6.18
CA ILE A 176 -40.56 6.68 6.70
C ILE A 176 -41.29 7.73 5.86
N GLU A 177 -40.68 8.88 5.61
CA GLU A 177 -41.25 9.98 4.82
C GLU A 177 -41.61 9.54 3.40
N ASN A 178 -40.81 8.66 2.80
CA ASN A 178 -41.08 8.09 1.48
C ASN A 178 -42.39 7.28 1.40
N MET A 179 -42.85 6.72 2.53
CA MET A 179 -44.09 5.94 2.60
C MET A 179 -45.35 6.78 2.85
N LEU A 180 -45.19 8.00 3.36
CA LEU A 180 -46.30 8.88 3.72
C LEU A 180 -47.10 9.30 2.48
N PRO A 181 -48.39 9.72 2.61
CA PRO A 181 -49.24 10.03 1.47
C PRO A 181 -48.70 11.11 0.53
N ASP A 182 -47.95 12.08 1.06
CA ASP A 182 -47.29 13.16 0.31
C ASP A 182 -45.81 12.85 0.02
N GLY A 183 -45.39 11.60 0.28
CA GLY A 183 -44.03 11.12 0.11
C GLY A 183 -43.66 10.90 -1.36
N LYS A 184 -42.37 10.64 -1.63
CA LYS A 184 -41.88 10.37 -3.00
C LYS A 184 -42.28 9.00 -3.53
N HIS A 185 -42.73 8.08 -2.66
CA HIS A 185 -43.16 6.72 -2.98
C HIS A 185 -42.17 5.91 -3.84
N LYS A 186 -40.87 6.15 -3.71
CA LYS A 186 -39.83 5.41 -4.43
C LYS A 186 -39.79 3.97 -3.94
N ARG A 187 -40.07 3.01 -4.85
CA ARG A 187 -40.18 1.58 -4.51
C ARG A 187 -38.84 0.95 -4.18
N LEU A 188 -37.78 1.37 -4.88
CA LEU A 188 -36.40 1.01 -4.59
C LEU A 188 -35.64 2.31 -4.34
N PHE A 189 -34.86 2.34 -3.27
CA PHE A 189 -34.06 3.50 -2.90
C PHE A 189 -32.82 3.13 -2.10
N TYR A 190 -31.88 4.05 -2.04
CA TYR A 190 -30.65 3.96 -1.26
C TYR A 190 -30.62 5.04 -0.19
N LEU A 191 -30.06 4.70 0.97
CA LEU A 191 -29.83 5.61 2.08
C LEU A 191 -28.32 5.84 2.26
N SER A 192 -27.95 7.03 2.75
CA SER A 192 -26.57 7.43 3.09
C SER A 192 -25.58 7.58 1.93
N ILE A 193 -26.03 7.44 0.69
CA ILE A 193 -25.23 7.71 -0.51
C ILE A 193 -25.93 8.77 -1.36
N ASP A 194 -25.16 9.43 -2.22
CA ASP A 194 -25.69 10.35 -3.21
C ASP A 194 -25.12 9.94 -4.58
N PHE A 195 -25.95 9.98 -5.63
CA PHE A 195 -25.52 9.71 -7.01
C PHE A 195 -25.04 10.99 -7.73
N VAL A 196 -25.42 12.15 -7.19
CA VAL A 196 -25.05 13.49 -7.68
C VAL A 196 -24.71 14.37 -6.49
N ARG A 197 -23.81 15.34 -6.70
CA ARG A 197 -23.40 16.28 -5.68
C ARG A 197 -24.48 17.33 -5.46
N LYS A 198 -24.70 17.71 -4.19
CA LYS A 198 -25.57 18.83 -3.81
C LYS A 198 -24.83 20.17 -3.70
N SER A 199 -23.54 20.12 -3.40
CA SER A 199 -22.68 21.31 -3.26
C SER A 199 -21.40 21.10 -4.06
N MET A 200 -21.04 22.10 -4.85
CA MET A 200 -19.94 22.06 -5.81
C MET A 200 -18.86 23.01 -5.29
N MET A 201 -17.65 22.49 -5.13
CA MET A 201 -16.52 23.30 -4.68
C MET A 201 -15.74 23.88 -5.86
N THR A 202 -15.93 23.34 -7.06
CA THR A 202 -15.19 23.75 -8.27
C THR A 202 -16.11 23.75 -9.49
N PRO A 203 -15.84 24.60 -10.51
CA PRO A 203 -16.57 24.57 -11.77
C PRO A 203 -16.50 23.21 -12.47
N MET A 204 -15.39 22.48 -12.36
CA MET A 204 -15.26 21.13 -12.94
C MET A 204 -16.24 20.13 -12.32
N GLN A 205 -16.50 20.23 -11.01
CA GLN A 205 -17.48 19.38 -10.34
C GLN A 205 -18.91 19.69 -10.81
N GLU A 206 -19.22 20.95 -11.09
CA GLU A 206 -20.52 21.35 -11.63
C GLU A 206 -20.74 20.77 -13.04
N VAL A 207 -19.76 20.94 -13.93
CA VAL A 207 -19.80 20.36 -15.29
C VAL A 207 -19.98 18.85 -15.23
N TYR A 208 -19.23 18.16 -14.36
CA TYR A 208 -19.34 16.71 -14.21
C TYR A 208 -20.73 16.28 -13.70
N ASN A 209 -21.26 16.99 -12.70
CA ASN A 209 -22.59 16.68 -12.16
C ASN A 209 -23.67 16.85 -13.23
N GLN A 210 -23.55 17.88 -14.08
CA GLN A 210 -24.46 18.10 -15.21
C GLN A 210 -24.34 16.98 -16.24
N GLN A 211 -23.13 16.55 -16.60
CA GLN A 211 -22.91 15.42 -17.51
C GLN A 211 -23.57 14.12 -17.01
N VAL A 212 -23.48 13.85 -15.70
CA VAL A 212 -24.16 12.69 -15.09
C VAL A 212 -25.67 12.82 -15.18
N LEU A 213 -26.23 14.00 -14.91
CA LEU A 213 -27.68 14.23 -15.01
C LEU A 213 -28.18 14.19 -16.46
N ASP A 214 -27.41 14.68 -17.42
CA ASP A 214 -27.76 14.61 -18.84
C ASP A 214 -27.80 13.17 -19.35
N ALA A 215 -26.82 12.36 -18.93
CA ALA A 215 -26.75 10.93 -19.29
C ALA A 215 -27.76 10.07 -18.50
N TYR A 216 -28.05 10.45 -17.25
CA TYR A 216 -28.90 9.68 -16.33
C TYR A 216 -29.88 10.62 -15.57
N PRO A 217 -30.96 11.12 -16.23
CA PRO A 217 -31.83 12.17 -15.68
C PRO A 217 -32.52 11.86 -14.36
N HIS A 218 -32.70 10.57 -14.05
CA HIS A 218 -33.40 10.11 -12.85
C HIS A 218 -32.47 9.50 -11.79
N VAL A 219 -31.15 9.56 -11.96
CA VAL A 219 -30.22 8.88 -11.04
C VAL A 219 -30.27 9.47 -9.63
N ALA A 220 -30.51 10.78 -9.51
CA ALA A 220 -30.64 11.46 -8.22
C ALA A 220 -31.84 10.95 -7.40
N ASP A 221 -32.88 10.43 -8.06
CA ASP A 221 -34.10 9.94 -7.41
C ASP A 221 -33.90 8.60 -6.68
N LEU A 222 -32.80 7.91 -6.95
CA LEU A 222 -32.46 6.65 -6.29
C LEU A 222 -31.99 6.86 -4.85
N ALA A 223 -31.46 8.04 -4.51
CA ALA A 223 -31.05 8.39 -3.15
C ALA A 223 -32.17 9.12 -2.41
N LEU A 224 -32.42 8.72 -1.16
CA LEU A 224 -33.32 9.43 -0.27
C LEU A 224 -32.56 10.10 0.88
N ARG A 225 -33.03 11.29 1.22
CA ARG A 225 -32.55 12.12 2.31
C ARG A 225 -33.75 12.60 3.12
N GLY A 226 -33.66 12.49 4.43
CA GLY A 226 -34.71 12.86 5.36
C GLY A 226 -34.77 14.38 5.50
N SER A 227 -35.92 14.89 5.93
CA SER A 227 -36.08 16.32 6.17
C SER A 227 -35.16 16.87 7.28
N GLU A 228 -34.80 16.05 8.27
CA GLU A 228 -33.91 16.41 9.37
C GLU A 228 -33.14 15.21 9.93
N ASN A 229 -32.04 15.49 10.65
CA ASN A 229 -31.29 14.51 11.43
C ASN A 229 -31.49 14.75 12.93
N PRO A 230 -32.47 14.10 13.58
CA PRO A 230 -32.78 14.38 14.98
C PRO A 230 -31.66 13.90 15.91
N ASN A 231 -31.41 14.63 17.00
CA ASN A 231 -30.53 14.17 18.08
C ASN A 231 -31.29 13.17 18.97
N LEU A 232 -31.02 11.88 18.77
CA LEU A 232 -31.68 10.78 19.50
C LEU A 232 -30.82 10.20 20.64
N MET A 233 -29.83 10.95 21.12
CA MET A 233 -29.12 10.58 22.33
C MET A 233 -30.03 10.73 23.56
N PRO A 234 -29.92 9.86 24.58
CA PRO A 234 -30.61 10.05 25.85
C PRO A 234 -30.28 11.41 26.47
N LYS A 235 -31.21 11.96 27.26
CA LYS A 235 -30.96 13.19 28.01
C LYS A 235 -29.77 12.99 28.96
N ASP A 236 -29.03 14.07 29.19
CA ASP A 236 -27.82 14.08 30.02
C ASP A 236 -26.68 13.15 29.56
N SER A 237 -26.71 12.70 28.29
CA SER A 237 -25.58 12.01 27.66
C SER A 237 -24.40 12.94 27.41
N ILE A 238 -23.21 12.37 27.34
CA ILE A 238 -22.01 13.01 26.80
C ILE A 238 -21.50 12.22 25.58
N THR A 239 -21.24 12.91 24.48
CA THR A 239 -20.61 12.36 23.28
C THR A 239 -19.21 12.94 23.08
N VAL A 240 -18.25 12.07 22.83
CA VAL A 240 -16.82 12.41 22.68
C VAL A 240 -16.32 11.87 21.36
N ARG A 241 -15.57 12.69 20.63
CA ARG A 241 -14.81 12.25 19.45
C ARG A 241 -13.33 12.54 19.63
N MET A 242 -12.48 11.55 19.39
CA MET A 242 -11.04 11.73 19.39
C MET A 242 -10.50 11.67 17.95
N HIS A 243 -9.61 12.58 17.58
CA HIS A 243 -8.82 12.55 16.34
C HIS A 243 -7.36 12.29 16.70
N SER A 244 -6.79 11.18 16.22
CA SER A 244 -5.41 10.79 16.54
C SER A 244 -4.74 10.10 15.36
N VAL A 245 -3.51 9.65 15.54
CA VAL A 245 -2.74 8.93 14.52
C VAL A 245 -2.50 7.48 14.97
N GLY A 246 -2.59 6.54 14.04
CA GLY A 246 -2.31 5.12 14.28
C GLY A 246 -0.92 4.93 14.88
N GLY A 247 -0.85 4.31 16.06
CA GLY A 247 0.37 4.14 16.86
C GLY A 247 0.47 5.04 18.11
N TRP A 248 -0.35 6.09 18.23
CA TRP A 248 -0.26 7.09 19.32
C TRP A 248 -1.16 6.78 20.54
N GLY A 249 -1.73 5.57 20.61
CA GLY A 249 -2.43 5.08 21.81
C GLY A 249 -3.90 5.49 21.97
N ALA A 250 -4.52 6.16 20.99
CA ALA A 250 -5.91 6.65 21.06
C ALA A 250 -6.96 5.61 21.48
N ILE A 251 -6.83 4.36 21.03
CA ILE A 251 -7.73 3.26 21.40
C ILE A 251 -7.61 2.95 22.89
N THR A 252 -6.37 2.87 23.38
CA THR A 252 -6.10 2.59 24.79
C THR A 252 -6.66 3.70 25.66
N THR A 253 -6.49 4.95 25.24
CA THR A 253 -7.09 6.12 25.88
C THR A 253 -8.61 6.05 25.87
N GLY A 254 -9.23 5.79 24.72
CA GLY A 254 -10.67 5.71 24.59
C GLY A 254 -11.29 4.59 25.43
N LYS A 255 -10.63 3.42 25.51
CA LYS A 255 -11.03 2.33 26.41
C LYS A 255 -10.86 2.71 27.88
N ASN A 256 -9.77 3.39 28.22
CA ASN A 256 -9.54 3.83 29.60
C ASN A 256 -10.63 4.81 30.02
N LEU A 257 -10.85 5.85 29.21
CA LEU A 257 -11.88 6.86 29.42
C LEU A 257 -13.29 6.26 29.53
N ALA A 258 -13.62 5.30 28.66
CA ALA A 258 -14.89 4.57 28.69
C ALA A 258 -15.14 3.88 30.04
N MET A 259 -14.14 3.14 30.54
CA MET A 259 -14.24 2.45 31.83
C MET A 259 -14.29 3.43 33.00
N THR A 260 -13.49 4.49 32.99
CA THR A 260 -13.55 5.54 34.03
C THR A 260 -14.93 6.18 34.11
N LEU A 261 -15.56 6.47 32.96
CA LEU A 261 -16.93 7.01 32.93
C LEU A 261 -17.96 6.01 33.46
N TYR A 262 -17.79 4.71 33.19
CA TYR A 262 -18.65 3.67 33.75
C TYR A 262 -18.53 3.59 35.28
N ASP A 263 -17.30 3.51 35.80
CA ASP A 263 -17.05 3.36 37.24
C ASP A 263 -17.48 4.60 38.04
N LEU A 264 -17.30 5.80 37.48
CA LEU A 264 -17.68 7.06 38.15
C LEU A 264 -19.18 7.34 38.12
N LEU A 265 -19.86 7.05 37.00
CA LEU A 265 -21.23 7.52 36.77
C LEU A 265 -22.27 6.39 36.75
N GLY A 266 -21.84 5.13 36.62
CA GLY A 266 -22.74 3.99 36.40
C GLY A 266 -23.46 4.04 35.04
N TYR A 267 -22.95 4.85 34.10
CA TYR A 267 -23.60 5.11 32.82
C TYR A 267 -23.45 3.95 31.83
N HIS A 268 -24.40 3.83 30.90
CA HIS A 268 -24.25 2.99 29.72
C HIS A 268 -23.23 3.61 28.76
N ILE A 269 -22.23 2.82 28.38
CA ILE A 269 -21.14 3.24 27.51
C ILE A 269 -21.28 2.61 26.12
N LYS A 270 -20.99 3.39 25.09
CA LYS A 270 -20.84 2.92 23.72
C LYS A 270 -19.59 3.50 23.10
N ALA A 271 -18.77 2.66 22.49
CA ALA A 271 -17.56 3.07 21.80
C ALA A 271 -17.52 2.47 20.39
N ASN A 272 -17.10 3.26 19.43
CA ASN A 272 -16.94 2.85 18.03
C ASN A 272 -15.61 3.43 17.49
N PRO A 273 -14.49 2.69 17.60
CA PRO A 273 -13.23 3.10 16.99
C PRO A 273 -13.26 2.91 15.48
N LYS A 274 -12.79 3.92 14.75
CA LYS A 274 -12.63 3.92 13.30
C LYS A 274 -11.16 3.96 12.94
N TYR A 275 -10.72 2.92 12.24
CA TYR A 275 -9.35 2.72 11.80
C TYR A 275 -9.19 3.11 10.33
N GLY A 276 -7.99 3.58 9.98
CA GLY A 276 -7.52 3.47 8.60
C GLY A 276 -7.17 2.01 8.29
N SER A 277 -7.04 1.69 7.01
CA SER A 277 -6.53 0.38 6.56
C SER A 277 -5.04 0.18 6.88
N GLU A 278 -4.31 1.27 7.15
CA GLU A 278 -2.88 1.24 7.44
C GLU A 278 -2.64 1.01 8.93
N LYS A 279 -1.62 0.21 9.26
CA LYS A 279 -1.33 -0.19 10.64
C LYS A 279 -0.76 0.95 11.50
N LYS A 280 0.02 1.86 10.92
CA LYS A 280 0.72 2.95 11.60
C LYS A 280 0.68 4.21 10.73
N GLY A 281 0.55 5.39 11.34
CA GLY A 281 0.69 6.68 10.64
C GLY A 281 -0.57 7.29 10.03
N GLN A 282 -1.72 6.60 10.00
CA GLN A 282 -2.98 7.20 9.52
C GLN A 282 -3.79 7.92 10.58
N PRO A 283 -4.53 8.97 10.21
CA PRO A 283 -5.60 9.50 11.01
C PRO A 283 -6.59 8.41 11.44
N THR A 284 -6.93 8.39 12.71
CA THR A 284 -7.89 7.49 13.34
C THR A 284 -8.89 8.30 14.13
N ASN A 285 -10.16 7.88 14.08
CA ASN A 285 -11.22 8.52 14.83
C ASN A 285 -11.74 7.56 15.90
N TYR A 286 -11.96 8.05 17.12
CA TYR A 286 -12.59 7.27 18.18
C TYR A 286 -13.88 7.96 18.61
N PHE A 287 -15.00 7.25 18.51
CA PHE A 287 -16.28 7.75 19.00
C PHE A 287 -16.62 7.08 20.32
N LEU A 288 -17.02 7.88 21.31
CA LEU A 288 -17.44 7.44 22.63
C LEU A 288 -18.70 8.18 23.04
N SER A 289 -19.62 7.48 23.69
CA SER A 289 -20.73 8.13 24.39
C SER A 289 -21.02 7.45 25.70
N ALA A 290 -21.39 8.24 26.70
CA ALA A 290 -21.88 7.76 27.99
C ALA A 290 -23.26 8.38 28.25
N ALA A 291 -24.22 7.58 28.70
CA ALA A 291 -25.58 8.03 28.98
C ALA A 291 -26.19 7.28 30.17
N PRO A 292 -27.14 7.90 30.90
CA PRO A 292 -27.82 7.23 32.03
C PRO A 292 -28.75 6.09 31.58
N GLU A 293 -29.12 6.05 30.29
CA GLU A 293 -29.99 5.04 29.69
C GLU A 293 -29.32 4.36 28.49
N PRO A 294 -29.78 3.17 28.06
CA PRO A 294 -29.24 2.47 26.91
C PRO A 294 -29.22 3.30 25.62
N ILE A 295 -28.06 3.31 24.94
CA ILE A 295 -27.82 4.13 23.75
C ILE A 295 -28.19 3.35 22.48
N ARG A 296 -29.34 3.71 21.89
CA ARG A 296 -29.96 2.96 20.78
C ARG A 296 -29.41 3.30 19.39
N ILE A 297 -28.78 4.46 19.18
CA ILE A 297 -28.27 4.84 17.85
C ILE A 297 -26.95 4.13 17.50
N ASN A 298 -26.87 3.53 16.31
CA ASN A 298 -25.70 2.82 15.76
C ASN A 298 -25.10 3.56 14.55
N CYS A 299 -24.49 4.73 14.78
CA CYS A 299 -23.88 5.56 13.73
C CYS A 299 -22.73 6.40 14.29
N GLU A 300 -21.99 7.07 13.43
CA GLU A 300 -21.11 8.17 13.85
C GLU A 300 -21.93 9.29 14.51
N TYR A 301 -21.38 9.94 15.54
CA TYR A 301 -22.13 11.01 16.22
C TYR A 301 -22.13 12.29 15.39
N PHE A 302 -23.32 12.65 14.89
CA PHE A 302 -23.54 13.95 14.24
C PHE A 302 -23.51 15.11 15.23
N TYR A 303 -23.85 14.86 16.49
CA TYR A 303 -23.81 15.85 17.57
C TYR A 303 -22.79 15.44 18.63
N VAL A 304 -21.68 16.19 18.72
CA VAL A 304 -20.54 15.92 19.60
C VAL A 304 -20.45 17.00 20.68
N ASP A 305 -20.25 16.60 21.95
CA ASP A 305 -20.05 17.53 23.06
C ASP A 305 -18.58 17.93 23.22
N VAL A 306 -17.67 16.95 23.12
CA VAL A 306 -16.23 17.14 23.33
C VAL A 306 -15.42 16.51 22.19
N VAL A 307 -14.50 17.28 21.62
CA VAL A 307 -13.51 16.79 20.66
C VAL A 307 -12.12 16.85 21.29
N LEU A 308 -11.44 15.71 21.27
CA LEU A 308 -10.05 15.58 21.72
C LEU A 308 -9.16 15.33 20.51
N SER A 309 -8.06 16.07 20.36
CA SER A 309 -7.12 15.90 19.26
C SER A 309 -5.69 15.75 19.76
N PRO A 310 -5.27 14.52 20.13
CA PRO A 310 -3.85 14.20 20.26
C PRO A 310 -3.03 14.48 19.00
N ASP A 311 -3.67 14.54 17.84
CA ASP A 311 -3.04 14.98 16.60
C ASP A 311 -2.92 16.51 16.51
N PRO A 312 -1.71 17.09 16.48
CA PRO A 312 -1.52 18.53 16.30
C PRO A 312 -1.89 19.01 14.88
N ASN A 313 -1.90 18.11 13.89
CA ASN A 313 -2.10 18.42 12.47
C ASN A 313 -3.52 18.11 11.96
N VAL A 314 -4.48 17.86 12.85
CA VAL A 314 -5.83 17.36 12.51
C VAL A 314 -6.54 18.16 11.41
N PHE A 315 -6.38 19.49 11.39
CA PHE A 315 -7.02 20.37 10.40
C PHE A 315 -6.39 20.33 9.00
N GLY A 316 -5.24 19.68 8.87
CA GLY A 316 -4.58 19.43 7.58
C GLY A 316 -5.24 18.32 6.78
N HIS A 317 -5.90 17.36 7.43
CA HIS A 317 -6.47 16.17 6.78
C HIS A 317 -7.91 15.84 7.18
N SER A 318 -8.45 16.46 8.23
CA SER A 318 -9.78 16.18 8.78
C SER A 318 -10.53 17.44 9.20
N ASN A 319 -11.86 17.34 9.34
CA ASN A 319 -12.68 18.37 9.95
C ASN A 319 -13.02 18.01 11.41
N ALA A 320 -12.12 18.36 12.33
CA ALA A 320 -12.30 18.07 13.76
C ALA A 320 -13.55 18.74 14.38
N LEU A 321 -14.08 19.80 13.77
CA LEU A 321 -15.25 20.53 14.26
C LEU A 321 -16.59 19.98 13.75
N ALA A 322 -16.58 19.02 12.81
CA ALA A 322 -17.80 18.51 12.20
C ALA A 322 -18.77 17.95 13.24
N GLY A 323 -19.94 18.55 13.42
CA GLY A 323 -20.93 18.09 14.40
C GLY A 323 -20.68 18.51 15.85
N LEU A 324 -19.61 19.26 16.14
CA LEU A 324 -19.40 19.81 17.48
C LEU A 324 -20.50 20.84 17.78
N LYS A 325 -21.20 20.66 18.91
CA LYS A 325 -22.33 21.51 19.30
C LYS A 325 -21.86 22.93 19.60
N LYS A 326 -22.78 23.91 19.49
CA LYS A 326 -22.57 25.27 19.98
C LYS A 326 -22.19 25.24 21.47
N GLY A 327 -21.14 25.95 21.87
CA GLY A 327 -20.61 25.88 23.25
C GLY A 327 -19.81 24.61 23.58
N GLY A 328 -19.60 23.72 22.61
CA GLY A 328 -18.83 22.48 22.78
C GLY A 328 -17.36 22.72 23.05
N VAL A 329 -16.63 21.66 23.41
CA VAL A 329 -15.22 21.72 23.82
C VAL A 329 -14.33 21.09 22.76
N LEU A 330 -13.23 21.78 22.42
CA LEU A 330 -12.13 21.27 21.62
C LEU A 330 -10.85 21.31 22.46
N VAL A 331 -10.18 20.17 22.61
CA VAL A 331 -8.84 20.06 23.23
C VAL A 331 -7.84 19.58 22.18
N MET A 332 -6.73 20.28 21.98
CA MET A 332 -5.73 19.93 20.96
C MET A 332 -4.31 19.81 21.52
N GLN A 333 -3.51 18.93 20.91
CA GLN A 333 -2.08 18.82 21.17
C GLN A 333 -1.37 20.03 20.54
N SER A 334 -0.56 20.74 21.31
CA SER A 334 0.32 21.79 20.78
C SER A 334 1.49 22.09 21.72
N ASP A 335 2.64 22.37 21.12
CA ASP A 335 3.87 22.86 21.75
C ASP A 335 3.97 24.40 21.78
N ALA A 336 2.93 25.12 21.33
CA ALA A 336 2.92 26.57 21.30
C ALA A 336 3.14 27.17 22.69
N ALA A 337 4.01 28.19 22.77
CA ALA A 337 4.37 28.80 24.04
C ALA A 337 3.26 29.72 24.60
N THR A 338 2.36 30.20 23.71
CA THR A 338 1.29 31.14 24.05
C THR A 338 -0.03 30.79 23.36
N ALA A 339 -1.15 31.23 23.95
CA ALA A 339 -2.47 31.02 23.37
C ALA A 339 -2.66 31.75 22.03
N GLU A 340 -1.99 32.89 21.83
CA GLU A 340 -2.03 33.67 20.58
C GLU A 340 -1.33 32.92 19.43
N GLU A 341 -0.18 32.32 19.71
CA GLU A 341 0.56 31.48 18.77
C GLU A 341 -0.27 30.26 18.35
N PHE A 342 -0.84 29.54 19.32
CA PHE A 342 -1.73 28.40 19.06
C PHE A 342 -2.97 28.82 18.24
N TRP A 343 -3.64 29.91 18.61
CA TRP A 343 -4.80 30.42 17.89
C TRP A 343 -4.47 30.74 16.43
N SER A 344 -3.33 31.39 16.20
CA SER A 344 -2.86 31.75 14.86
C SER A 344 -2.54 30.54 13.99
N ALA A 345 -2.15 29.41 14.60
CA ALA A 345 -1.89 28.15 13.90
C ALA A 345 -3.17 27.48 13.37
N ILE A 346 -4.34 27.72 13.97
CA ILE A 346 -5.61 27.17 13.49
C ILE A 346 -6.02 27.87 12.18
N PRO A 347 -6.34 27.12 11.11
CA PRO A 347 -6.77 27.72 9.85
C PRO A 347 -8.01 28.60 10.02
N ARG A 348 -8.03 29.78 9.38
CA ARG A 348 -9.08 30.80 9.58
C ARG A 348 -10.50 30.27 9.38
N ARG A 349 -10.71 29.33 8.43
CA ARG A 349 -12.03 28.71 8.21
C ARG A 349 -12.57 28.05 9.49
N TYR A 350 -11.69 27.38 10.24
CA TYR A 350 -12.04 26.72 11.49
C TYR A 350 -12.10 27.71 12.66
N ARG A 351 -11.21 28.72 12.70
CA ARG A 351 -11.33 29.84 13.65
C ARG A 351 -12.71 30.52 13.54
N LYS A 352 -13.18 30.77 12.31
CA LYS A 352 -14.52 31.31 12.07
C LYS A 352 -15.61 30.39 12.62
N THR A 353 -15.56 29.08 12.32
CA THR A 353 -16.53 28.11 12.87
C THR A 353 -16.49 28.05 14.40
N ILE A 354 -15.31 28.14 15.02
CA ILE A 354 -15.13 28.18 16.47
C ILE A 354 -15.83 29.40 17.06
N VAL A 355 -15.63 30.59 16.47
CA VAL A 355 -16.26 31.84 16.94
C VAL A 355 -17.77 31.82 16.71
N ASP A 356 -18.22 31.46 15.51
CA ASP A 356 -19.64 31.45 15.14
C ASP A 356 -20.46 30.48 16.03
N ASN A 357 -19.85 29.37 16.47
CA ASN A 357 -20.47 28.38 17.35
C ASN A 357 -20.04 28.49 18.82
N ASP A 358 -19.34 29.55 19.21
CA ASP A 358 -18.90 29.77 20.60
C ASP A 358 -18.19 28.54 21.21
N ILE A 359 -17.34 27.87 20.42
CA ILE A 359 -16.63 26.67 20.84
C ILE A 359 -15.55 27.04 21.87
N ARG A 360 -15.50 26.33 22.99
CA ARG A 360 -14.42 26.46 23.99
C ARG A 360 -13.19 25.68 23.50
N VAL A 361 -12.05 26.34 23.41
CA VAL A 361 -10.85 25.77 22.81
C VAL A 361 -9.74 25.73 23.86
N PHE A 362 -9.12 24.57 24.00
CA PHE A 362 -8.03 24.31 24.91
C PHE A 362 -6.87 23.64 24.18
N TYR A 363 -5.66 23.82 24.71
CA TYR A 363 -4.48 23.09 24.25
C TYR A 363 -3.59 22.70 25.42
N LEU A 364 -2.77 21.67 25.18
CA LEU A 364 -1.71 21.22 26.08
C LEU A 364 -0.58 20.55 25.29
N ASP A 365 0.62 20.52 25.86
CA ASP A 365 1.75 19.77 25.31
C ASP A 365 1.83 18.37 25.95
N ALA A 366 0.94 17.49 25.52
CA ALA A 366 0.90 16.09 25.97
C ALA A 366 2.15 15.30 25.56
N PHE A 367 2.82 15.66 24.46
CA PHE A 367 4.09 15.05 24.07
C PHE A 367 5.18 15.34 25.09
N ARG A 368 5.37 16.60 25.49
CA ARG A 368 6.32 16.96 26.55
C ARG A 368 5.97 16.27 27.86
N ILE A 369 4.71 16.34 28.30
CA ILE A 369 4.26 15.71 29.54
C ILE A 369 4.59 14.21 29.54
N ALA A 370 4.27 13.51 28.45
CA ALA A 370 4.53 12.07 28.36
C ALA A 370 6.04 11.75 28.30
N ARG A 371 6.84 12.54 27.57
CA ARG A 371 8.29 12.36 27.47
C ARG A 371 9.00 12.60 28.80
N ASP A 372 8.58 13.62 29.55
CA ASP A 372 9.17 13.96 30.85
C ASP A 372 8.91 12.88 31.91
N GLU A 373 7.76 12.20 31.84
CA GLU A 373 7.32 11.23 32.86
C GLU A 373 7.57 9.77 32.51
N ALA A 374 7.62 9.41 31.22
CA ALA A 374 7.77 8.02 30.80
C ALA A 374 9.22 7.53 30.94
N THR A 375 9.41 6.46 31.73
CA THR A 375 10.72 5.82 31.89
C THR A 375 11.15 4.94 30.71
N ASP A 376 10.23 4.58 29.81
CA ASP A 376 10.48 3.74 28.63
C ASP A 376 10.22 4.57 27.36
N PRO A 377 11.21 4.69 26.45
CA PRO A 377 11.04 5.39 25.16
C PRO A 377 9.83 4.92 24.35
N GLU A 378 9.48 3.63 24.35
CA GLU A 378 8.32 3.11 23.62
C GLU A 378 6.98 3.61 24.18
N LEU A 379 6.97 4.04 25.44
CA LEU A 379 5.77 4.53 26.12
C LEU A 379 5.57 6.04 25.96
N GLN A 380 6.60 6.81 25.61
CA GLN A 380 6.53 8.26 25.50
C GLN A 380 5.40 8.71 24.54
N LEU A 381 5.33 8.11 23.34
CA LEU A 381 4.28 8.45 22.37
C LEU A 381 2.90 7.90 22.74
N ARG A 382 2.82 6.83 23.54
CA ARG A 382 1.54 6.21 23.94
C ARG A 382 0.94 6.86 25.19
N MET A 383 1.77 7.38 26.09
CA MET A 383 1.35 8.02 27.34
C MET A 383 0.74 9.41 27.12
N GLN A 384 0.96 10.06 25.97
CA GLN A 384 0.28 11.33 25.63
C GLN A 384 -1.25 11.20 25.76
N GLY A 385 -1.80 10.03 25.40
CA GLY A 385 -3.24 9.79 25.47
C GLY A 385 -3.79 9.87 26.89
N ILE A 386 -2.97 9.50 27.87
CA ILE A 386 -3.31 9.59 29.30
C ILE A 386 -3.38 11.05 29.76
N ALA A 387 -2.55 11.94 29.20
CA ALA A 387 -2.67 13.38 29.47
C ALA A 387 -4.01 13.92 28.92
N PHE A 388 -4.44 13.47 27.75
CA PHE A 388 -5.75 13.82 27.20
C PHE A 388 -6.94 13.29 28.02
N GLN A 389 -6.76 12.20 28.78
CA GLN A 389 -7.76 11.75 29.74
C GLN A 389 -7.90 12.75 30.90
N GLY A 390 -6.79 13.26 31.44
CA GLY A 390 -6.82 14.34 32.44
C GLY A 390 -7.46 15.62 31.90
N ALA A 391 -7.03 16.05 30.72
CA ALA A 391 -7.55 17.22 30.01
C ALA A 391 -9.07 17.14 29.75
N PHE A 392 -9.56 15.96 29.38
CA PHE A 392 -11.00 15.73 29.19
C PHE A 392 -11.78 16.06 30.46
N PHE A 393 -11.35 15.58 31.63
CA PHE A 393 -12.07 15.85 32.87
C PHE A 393 -11.95 17.30 33.34
N ALA A 394 -10.80 17.96 33.12
CA ALA A 394 -10.62 19.38 33.45
C ALA A 394 -11.52 20.31 32.63
N THR A 395 -11.80 19.94 31.37
CA THR A 395 -12.54 20.78 30.42
C THR A 395 -14.01 20.38 30.26
N SER A 396 -14.36 19.15 30.62
CA SER A 396 -15.71 18.62 30.52
C SER A 396 -16.62 19.19 31.62
N PRO A 397 -17.89 19.52 31.31
CA PRO A 397 -18.86 19.94 32.31
C PRO A 397 -19.26 18.84 33.30
N LEU A 398 -18.74 17.61 33.16
CA LEU A 398 -19.09 16.45 33.98
C LEU A 398 -18.83 16.65 35.48
N LEU A 399 -17.66 17.17 35.86
CA LEU A 399 -17.29 17.29 37.28
C LEU A 399 -18.23 18.25 38.02
N GLU A 400 -18.51 19.40 37.41
CA GLU A 400 -19.42 20.40 37.95
C GLU A 400 -20.86 19.89 37.97
N LYS A 401 -21.33 19.26 36.88
CA LYS A 401 -22.69 18.76 36.74
C LYS A 401 -23.04 17.66 37.77
N HIS A 402 -22.06 16.84 38.15
CA HIS A 402 -22.26 15.71 39.06
C HIS A 402 -21.71 15.95 40.47
N GLY A 403 -21.18 17.15 40.76
CA GLY A 403 -20.65 17.50 42.08
C GLY A 403 -19.48 16.60 42.53
N LEU A 404 -18.66 16.14 41.57
CA LEU A 404 -17.51 15.27 41.85
C LEU A 404 -16.28 16.10 42.22
N SER A 405 -15.62 15.74 43.31
CA SER A 405 -14.31 16.30 43.70
C SER A 405 -13.19 15.70 42.85
N GLU A 406 -12.13 16.48 42.63
CA GLU A 406 -10.90 16.02 41.95
C GLU A 406 -10.31 14.75 42.59
N GLU A 407 -10.32 14.64 43.92
CA GLU A 407 -9.77 13.50 44.67
C GLU A 407 -10.44 12.16 44.25
N LYS A 408 -11.78 12.12 44.27
CA LYS A 408 -12.56 10.95 43.82
C LYS A 408 -12.30 10.55 42.37
N LEU A 409 -12.07 11.53 41.49
CA LEU A 409 -11.72 11.26 40.09
C LEU A 409 -10.36 10.57 39.99
N LEU A 410 -9.35 11.13 40.67
CA LEU A 410 -7.99 10.60 40.63
C LEU A 410 -7.89 9.21 41.27
N ASP A 411 -8.67 8.94 42.32
CA ASP A 411 -8.75 7.61 42.94
C ASP A 411 -9.33 6.57 41.97
N ALA A 412 -10.43 6.87 41.28
CA ALA A 412 -11.03 5.96 40.29
C ALA A 412 -10.08 5.66 39.12
N ILE A 413 -9.35 6.67 38.64
CA ILE A 413 -8.34 6.49 37.60
C ILE A 413 -7.18 5.62 38.11
N ARG A 414 -6.74 5.82 39.37
CA ARG A 414 -5.68 5.03 39.99
C ARG A 414 -6.06 3.56 40.11
N ASP A 415 -7.24 3.24 40.60
CA ASP A 415 -7.71 1.86 40.74
C ASP A 415 -7.73 1.12 39.39
N GLN A 416 -8.17 1.82 38.34
CA GLN A 416 -8.16 1.30 36.98
C GLN A 416 -6.73 1.03 36.48
N LEU A 417 -5.82 2.00 36.64
CA LEU A 417 -4.43 1.86 36.23
C LEU A 417 -3.73 0.75 37.03
N GLN A 418 -4.05 0.59 38.31
CA GLN A 418 -3.54 -0.47 39.17
C GLN A 418 -3.99 -1.85 38.69
N HIS A 419 -5.29 -2.03 38.39
CA HIS A 419 -5.81 -3.28 37.85
C HIS A 419 -5.13 -3.65 36.51
N LYS A 420 -4.92 -2.67 35.63
CA LYS A 420 -4.40 -2.89 34.28
C LYS A 420 -2.88 -3.03 34.20
N PHE A 421 -2.15 -2.20 34.96
CA PHE A 421 -0.69 -2.09 34.87
C PHE A 421 0.05 -2.55 36.13
N GLY A 422 -0.67 -2.90 37.21
CA GLY A 422 -0.05 -3.36 38.46
C GLY A 422 0.85 -4.59 38.28
N GLY A 423 0.50 -5.50 37.36
CA GLY A 423 1.33 -6.65 36.98
C GLY A 423 2.65 -6.28 36.28
N LYS A 424 2.78 -5.04 35.78
CA LYS A 424 4.01 -4.48 35.20
C LYS A 424 4.87 -3.74 36.23
N GLY A 425 4.43 -3.68 37.49
CA GLY A 425 5.11 -3.02 38.60
C GLY A 425 4.48 -1.69 38.99
N ALA A 426 4.56 -1.36 40.28
CA ALA A 426 3.95 -0.15 40.86
C ALA A 426 4.44 1.16 40.24
N ARG A 427 5.70 1.19 39.76
CA ARG A 427 6.28 2.37 39.10
C ARG A 427 5.48 2.78 37.86
N VAL A 428 5.09 1.82 37.02
CA VAL A 428 4.33 2.10 35.78
C VAL A 428 2.99 2.77 36.11
N VAL A 429 2.34 2.37 37.20
CA VAL A 429 1.07 2.96 37.66
C VAL A 429 1.29 4.41 38.09
N GLU A 430 2.33 4.69 38.88
CA GLU A 430 2.63 6.05 39.35
C GLU A 430 3.06 6.99 38.21
N ASP A 431 3.84 6.51 37.23
CA ASP A 431 4.22 7.30 36.05
C ASP A 431 2.96 7.73 35.26
N ASN A 432 2.00 6.82 35.06
CA ASN A 432 0.74 7.15 34.40
C ASN A 432 -0.11 8.14 35.23
N MET A 433 -0.15 7.99 36.56
CA MET A 433 -0.88 8.92 37.43
C MET A 433 -0.33 10.34 37.38
N ARG A 434 1.00 10.52 37.29
CA ARG A 434 1.60 11.85 37.13
C ARG A 434 1.23 12.48 35.79
N VAL A 435 1.22 11.70 34.71
CA VAL A 435 0.76 12.16 33.39
C VAL A 435 -0.71 12.61 33.40
N VAL A 436 -1.61 11.86 34.05
CA VAL A 436 -3.03 12.27 34.19
C VAL A 436 -3.14 13.62 34.90
N ARG A 437 -2.45 13.76 36.04
CA ARG A 437 -2.47 14.99 36.85
C ARG A 437 -1.96 16.19 36.07
N ARG A 438 -0.80 16.05 35.40
CA ARG A 438 -0.24 17.13 34.56
C ARG A 438 -1.15 17.49 33.40
N GLY A 439 -1.82 16.52 32.76
CA GLY A 439 -2.81 16.79 31.73
C GLY A 439 -4.05 17.55 32.24
N PHE A 440 -4.40 17.40 33.52
CA PHE A 440 -5.48 18.13 34.18
C PHE A 440 -5.05 19.56 34.59
N GLU A 441 -3.82 19.73 35.08
CA GLU A 441 -3.30 20.99 35.63
C GLU A 441 -2.66 21.93 34.59
N GLU A 442 -2.02 21.40 33.55
CA GLU A 442 -1.27 22.18 32.54
C GLU A 442 -2.09 22.61 31.32
N ILE A 443 -3.39 22.32 31.28
CA ILE A 443 -4.27 22.68 30.16
C ILE A 443 -4.57 24.18 30.11
N VAL A 444 -4.53 24.78 28.92
CA VAL A 444 -4.71 26.23 28.72
C VAL A 444 -5.94 26.50 27.85
N GLU A 445 -6.86 27.37 28.31
CA GLU A 445 -8.00 27.86 27.53
C GLU A 445 -7.61 29.05 26.65
N VAL A 446 -8.03 29.04 25.39
CA VAL A 446 -7.91 30.19 24.49
C VAL A 446 -9.09 31.12 24.71
N THR A 447 -8.88 32.22 25.43
CA THR A 447 -9.93 33.20 25.75
C THR A 447 -10.06 34.30 24.70
N ASP A 448 -8.96 34.73 24.08
CA ASP A 448 -8.97 35.72 22.99
C ASP A 448 -9.06 35.02 21.62
N LYS A 449 -10.22 35.16 20.98
CA LYS A 449 -10.56 34.49 19.70
C LYS A 449 -10.85 35.50 18.59
N HIS A 450 -9.97 36.47 18.38
CA HIS A 450 -10.13 37.47 17.32
C HIS A 450 -9.99 36.87 15.91
N LEU A 451 -10.64 37.50 14.93
CA LEU A 451 -10.51 37.18 13.51
C LEU A 451 -9.84 38.36 12.79
N ASP A 452 -8.72 38.10 12.12
CA ASP A 452 -7.99 39.11 11.34
C ASP A 452 -8.82 39.62 10.13
N GLU A 453 -8.60 40.87 9.72
CA GLU A 453 -9.23 41.48 8.52
C GLU A 453 -8.89 40.69 7.24
N ASP A 454 -9.87 40.57 6.33
CA ASP A 454 -9.81 39.73 5.12
C ASP A 454 -8.65 40.11 4.18
N LYS A 455 -7.54 39.36 4.26
CA LYS A 455 -6.46 39.39 3.25
C LYS A 455 -6.36 38.12 2.39
N LEU A 456 -7.25 37.14 2.59
CA LEU A 456 -7.23 35.87 1.85
C LEU A 456 -8.48 35.72 0.98
N LYS A 457 -8.26 35.48 -0.32
CA LYS A 457 -9.29 35.06 -1.28
C LYS A 457 -9.99 33.81 -0.73
N THR A 458 -11.28 33.95 -0.44
CA THR A 458 -12.20 32.85 -0.18
C THR A 458 -12.24 31.92 -1.41
N GLY A 459 -12.05 30.62 -1.22
CA GLY A 459 -12.34 29.59 -2.23
C GLY A 459 -11.20 29.10 -3.13
N GLY A 460 -10.00 28.84 -2.59
CA GLY A 460 -8.94 28.19 -3.35
C GLY A 460 -9.14 26.67 -3.45
N THR A 461 -9.22 26.14 -4.67
CA THR A 461 -9.01 24.71 -4.96
C THR A 461 -7.66 24.25 -4.41
N LEU A 462 -7.60 23.02 -3.86
CA LEU A 462 -6.31 22.42 -3.54
C LEU A 462 -5.45 22.38 -4.80
N PRO A 463 -4.18 22.84 -4.74
CA PRO A 463 -3.31 22.78 -5.89
C PRO A 463 -3.09 21.33 -6.29
N VAL A 464 -3.02 21.06 -7.60
CA VAL A 464 -2.65 19.74 -8.10
C VAL A 464 -1.23 19.41 -7.60
N PRO A 465 -1.00 18.22 -7.01
CA PRO A 465 0.32 17.81 -6.54
C PRO A 465 1.38 17.87 -7.64
N VAL A 466 2.63 18.19 -7.28
CA VAL A 466 3.71 18.40 -8.27
C VAL A 466 3.95 17.16 -9.14
N MET A 467 3.92 15.97 -8.54
CA MET A 467 4.13 14.71 -9.25
C MET A 467 2.96 14.41 -10.20
N VAL A 468 1.72 14.72 -9.81
CA VAL A 468 0.54 14.58 -10.70
C VAL A 468 0.65 15.52 -11.89
N LYS A 469 1.08 16.78 -11.70
CA LYS A 469 1.25 17.74 -12.80
C LYS A 469 2.25 17.29 -13.86
N ARG A 470 3.22 16.44 -13.49
CA ARG A 470 4.24 15.91 -14.41
C ARG A 470 3.76 14.66 -15.16
N GLN A 471 2.62 14.07 -14.78
CA GLN A 471 2.04 12.93 -15.50
C GLN A 471 1.34 13.38 -16.79
N PRO A 472 1.43 12.61 -17.88
CA PRO A 472 0.67 12.89 -19.10
C PRO A 472 -0.84 12.75 -18.88
N GLU A 473 -1.62 13.49 -19.67
CA GLU A 473 -3.07 13.33 -19.70
C GLU A 473 -3.44 12.08 -20.51
N SER A 474 -4.25 11.21 -19.92
CA SER A 474 -4.68 9.97 -20.58
C SER A 474 -5.80 10.24 -21.59
N ARG A 475 -5.77 9.55 -22.73
CA ARG A 475 -6.85 9.61 -23.74
C ARG A 475 -8.14 8.95 -23.26
N SER A 476 -8.07 8.11 -22.23
CA SER A 476 -9.21 7.47 -21.59
C SER A 476 -9.45 8.07 -20.21
N ALA A 477 -10.68 8.51 -19.95
CA ALA A 477 -11.07 9.05 -18.64
C ALA A 477 -10.91 8.03 -17.50
N SER A 478 -11.02 6.73 -17.80
CA SER A 478 -10.87 5.66 -16.79
C SER A 478 -9.45 5.55 -16.21
N SER A 479 -8.43 5.87 -17.01
CA SER A 479 -7.02 5.83 -16.62
C SER A 479 -6.40 7.22 -16.43
N ASP A 480 -7.19 8.30 -16.54
CA ASP A 480 -6.68 9.67 -16.37
C ASP A 480 -6.57 10.06 -14.88
N ILE A 481 -5.33 10.29 -14.45
CA ILE A 481 -4.99 10.69 -13.09
C ILE A 481 -5.44 12.11 -12.77
N HIS A 482 -5.46 13.02 -13.76
CA HIS A 482 -5.84 14.42 -13.56
C HIS A 482 -7.33 14.57 -13.28
N ARG A 483 -8.18 13.90 -14.07
CA ARG A 483 -9.62 13.76 -13.78
C ARG A 483 -9.83 13.13 -12.40
N PHE A 484 -9.12 12.04 -12.10
CA PHE A 484 -9.31 11.32 -10.84
C PHE A 484 -8.90 12.18 -9.63
N TRP A 485 -7.86 13.00 -9.73
CA TRP A 485 -7.53 14.02 -8.72
C TRP A 485 -8.67 15.03 -8.55
N ALA A 486 -9.19 15.60 -9.63
CA ALA A 486 -10.24 16.62 -9.58
C ALA A 486 -11.56 16.09 -8.98
N GLN A 487 -11.89 14.82 -9.22
CA GLN A 487 -13.17 14.22 -8.79
C GLN A 487 -13.05 13.48 -7.44
N THR A 488 -11.95 12.76 -7.21
CA THR A 488 -11.76 11.86 -6.06
C THR A 488 -10.58 12.29 -5.19
N GLY A 489 -9.37 12.42 -5.74
CA GLY A 489 -8.14 12.64 -4.96
C GLY A 489 -8.19 13.89 -4.09
N SER A 490 -8.64 15.02 -4.63
CA SER A 490 -8.79 16.29 -3.91
C SER A 490 -9.84 16.23 -2.79
N MET A 491 -10.84 15.35 -2.90
CA MET A 491 -11.84 15.13 -1.85
C MET A 491 -11.21 14.40 -0.67
N TYR A 492 -10.45 13.33 -0.94
CA TYR A 492 -9.70 12.61 0.09
C TYR A 492 -8.67 13.52 0.76
N ALA A 493 -7.91 14.31 -0.01
CA ALA A 493 -6.94 15.27 0.51
C ALA A 493 -7.60 16.39 1.36
N SER A 494 -8.88 16.68 1.15
CA SER A 494 -9.64 17.69 1.92
C SER A 494 -10.42 17.11 3.12
N GLY A 495 -10.29 15.81 3.40
CA GLY A 495 -11.07 15.14 4.46
C GLY A 495 -12.55 14.90 4.10
N LEU A 496 -12.89 14.94 2.81
CA LEU A 496 -14.25 14.78 2.28
C LEU A 496 -14.41 13.50 1.43
N GLY A 497 -13.55 12.49 1.65
CA GLY A 497 -13.58 11.22 0.90
C GLY A 497 -14.94 10.50 0.97
N GLU A 498 -15.66 10.62 2.08
CA GLU A 498 -17.01 10.07 2.21
C GLU A 498 -18.06 10.79 1.36
N SER A 499 -17.80 12.01 0.90
CA SER A 499 -18.71 12.78 0.06
C SER A 499 -18.54 12.52 -1.43
N VAL A 500 -17.73 11.53 -1.83
CA VAL A 500 -17.63 11.09 -3.23
C VAL A 500 -18.94 10.42 -3.65
N PRO A 501 -19.61 10.86 -4.74
CA PRO A 501 -20.88 10.30 -5.17
C PRO A 501 -20.72 8.91 -5.81
N ALA A 502 -21.79 8.12 -5.80
CA ALA A 502 -21.88 6.86 -6.54
C ALA A 502 -22.10 7.16 -8.03
N ASP A 503 -21.00 7.17 -8.79
CA ASP A 503 -20.98 7.58 -10.21
C ASP A 503 -20.49 6.45 -11.15
N PRO A 504 -20.51 6.65 -12.49
CA PRO A 504 -20.08 5.62 -13.42
C PRO A 504 -18.63 5.15 -13.22
N PHE A 505 -17.72 6.01 -12.77
CA PHE A 505 -16.33 5.61 -12.52
C PHE A 505 -16.19 4.74 -11.27
N THR A 506 -16.88 5.11 -10.20
CA THR A 506 -16.94 4.35 -8.95
C THR A 506 -17.57 2.97 -9.18
N SER A 507 -18.55 2.87 -10.09
CA SER A 507 -19.17 1.59 -10.45
C SER A 507 -18.21 0.56 -11.07
N MET A 508 -17.12 1.01 -11.69
CA MET A 508 -16.11 0.13 -12.28
C MET A 508 -15.03 -0.30 -11.30
N SER A 509 -14.95 0.32 -10.12
CA SER A 509 -13.88 0.07 -9.12
C SER A 509 -12.47 0.23 -9.70
N LEU A 510 -12.27 1.17 -10.64
CA LEU A 510 -10.98 1.43 -11.27
C LEU A 510 -10.25 2.59 -10.61
N MET A 511 -8.93 2.43 -10.47
CA MET A 511 -8.01 3.48 -10.04
C MET A 511 -6.96 3.68 -11.13
N PRO A 512 -6.67 4.92 -11.54
CA PRO A 512 -5.50 5.18 -12.37
C PRO A 512 -4.20 4.68 -11.73
N ALA A 513 -3.18 4.50 -12.55
CA ALA A 513 -1.83 4.21 -12.07
C ALA A 513 -1.28 5.37 -11.23
N VAL A 514 -0.33 5.08 -10.32
CA VAL A 514 0.44 6.06 -9.51
C VAL A 514 -0.38 7.12 -8.75
N THR A 515 -1.61 6.82 -8.34
CA THR A 515 -2.43 7.76 -7.54
C THR A 515 -1.90 7.97 -6.12
N SER A 516 -0.90 7.21 -5.67
CA SER A 516 -0.12 7.50 -4.44
C SER A 516 0.52 8.89 -4.46
N HIS A 517 0.81 9.45 -5.64
CA HIS A 517 1.29 10.84 -5.83
C HIS A 517 0.35 11.92 -5.28
N PHE A 518 -0.86 11.56 -4.85
CA PHE A 518 -1.80 12.48 -4.20
C PHE A 518 -1.41 12.88 -2.78
N ARG A 519 -0.56 12.09 -2.11
CA ARG A 519 -0.25 12.27 -0.70
C ARG A 519 0.99 13.10 -0.46
N ASP A 520 1.04 13.70 0.72
CA ASP A 520 2.20 14.38 1.26
C ASP A 520 2.51 13.80 2.65
N MET A 521 3.64 13.10 2.75
CA MET A 521 4.07 12.41 3.98
C MET A 521 4.81 13.33 4.97
N THR A 522 4.96 14.63 4.69
CA THR A 522 5.61 15.54 5.67
C THR A 522 4.83 15.64 6.98
N GLY A 523 3.52 15.34 6.98
CA GLY A 523 2.65 15.46 8.15
C GLY A 523 2.78 14.35 9.20
N ILE A 524 3.48 13.24 8.90
CA ILE A 524 3.51 12.04 9.76
C ILE A 524 4.87 11.75 10.41
N ARG A 525 5.92 12.51 10.05
CA ARG A 525 7.29 12.31 10.54
C ARG A 525 7.80 13.51 11.36
N PHE A 526 8.68 13.25 12.31
CA PHE A 526 9.30 14.27 13.16
C PHE A 526 10.69 14.68 12.68
N GLU A 527 11.41 13.75 12.08
CA GLU A 527 12.78 13.94 11.58
C GLU A 527 12.85 13.56 10.09
N HIS A 528 13.87 14.07 9.41
CA HIS A 528 14.26 13.64 8.07
C HIS A 528 15.80 13.51 8.00
N PRO A 529 16.34 12.71 7.06
CA PRO A 529 17.77 12.67 6.84
C PRO A 529 18.25 14.00 6.23
N GLU A 530 19.41 14.49 6.69
CA GLU A 530 20.20 15.55 6.08
C GLU A 530 21.45 14.95 5.44
N PHE A 531 21.76 15.38 4.21
CA PHE A 531 22.91 14.90 3.45
C PHE A 531 24.15 15.76 3.71
N ILE A 532 25.25 15.13 4.12
CA ILE A 532 26.58 15.71 4.33
C ILE A 532 27.50 15.20 3.20
N PRO A 533 27.67 15.97 2.11
CA PRO A 533 28.35 15.50 0.91
C PRO A 533 29.83 15.14 1.13
N GLU A 534 30.51 15.86 2.02
CA GLU A 534 31.95 15.72 2.27
C GLU A 534 32.31 14.35 2.86
N ASN A 535 31.33 13.66 3.45
CA ASN A 535 31.48 12.33 4.04
C ASN A 535 31.04 11.21 3.07
N CYS A 536 30.42 11.53 1.94
CA CYS A 536 29.79 10.55 1.07
C CYS A 536 30.80 9.72 0.27
N THR A 537 30.85 8.42 0.53
CA THR A 537 31.70 7.45 -0.19
C THR A 537 31.09 6.90 -1.47
N ALA A 538 29.82 7.23 -1.75
CA ALA A 538 29.03 6.72 -2.87
C ALA A 538 28.85 5.19 -2.87
N CYS A 539 28.60 4.60 -1.69
CA CYS A 539 28.31 3.17 -1.55
C CYS A 539 26.97 2.76 -2.18
N GLY A 540 25.95 3.62 -2.10
CA GLY A 540 24.61 3.36 -2.64
C GLY A 540 23.64 2.64 -1.70
N ASP A 541 24.07 2.32 -0.48
CA ASP A 541 23.24 1.59 0.48
C ASP A 541 21.96 2.37 0.84
N CYS A 542 22.06 3.70 1.02
CA CYS A 542 20.96 4.54 1.46
C CYS A 542 19.73 4.54 0.52
N TYR A 543 19.95 4.64 -0.80
CA TYR A 543 18.86 4.61 -1.79
C TYR A 543 18.42 3.19 -2.14
N THR A 544 19.25 2.18 -1.83
CA THR A 544 18.93 0.76 -2.06
C THR A 544 17.96 0.22 -0.99
N VAL A 545 18.14 0.62 0.28
CA VAL A 545 17.29 0.15 1.38
C VAL A 545 15.99 0.94 1.53
N CYS A 546 15.88 2.12 0.90
CA CYS A 546 14.75 3.01 1.08
C CYS A 546 13.43 2.38 0.61
N PRO A 547 12.46 2.13 1.52
CA PRO A 547 11.20 1.49 1.13
C PRO A 547 10.28 2.42 0.34
N ASP A 548 10.36 3.73 0.57
CA ASP A 548 9.41 4.71 0.05
C ASP A 548 9.97 5.54 -1.11
N THR A 549 10.99 5.04 -1.84
CA THR A 549 11.59 5.74 -2.99
C THR A 549 11.94 7.19 -2.68
N ALA A 550 12.40 7.46 -1.45
CA ALA A 550 12.40 8.81 -0.88
C ALA A 550 13.76 9.48 -0.81
N ILE A 551 14.84 8.80 -1.18
CA ILE A 551 16.20 9.34 -1.11
C ILE A 551 17.06 8.97 -2.33
N PRO A 552 16.64 9.29 -3.58
CA PRO A 552 17.40 8.90 -4.76
C PRO A 552 18.82 9.49 -4.80
N GLY A 553 19.74 8.73 -5.40
CA GLY A 553 21.00 9.23 -5.90
C GLY A 553 20.91 9.68 -7.35
N LEU A 554 21.66 10.71 -7.74
CA LEU A 554 21.75 11.20 -9.12
C LEU A 554 23.16 11.73 -9.41
N VAL A 555 23.75 11.33 -10.54
CA VAL A 555 25.06 11.80 -10.99
C VAL A 555 24.91 12.67 -12.23
N ASN A 556 25.33 13.93 -12.15
CA ASN A 556 25.28 14.87 -13.27
C ASN A 556 26.64 15.46 -13.59
N GLU A 557 26.86 15.77 -14.87
CA GLU A 557 28.03 16.53 -15.30
C GLU A 557 27.88 18.02 -14.91
N THR A 558 28.98 18.72 -14.69
CA THR A 558 28.93 20.14 -14.29
C THR A 558 28.14 20.99 -15.29
N GLY A 559 28.33 20.77 -16.60
CA GLY A 559 27.57 21.47 -17.64
C GLY A 559 26.06 21.26 -17.53
N GLN A 560 25.62 20.03 -17.22
CA GLN A 560 24.19 19.72 -17.03
C GLN A 560 23.61 20.49 -15.85
N VAL A 561 24.32 20.55 -14.72
CA VAL A 561 23.88 21.31 -13.53
C VAL A 561 23.73 22.79 -13.86
N LEU A 562 24.76 23.36 -14.49
CA LEU A 562 24.80 24.78 -14.83
C LEU A 562 23.70 25.16 -15.84
N ASP A 563 23.49 24.33 -16.88
CA ASP A 563 22.46 24.55 -17.89
C ASP A 563 21.05 24.43 -17.28
N THR A 564 20.82 23.51 -16.34
CA THR A 564 19.54 23.39 -15.62
C THR A 564 19.20 24.67 -14.87
N VAL A 565 20.15 25.27 -14.14
CA VAL A 565 19.92 26.54 -13.42
C VAL A 565 19.57 27.67 -14.41
N VAL A 566 20.33 27.81 -15.50
CA VAL A 566 20.06 28.82 -16.54
C VAL A 566 18.67 28.64 -17.16
N ASN A 567 18.28 27.40 -17.46
CA ASN A 567 16.98 27.09 -18.05
C ASN A 567 15.82 27.39 -17.08
N ARG A 568 15.99 27.12 -15.79
CA ARG A 568 15.00 27.45 -14.75
C ARG A 568 14.83 28.97 -14.61
N LEU A 569 15.92 29.73 -14.60
CA LEU A 569 15.86 31.21 -14.59
C LEU A 569 15.13 31.77 -15.82
N LYS A 570 15.45 31.26 -17.02
CA LYS A 570 14.73 31.63 -18.25
C LYS A 570 13.24 31.33 -18.16
N LYS A 571 12.88 30.14 -17.67
CA LYS A 571 11.48 29.72 -17.48
C LYS A 571 10.76 30.58 -16.45
N ALA A 572 11.47 31.07 -15.44
CA ALA A 572 10.96 32.01 -14.44
C ALA A 572 10.88 33.48 -14.94
N GLY A 573 11.28 33.76 -16.19
CA GLY A 573 11.27 35.11 -16.77
C GLY A 573 12.33 36.05 -16.19
N ARG A 574 13.38 35.50 -15.57
CA ARG A 574 14.51 36.28 -15.04
C ARG A 574 15.46 36.66 -16.19
N PRO A 575 16.02 37.89 -16.21
CA PRO A 575 17.03 38.28 -17.19
C PRO A 575 18.24 37.33 -17.16
N THR A 576 18.68 36.88 -18.33
CA THR A 576 19.83 35.96 -18.50
C THR A 576 20.59 36.32 -19.78
N ASP A 577 20.80 37.62 -20.01
CA ASP A 577 21.38 38.16 -21.23
C ASP A 577 22.88 37.84 -21.33
N HIS A 578 23.59 37.89 -20.20
CA HIS A 578 25.02 37.61 -20.13
C HIS A 578 25.35 36.21 -19.54
N LEU A 579 24.45 35.69 -18.70
CA LEU A 579 24.63 34.46 -17.93
C LEU A 579 24.94 33.22 -18.78
N PRO A 580 24.27 32.92 -19.91
CA PRO A 580 24.57 31.72 -20.71
C PRO A 580 26.00 31.71 -21.27
N ARG A 581 26.54 32.88 -21.62
CA ARG A 581 27.93 33.02 -22.08
C ARG A 581 28.89 32.88 -20.90
N ALA A 582 28.59 33.54 -19.78
CA ALA A 582 29.42 33.49 -18.59
C ALA A 582 29.49 32.09 -17.97
N VAL A 583 28.38 31.34 -17.95
CA VAL A 583 28.30 29.97 -17.45
C VAL A 583 29.18 29.01 -18.25
N ARG A 584 29.30 29.18 -19.57
CA ARG A 584 30.25 28.39 -20.39
C ARG A 584 31.71 28.66 -20.01
N GLN A 585 32.04 29.91 -19.67
CA GLN A 585 33.37 30.26 -19.17
C GLN A 585 33.59 29.73 -17.75
N MET A 586 32.56 29.78 -16.91
CA MET A 586 32.54 29.25 -15.55
C MET A 586 32.76 27.75 -15.54
N ASP A 587 32.14 26.97 -16.42
CA ASP A 587 32.27 25.51 -16.48
C ASP A 587 33.74 25.07 -16.60
N MET A 588 34.52 25.75 -17.45
CA MET A 588 35.96 25.48 -17.59
C MET A 588 36.75 25.75 -16.30
N LYS A 589 36.43 26.86 -15.61
CA LYS A 589 37.07 27.23 -14.33
C LYS A 589 36.66 26.27 -13.22
N LEU A 590 35.38 25.93 -13.16
CA LEU A 590 34.78 25.00 -12.22
C LEU A 590 35.44 23.63 -12.34
N LYS A 591 35.51 23.05 -13.55
CA LYS A 591 36.20 21.76 -13.79
C LYS A 591 37.64 21.78 -13.29
N LYS A 592 38.39 22.86 -13.56
CA LYS A 592 39.78 23.02 -13.08
C LYS A 592 39.86 23.06 -11.55
N LEU A 593 38.97 23.82 -10.91
CA LEU A 593 38.93 23.91 -9.45
C LEU A 593 38.55 22.58 -8.79
N LEU A 594 37.53 21.89 -9.33
CA LEU A 594 37.10 20.58 -8.84
C LEU A 594 38.17 19.51 -9.02
N SER A 595 38.89 19.52 -10.15
CA SER A 595 40.01 18.57 -10.40
C SER A 595 41.19 18.75 -9.42
N ALA A 596 41.33 19.95 -8.85
CA ALA A 596 42.35 20.26 -7.86
C ALA A 596 41.90 20.00 -6.41
N ALA A 597 40.60 19.74 -6.20
CA ALA A 597 40.00 19.58 -4.89
C ALA A 597 40.08 18.13 -4.39
N GLY A 598 40.13 17.96 -3.07
CA GLY A 598 39.99 16.65 -2.43
C GLY A 598 38.53 16.14 -2.40
N GLU A 599 38.36 14.82 -2.20
CA GLU A 599 37.03 14.16 -2.10
C GLU A 599 36.15 14.74 -0.98
N THR A 600 36.76 15.32 0.06
CA THR A 600 36.08 15.93 1.23
C THR A 600 35.87 17.44 1.10
N GLU A 601 36.19 18.06 -0.06
CA GLU A 601 36.00 19.49 -0.23
C GLU A 601 34.56 19.84 -0.65
N SER A 602 34.05 20.95 -0.11
CA SER A 602 32.69 21.40 -0.37
C SER A 602 32.52 21.92 -1.80
N VAL A 603 31.77 21.18 -2.63
CA VAL A 603 31.48 21.57 -4.02
C VAL A 603 30.79 22.93 -4.09
N SER A 604 29.90 23.23 -3.13
CA SER A 604 29.20 24.51 -3.05
C SER A 604 30.17 25.70 -2.93
N LYS A 605 31.20 25.59 -2.08
CA LYS A 605 32.26 26.62 -1.97
C LYS A 605 33.11 26.74 -3.24
N ILE A 606 33.33 25.63 -3.94
CA ILE A 606 34.07 25.61 -5.21
C ILE A 606 33.25 26.29 -6.32
N ILE A 607 31.93 26.07 -6.37
CA ILE A 607 31.01 26.75 -7.28
C ILE A 607 31.03 28.26 -7.02
N GLU A 608 30.97 28.70 -5.76
CA GLU A 608 31.05 30.11 -5.39
C GLU A 608 32.35 30.75 -5.89
N LYS A 609 33.49 30.10 -5.65
CA LYS A 609 34.80 30.54 -6.15
C LYS A 609 34.83 30.62 -7.68
N ALA A 610 34.25 29.62 -8.37
CA ALA A 610 34.17 29.64 -9.83
C ALA A 610 33.32 30.81 -10.35
N ILE A 611 32.24 31.18 -9.65
CA ILE A 611 31.41 32.36 -9.97
C ILE A 611 32.24 33.64 -9.81
N GLU A 612 32.95 33.80 -8.68
CA GLU A 612 33.79 34.97 -8.41
C GLU A 612 34.90 35.13 -9.45
N GLU A 613 35.63 34.05 -9.77
CA GLU A 613 36.65 34.06 -10.82
C GLU A 613 36.06 34.36 -12.20
N THR A 614 34.84 33.91 -12.48
CA THR A 614 34.13 34.20 -13.73
C THR A 614 33.77 35.67 -13.85
N ILE A 615 33.18 36.27 -12.81
CA ILE A 615 32.83 37.69 -12.78
C ILE A 615 34.09 38.56 -12.90
N ALA A 616 35.18 38.22 -12.19
CA ALA A 616 36.42 38.99 -12.21
C ALA A 616 37.13 38.94 -13.58
N GLY A 617 36.97 37.85 -14.32
CA GLY A 617 37.56 37.66 -15.64
C GLY A 617 36.61 37.88 -16.82
N TYR A 618 35.44 38.49 -16.60
CA TYR A 618 34.44 38.70 -17.64
C TYR A 618 34.82 39.89 -18.54
N ASP A 619 34.87 39.67 -19.85
CA ASP A 619 35.24 40.67 -20.87
C ASP A 619 33.99 41.48 -21.28
N GLY A 620 33.68 42.50 -20.48
CA GLY A 620 32.52 43.40 -20.67
C GLY A 620 32.69 44.77 -20.00
N GLY A 621 31.85 45.73 -20.39
CA GLY A 621 31.82 47.07 -19.79
C GLY A 621 31.35 47.06 -18.33
N ALA A 622 31.52 48.17 -17.60
CA ALA A 622 31.13 48.27 -16.18
C ALA A 622 29.65 47.95 -15.93
N ASP A 623 28.76 48.38 -16.84
CA ASP A 623 27.31 48.13 -16.77
C ASP A 623 26.97 46.66 -17.06
N GLU A 624 27.65 46.02 -18.02
CA GLU A 624 27.47 44.59 -18.35
C GLU A 624 27.94 43.69 -17.19
N ILE A 625 29.06 44.06 -16.53
CA ILE A 625 29.55 43.36 -15.33
C ILE A 625 28.56 43.53 -14.16
N ALA A 626 27.93 44.70 -14.01
CA ALA A 626 26.91 44.92 -12.99
C ALA A 626 25.66 44.07 -13.23
N GLN A 627 25.21 43.95 -14.48
CA GLN A 627 24.12 43.07 -14.88
C GLN A 627 24.47 41.61 -14.65
N LEU A 628 25.65 41.16 -15.06
CA LEU A 628 26.11 39.79 -14.85
C LEU A 628 26.19 39.43 -13.35
N LYS A 629 26.60 40.37 -12.49
CA LYS A 629 26.58 40.17 -11.02
C LYS A 629 25.17 39.96 -10.48
N ALA A 630 24.17 40.66 -11.02
CA ALA A 630 22.78 40.45 -10.66
C ALA A 630 22.27 39.09 -11.17
N GLU A 631 22.61 38.70 -12.39
CA GLU A 631 22.26 37.39 -12.94
C GLU A 631 22.91 36.23 -12.16
N PHE A 632 24.18 36.35 -11.74
CA PHE A 632 24.83 35.37 -10.86
C PHE A 632 24.32 35.40 -9.42
N LYS A 633 23.67 36.48 -8.98
CA LYS A 633 22.93 36.49 -7.72
C LYS A 633 21.68 35.62 -7.86
N ASP A 634 20.89 35.83 -8.91
CA ASP A 634 19.71 35.00 -9.21
C ASP A 634 20.10 33.53 -9.45
N PHE A 635 21.25 33.25 -10.10
CA PHE A 635 21.80 31.91 -10.26
C PHE A 635 22.07 31.21 -8.92
N ARG A 636 22.69 31.91 -7.97
CA ARG A 636 22.94 31.37 -6.61
C ARG A 636 21.64 31.17 -5.85
N GLU A 637 20.70 32.10 -5.96
CA GLU A 637 19.39 31.96 -5.34
C GLU A 637 18.62 30.75 -5.92
N GLU A 638 18.72 30.48 -7.22
CA GLU A 638 18.06 29.34 -7.86
C GLU A 638 18.71 28.00 -7.47
N LEU A 639 20.05 27.91 -7.48
CA LEU A 639 20.79 26.72 -7.03
C LEU A 639 20.53 26.42 -5.54
N GLY A 640 20.39 27.46 -4.72
CA GLY A 640 19.93 27.36 -3.34
C GLY A 640 20.85 26.51 -2.46
N THR A 641 20.26 25.59 -1.69
CA THR A 641 20.95 24.71 -0.75
C THR A 641 21.24 23.33 -1.33
N PHE A 642 21.06 23.14 -2.64
CA PHE A 642 21.29 21.86 -3.30
C PHE A 642 22.78 21.49 -3.25
N GLN A 643 23.09 20.31 -2.73
CA GLN A 643 24.46 19.88 -2.46
C GLN A 643 24.94 18.79 -3.41
N PHE A 644 26.26 18.75 -3.64
CA PHE A 644 26.95 17.75 -4.45
C PHE A 644 28.19 17.22 -3.74
N ALA A 645 28.50 15.94 -3.94
CA ALA A 645 29.68 15.26 -3.42
C ALA A 645 30.71 14.95 -4.53
N LEU A 646 31.99 15.07 -4.21
CA LEU A 646 33.11 14.58 -5.01
C LEU A 646 33.45 13.15 -4.60
N SER A 647 32.76 12.19 -5.20
CA SER A 647 32.95 10.78 -4.85
C SER A 647 33.99 10.09 -5.72
N ARG A 648 34.67 9.09 -5.15
CA ARG A 648 35.67 8.31 -5.86
C ARG A 648 35.15 7.62 -7.12
N PRO A 649 33.99 6.91 -7.10
CA PRO A 649 33.50 6.18 -8.26
C PRO A 649 33.08 7.10 -9.42
N TYR A 650 32.50 8.26 -9.11
CA TYR A 650 31.86 9.11 -10.13
C TYR A 650 32.67 10.35 -10.51
N PHE A 651 33.55 10.84 -9.64
CA PHE A 651 34.42 11.99 -9.93
C PHE A 651 35.88 11.59 -10.08
N THR A 652 36.52 11.12 -9.00
CA THR A 652 37.97 10.87 -8.95
C THR A 652 38.44 9.85 -10.00
N ASN A 653 37.73 8.72 -10.13
CA ASN A 653 38.12 7.66 -11.06
C ASN A 653 37.94 8.07 -12.53
N PRO A 654 36.79 8.68 -12.94
CA PRO A 654 36.66 9.25 -14.28
C PRO A 654 37.70 10.33 -14.58
N GLU A 655 37.93 11.29 -13.67
CA GLU A 655 38.94 12.36 -13.89
C GLU A 655 40.35 11.81 -14.10
N LYS A 656 40.74 10.76 -13.37
CA LYS A 656 42.02 10.07 -13.59
C LYS A 656 42.12 9.41 -14.97
N LYS A 657 41.01 8.91 -15.52
CA LYS A 657 40.97 8.28 -16.85
C LYS A 657 40.94 9.31 -17.97
N GLN A 658 40.11 10.33 -17.84
CA GLN A 658 39.94 11.41 -18.81
C GLN A 658 39.67 12.73 -18.09
N PRO A 659 40.56 13.73 -18.19
CA PRO A 659 40.33 15.03 -17.57
C PRO A 659 39.03 15.70 -18.05
N GLY A 660 38.26 16.25 -17.11
CA GLY A 660 36.95 16.87 -17.33
C GLY A 660 35.78 15.89 -17.47
N SER A 661 35.98 14.60 -17.19
CA SER A 661 34.95 13.56 -17.28
C SER A 661 34.28 13.19 -15.95
N GLY A 662 34.63 13.85 -14.84
CA GLY A 662 34.03 13.63 -13.53
C GLY A 662 32.57 14.08 -13.43
N GLY A 663 31.75 13.27 -12.77
CA GLY A 663 30.36 13.56 -12.42
C GLY A 663 30.20 13.95 -10.95
N LEU A 664 29.24 14.85 -10.70
CA LEU A 664 28.85 15.29 -9.36
C LEU A 664 27.69 14.42 -8.86
N LEU A 665 27.87 13.77 -7.70
CA LEU A 665 26.82 12.97 -7.07
C LEU A 665 25.96 13.86 -6.17
N SER A 666 24.64 13.69 -6.23
CA SER A 666 23.70 14.24 -5.27
C SER A 666 22.86 13.13 -4.65
N ILE A 667 22.58 13.23 -3.34
CA ILE A 667 21.59 12.43 -2.63
C ILE A 667 20.50 13.42 -2.19
N THR A 668 19.27 13.24 -2.67
CA THR A 668 18.19 14.21 -2.43
C THR A 668 17.00 13.53 -1.78
N VAL A 669 16.47 14.12 -0.71
CA VAL A 669 15.26 13.62 -0.05
C VAL A 669 14.03 14.13 -0.80
N ASP A 670 13.17 13.21 -1.23
CA ASP A 670 11.81 13.51 -1.67
C ASP A 670 10.94 13.78 -0.43
N PRO A 671 10.53 15.04 -0.19
CA PRO A 671 9.75 15.37 0.98
C PRO A 671 8.37 14.72 0.97
N TYR A 672 7.81 14.43 -0.20
CA TYR A 672 6.42 13.97 -0.34
C TYR A 672 6.26 12.50 0.03
N THR A 673 7.31 11.69 -0.13
CA THR A 673 7.26 10.23 0.07
C THR A 673 8.02 9.76 1.30
N CYS A 674 9.04 10.50 1.78
CA CYS A 674 9.80 10.13 2.97
C CYS A 674 8.89 9.95 4.19
N LYS A 675 8.97 8.80 4.87
CA LYS A 675 8.24 8.55 6.12
C LYS A 675 9.07 8.74 7.39
N GLY A 676 10.36 9.03 7.24
CA GLY A 676 11.27 9.22 8.38
C GLY A 676 11.62 7.93 9.11
N CYS A 677 11.80 6.81 8.39
CA CYS A 677 12.22 5.53 8.98
C CYS A 677 13.66 5.54 9.49
N MET A 678 14.52 6.41 8.94
CA MET A 678 15.96 6.49 9.23
C MET A 678 16.79 5.24 8.89
N GLU A 679 16.22 4.26 8.21
CA GLU A 679 16.96 3.12 7.64
C GLU A 679 18.16 3.58 6.79
N CYS A 680 18.00 4.66 6.01
CA CYS A 680 19.07 5.22 5.18
C CYS A 680 20.22 5.84 5.99
N VAL A 681 19.94 6.31 7.21
CA VAL A 681 20.95 6.80 8.16
C VAL A 681 21.65 5.61 8.81
N GLU A 682 20.89 4.61 9.27
CA GLU A 682 21.44 3.42 9.94
C GLU A 682 22.43 2.64 9.06
N VAL A 683 22.18 2.54 7.75
CA VAL A 683 23.12 1.88 6.83
C VAL A 683 24.33 2.75 6.44
N CYS A 684 24.32 4.05 6.77
CA CYS A 684 25.36 5.00 6.39
C CYS A 684 26.53 5.00 7.40
N LYS A 685 27.54 4.18 7.15
CA LYS A 685 28.70 4.02 8.07
C LYS A 685 29.66 5.20 8.13
N ASP A 686 29.53 6.15 7.20
CA ASP A 686 30.46 7.28 7.04
C ASP A 686 29.86 8.59 7.58
N ASP A 687 28.71 8.57 8.25
CA ASP A 687 27.99 9.77 8.73
C ASP A 687 27.71 10.79 7.61
N ALA A 688 27.50 10.32 6.37
CA ALA A 688 27.08 11.17 5.24
C ALA A 688 25.58 11.49 5.27
N LEU A 689 24.83 10.82 6.14
CA LEU A 689 23.42 11.09 6.40
C LEU A 689 23.23 11.15 7.91
N VAL A 690 22.57 12.20 8.40
CA VAL A 690 22.28 12.40 9.82
C VAL A 690 20.80 12.74 10.02
N PRO A 691 20.16 12.31 11.12
CA PRO A 691 18.78 12.67 11.39
C PRO A 691 18.72 14.13 11.87
N VAL A 692 17.79 14.91 11.32
CA VAL A 692 17.53 16.28 11.77
C VAL A 692 16.04 16.52 11.99
N THR A 693 15.72 17.37 12.97
CA THR A 693 14.35 17.76 13.29
C THR A 693 13.70 18.49 12.13
N GLN A 694 12.52 18.02 11.73
CA GLN A 694 11.74 18.66 10.68
C GLN A 694 11.13 19.98 11.16
N THR A 695 11.41 21.05 10.43
CA THR A 695 10.82 22.38 10.58
C THR A 695 10.11 22.85 9.31
N LYS A 696 9.23 23.87 9.39
CA LYS A 696 8.59 24.46 8.20
C LYS A 696 9.62 24.96 7.17
N ALA A 697 10.74 25.51 7.64
CA ALA A 697 11.84 25.95 6.79
C ALA A 697 12.52 24.75 6.09
N SER A 698 12.87 23.71 6.84
CA SER A 698 13.47 22.50 6.27
C SER A 698 12.58 21.85 5.21
N VAL A 699 11.25 21.77 5.42
CA VAL A 699 10.32 21.22 4.42
C VAL A 699 10.27 22.08 3.16
N ALA A 700 10.33 23.40 3.29
CA ALA A 700 10.39 24.31 2.14
C ALA A 700 11.68 24.11 1.34
N ASP A 701 12.81 23.95 2.03
CA ASP A 701 14.11 23.68 1.40
C ASP A 701 14.13 22.31 0.72
N LEU A 702 13.62 21.25 1.36
CA LEU A 702 13.48 19.93 0.74
C LEU A 702 12.62 19.97 -0.53
N ARG A 703 11.50 20.71 -0.52
CA ARG A 703 10.64 20.87 -1.71
C ARG A 703 11.35 21.61 -2.83
N LYS A 704 12.14 22.64 -2.50
CA LYS A 704 12.95 23.36 -3.48
C LYS A 704 14.02 22.46 -4.09
N ASN A 705 14.75 21.72 -3.25
CA ASN A 705 15.79 20.80 -3.68
C ASN A 705 15.21 19.65 -4.52
N TRP A 706 14.05 19.12 -4.16
CA TRP A 706 13.35 18.11 -4.94
C TRP A 706 12.89 18.63 -6.31
N ASP A 707 12.33 19.85 -6.37
CA ASP A 707 11.94 20.45 -7.65
C ASP A 707 13.15 20.71 -8.57
N PHE A 708 14.29 21.13 -8.00
CA PHE A 708 15.55 21.21 -8.73
C PHE A 708 16.03 19.83 -9.21
N TRP A 709 16.01 18.82 -8.33
CA TRP A 709 16.36 17.44 -8.66
C TRP A 709 15.52 16.92 -9.82
N LEU A 710 14.21 17.15 -9.82
CA LEU A 710 13.31 16.72 -10.90
C LEU A 710 13.67 17.33 -12.26
N ASP A 711 14.22 18.54 -12.30
CA ASP A 711 14.61 19.23 -13.53
C ASP A 711 16.05 18.94 -14.00
N LEU A 712 16.90 18.34 -13.15
CA LEU A 712 18.18 17.79 -13.59
C LEU A 712 17.95 16.63 -14.59
N PRO A 713 18.82 16.43 -15.58
CA PRO A 713 18.70 15.27 -16.47
C PRO A 713 18.98 13.96 -15.71
N ASN A 714 18.65 12.86 -16.37
CA ASN A 714 18.96 11.52 -15.86
C ASN A 714 20.48 11.29 -15.76
N THR A 715 20.90 10.36 -14.91
CA THR A 715 22.31 9.96 -14.79
C THR A 715 22.80 9.42 -16.15
N PRO A 716 23.89 9.96 -16.72
CA PRO A 716 24.48 9.39 -17.93
C PRO A 716 24.88 7.92 -17.75
N ASP A 717 24.61 7.07 -18.74
CA ASP A 717 24.87 5.61 -18.70
C ASP A 717 26.30 5.26 -18.27
N LYS A 718 27.31 6.07 -18.62
CA LYS A 718 28.71 5.87 -18.22
C LYS A 718 28.97 5.89 -16.71
N TYR A 719 28.05 6.43 -15.90
CA TYR A 719 28.13 6.42 -14.44
C TYR A 719 27.26 5.32 -13.81
N ILE A 720 26.39 4.67 -14.58
CA ILE A 720 25.72 3.44 -14.17
C ILE A 720 26.77 2.33 -14.28
N ARG A 721 27.21 1.79 -13.15
CA ARG A 721 28.35 0.85 -13.06
C ARG A 721 27.91 -0.59 -13.35
N VAL A 722 27.03 -0.76 -14.33
CA VAL A 722 26.55 -2.06 -14.82
C VAL A 722 27.11 -2.24 -16.22
N ASP A 723 28.04 -3.18 -16.36
CA ASP A 723 28.67 -3.46 -17.65
C ASP A 723 27.69 -4.21 -18.56
N ASN A 724 26.98 -5.19 -17.99
CA ASN A 724 25.90 -5.91 -18.67
C ASN A 724 24.85 -6.37 -17.65
N LEU A 725 23.66 -5.77 -17.70
CA LEU A 725 22.57 -6.10 -16.78
C LEU A 725 22.02 -7.51 -17.01
N GLU A 726 21.92 -7.94 -18.28
CA GLU A 726 21.37 -9.26 -18.62
C GLU A 726 22.28 -10.41 -18.17
N GLU A 727 23.59 -10.15 -18.07
CA GLU A 727 24.60 -11.09 -17.57
C GLU A 727 24.92 -10.88 -16.07
N GLY A 728 24.30 -9.90 -15.40
CA GLY A 728 24.55 -9.62 -13.99
C GLY A 728 25.95 -9.04 -13.69
N ILE A 729 26.63 -8.44 -14.67
CA ILE A 729 28.01 -7.98 -14.53
C ILE A 729 28.05 -6.51 -14.08
N GLY A 730 28.64 -6.27 -12.91
CA GLY A 730 28.91 -4.93 -12.36
C GLY A 730 28.29 -4.70 -10.98
N ALA A 731 28.11 -3.43 -10.62
CA ALA A 731 27.42 -3.00 -9.40
C ALA A 731 25.94 -2.74 -9.73
N LEU A 732 25.11 -3.79 -9.59
CA LEU A 732 23.74 -3.82 -10.13
C LEU A 732 22.82 -2.82 -9.42
N GLU A 733 23.07 -2.50 -8.15
CA GLU A 733 22.30 -1.50 -7.41
C GLU A 733 22.40 -0.08 -8.02
N THR A 734 23.42 0.18 -8.85
CA THR A 734 23.58 1.49 -9.49
C THR A 734 22.54 1.77 -10.57
N ILE A 735 21.72 0.79 -10.98
CA ILE A 735 20.53 1.06 -11.81
C ILE A 735 19.58 2.06 -11.14
N LEU A 736 19.59 2.17 -9.81
CA LEU A 736 18.78 3.11 -9.04
C LEU A 736 19.21 4.58 -9.20
N LEU A 737 20.38 4.85 -9.80
CA LEU A 737 20.78 6.20 -10.18
C LEU A 737 20.05 6.68 -11.45
N ASN A 738 19.36 5.77 -12.16
CA ASN A 738 18.52 6.08 -13.30
C ASN A 738 17.11 6.45 -12.82
N LYS A 739 16.66 7.68 -13.11
CA LYS A 739 15.33 8.17 -12.74
C LYS A 739 14.20 7.32 -13.30
N ASP A 740 14.37 6.82 -14.52
CA ASP A 740 13.39 6.01 -15.23
C ASP A 740 13.28 4.59 -14.65
N ALA A 741 14.24 4.16 -13.82
CA ALA A 741 14.14 2.93 -13.03
C ALA A 741 13.70 3.20 -11.58
N TYR A 742 14.07 4.34 -11.00
CA TYR A 742 13.83 4.66 -9.60
C TYR A 742 12.41 5.17 -9.31
N LEU A 743 11.90 6.11 -10.11
CA LEU A 743 10.62 6.80 -9.89
C LEU A 743 9.34 6.01 -10.23
N PRO A 744 9.32 5.02 -11.15
CA PRO A 744 8.07 4.37 -11.55
C PRO A 744 7.27 3.76 -10.40
N PHE A 745 7.93 3.17 -9.40
CA PHE A 745 7.26 2.68 -8.20
C PHE A 745 6.90 3.85 -7.28
N ALA A 746 5.78 4.51 -7.58
CA ALA A 746 5.34 5.73 -6.93
C ALA A 746 5.01 5.47 -5.45
N SER A 747 5.85 5.93 -4.53
CA SER A 747 5.53 5.87 -3.11
C SER A 747 4.55 6.99 -2.69
N GLY A 748 4.27 7.10 -1.40
CA GLY A 748 3.11 7.87 -0.90
C GLY A 748 1.88 6.98 -0.63
N ASP A 749 2.09 5.68 -0.53
CA ASP A 749 1.09 4.69 -0.14
C ASP A 749 1.09 4.41 1.37
N GLY A 750 0.20 3.50 1.78
CA GLY A 750 -0.10 3.21 3.18
C GLY A 750 0.72 2.13 3.89
N SER A 751 1.88 1.78 3.35
CA SER A 751 2.81 0.84 4.00
C SER A 751 3.38 1.40 5.31
N CYS A 752 3.79 0.49 6.20
CA CYS A 752 4.46 0.87 7.46
C CYS A 752 5.77 1.62 7.21
N ILE A 753 6.18 2.44 8.18
CA ILE A 753 7.48 3.10 8.20
C ILE A 753 8.56 2.00 8.28
N GLY A 754 9.50 1.96 7.33
CA GLY A 754 10.56 0.94 7.28
C GLY A 754 10.19 -0.36 6.57
N CYS A 755 9.03 -0.47 5.92
CA CYS A 755 8.48 -1.74 5.41
C CYS A 755 9.44 -2.53 4.49
N GLY A 756 9.81 -3.76 4.89
CA GLY A 756 10.68 -4.63 4.10
C GLY A 756 10.10 -5.09 2.75
N GLU A 757 8.78 -5.27 2.66
CA GLU A 757 8.10 -5.67 1.42
C GLU A 757 8.28 -4.62 0.31
N LYS A 758 8.27 -3.33 0.70
CA LYS A 758 8.29 -2.19 -0.22
C LYS A 758 9.63 -2.04 -0.90
N THR A 759 10.73 -2.14 -0.16
CA THR A 759 12.08 -2.10 -0.73
C THR A 759 12.30 -3.27 -1.69
N ALA A 760 11.87 -4.49 -1.32
CA ALA A 760 11.97 -5.65 -2.20
C ALA A 760 11.18 -5.44 -3.51
N MET A 761 9.95 -4.92 -3.42
CA MET A 761 9.14 -4.58 -4.59
C MET A 761 9.77 -3.45 -5.42
N HIS A 762 10.36 -2.43 -4.79
CA HIS A 762 11.03 -1.34 -5.48
C HIS A 762 12.21 -1.84 -6.32
N LEU A 763 13.07 -2.68 -5.74
CA LEU A 763 14.19 -3.30 -6.47
C LEU A 763 13.70 -4.17 -7.63
N PHE A 764 12.60 -4.92 -7.45
CA PHE A 764 12.01 -5.72 -8.52
C PHE A 764 11.47 -4.86 -9.66
N VAL A 765 10.71 -3.79 -9.34
CA VAL A 765 10.20 -2.84 -10.34
C VAL A 765 11.35 -2.16 -11.07
N ALA A 766 12.36 -1.67 -10.36
CA ALA A 766 13.53 -1.01 -10.95
C ALA A 766 14.29 -1.96 -11.90
N THR A 767 14.40 -3.24 -11.55
CA THR A 767 15.02 -4.25 -12.40
C THR A 767 14.22 -4.46 -13.68
N VAL A 768 12.89 -4.62 -13.58
CA VAL A 768 12.02 -4.78 -14.76
C VAL A 768 12.09 -3.56 -15.67
N GLU A 769 12.03 -2.34 -15.14
CA GLU A 769 12.13 -1.12 -15.93
C GLU A 769 13.50 -0.98 -16.63
N SER A 770 14.58 -1.32 -15.92
CA SER A 770 15.94 -1.29 -16.47
C SER A 770 16.15 -2.28 -17.62
N LEU A 771 15.42 -3.41 -17.62
CA LEU A 771 15.42 -4.37 -18.73
C LEU A 771 14.49 -3.93 -19.88
N MET A 772 13.27 -3.49 -19.56
CA MET A 772 12.22 -3.28 -20.55
C MET A 772 12.38 -1.96 -21.32
N GLN A 773 12.74 -0.86 -20.65
CA GLN A 773 12.81 0.46 -21.31
C GLN A 773 13.81 0.49 -22.48
N PRO A 774 15.05 -0.02 -22.34
CA PRO A 774 16.00 -0.07 -23.45
C PRO A 774 15.52 -0.97 -24.60
N ARG A 775 14.90 -2.12 -24.28
CA ARG A 775 14.34 -3.04 -25.29
C ARG A 775 13.24 -2.40 -26.09
N VAL A 776 12.30 -1.72 -25.43
CA VAL A 776 11.20 -0.99 -26.09
C VAL A 776 11.75 0.12 -26.97
N LYS A 777 12.73 0.90 -26.49
CA LYS A 777 13.37 1.97 -27.29
C LYS A 777 14.02 1.41 -28.57
N LYS A 778 14.77 0.31 -28.46
CA LYS A 778 15.34 -0.40 -29.63
C LYS A 778 14.25 -0.89 -30.58
N HIS A 779 13.18 -1.46 -30.04
CA HIS A 779 12.06 -1.98 -30.83
C HIS A 779 11.27 -0.88 -31.56
N VAL A 780 11.03 0.28 -30.93
CA VAL A 780 10.38 1.42 -31.59
C VAL A 780 11.22 1.92 -32.75
N ALA A 781 12.55 2.04 -32.58
CA ALA A 781 13.46 2.41 -33.66
C ALA A 781 13.43 1.39 -34.82
N TYR A 782 13.37 0.10 -34.49
CA TYR A 782 13.21 -0.97 -35.47
C TYR A 782 11.90 -0.85 -36.26
N LEU A 783 10.78 -0.61 -35.57
CA LEU A 783 9.48 -0.40 -36.21
C LEU A 783 9.48 0.84 -37.12
N ASP A 784 10.12 1.93 -36.70
CA ASP A 784 10.27 3.13 -37.52
C ASP A 784 10.99 2.83 -38.84
N GLU A 785 12.09 2.09 -38.78
CA GLU A 785 12.84 1.67 -39.97
C GLU A 785 12.01 0.74 -40.86
N LEU A 786 11.35 -0.26 -40.28
CA LEU A 786 10.53 -1.24 -41.00
C LEU A 786 9.36 -0.55 -41.72
N ILE A 787 8.65 0.35 -41.03
CA ILE A 787 7.55 1.14 -41.59
C ILE A 787 8.06 2.03 -42.73
N ALA A 788 9.22 2.66 -42.57
CA ALA A 788 9.81 3.50 -43.61
C ALA A 788 10.17 2.69 -44.86
N LYS A 789 10.80 1.52 -44.69
CA LYS A 789 11.11 0.58 -45.79
C LYS A 789 9.85 0.12 -46.52
N LEU A 790 8.83 -0.28 -45.76
CA LEU A 790 7.57 -0.76 -46.34
C LEU A 790 6.84 0.33 -47.12
N LYS A 791 6.72 1.54 -46.57
CA LYS A 791 6.14 2.69 -47.28
C LYS A 791 6.89 3.02 -48.56
N LYS A 792 8.23 3.04 -48.51
CA LYS A 792 9.07 3.30 -49.68
C LYS A 792 8.87 2.22 -50.74
N HIS A 793 8.80 0.95 -50.36
CA HIS A 793 8.56 -0.14 -51.29
C HIS A 793 7.21 -0.01 -52.00
N VAL A 794 6.14 0.32 -51.26
CA VAL A 794 4.81 0.59 -51.86
C VAL A 794 4.86 1.77 -52.82
N GLN A 795 5.51 2.87 -52.45
CA GLN A 795 5.66 4.04 -53.31
C GLN A 795 6.42 3.72 -54.60
N MET A 796 7.51 2.95 -54.52
CA MET A 796 8.28 2.55 -55.69
C MET A 796 7.44 1.68 -56.63
N LYS A 797 6.72 0.68 -56.11
CA LYS A 797 5.88 -0.19 -56.95
C LYS A 797 4.75 0.58 -57.63
N LEU A 798 4.12 1.54 -56.94
CA LEU A 798 3.10 2.41 -57.54
C LEU A 798 3.65 3.35 -58.63
N VAL A 799 4.94 3.67 -58.58
CA VAL A 799 5.62 4.51 -59.58
C VAL A 799 6.17 3.67 -60.74
N ASP A 800 6.66 2.45 -60.49
CA ASP A 800 7.17 1.53 -61.50
C ASP A 800 6.09 1.11 -62.53
N GLU A 801 4.80 1.13 -62.16
CA GLU A 801 3.67 0.91 -63.08
C GLU A 801 3.42 2.08 -64.05
N ILE A 802 4.05 3.24 -63.83
CA ILE A 802 4.03 4.36 -64.78
C ILE A 802 5.28 4.23 -65.66
N ASP A 803 5.16 3.54 -66.81
CA ASP A 803 6.28 3.42 -67.75
C ASP A 803 6.57 4.77 -68.44
N ILE A 804 7.71 5.37 -68.09
CA ILE A 804 8.21 6.63 -68.66
C ILE A 804 9.33 6.34 -69.70
N GLY A 805 9.58 5.07 -70.02
CA GLY A 805 10.68 4.60 -70.86
C GLY A 805 10.47 4.81 -72.37
N ASP A 806 9.22 4.90 -72.83
CA ASP A 806 8.92 5.19 -74.23
C ASP A 806 8.88 6.72 -74.49
N ALA A 807 9.98 7.23 -75.05
CA ALA A 807 10.13 8.63 -75.43
C ALA A 807 9.10 9.09 -76.49
N VAL A 808 8.45 8.17 -77.22
CA VAL A 808 7.39 8.47 -78.18
C VAL A 808 6.06 8.70 -77.45
N GLU A 809 5.77 7.87 -76.45
CA GLU A 809 4.54 7.91 -75.67
C GLU A 809 4.50 9.14 -74.73
N MET A 810 5.63 9.44 -74.08
CA MET A 810 5.74 10.61 -73.20
C MET A 810 5.60 11.94 -73.95
N LYS A 811 5.96 11.95 -75.24
CA LYS A 811 5.78 13.12 -76.12
C LYS A 811 4.31 13.32 -76.51
N ALA A 812 3.52 12.25 -76.62
CA ALA A 812 2.08 12.31 -76.84
C ALA A 812 1.35 12.85 -75.59
N VAL A 813 1.68 12.34 -74.40
CA VAL A 813 1.13 12.78 -73.10
C VAL A 813 1.36 14.28 -72.84
N LEU A 814 2.55 14.79 -73.20
CA LEU A 814 2.90 16.21 -73.08
C LEU A 814 2.22 17.09 -74.13
N SER A 815 1.85 16.53 -75.29
CA SER A 815 1.15 17.26 -76.37
C SER A 815 -0.35 17.41 -76.11
N ASP A 816 -0.97 16.45 -75.42
CA ASP A 816 -2.40 16.48 -75.03
C ASP A 816 -2.68 17.38 -73.81
N ASN A 817 -1.64 17.68 -73.01
CA ASN A 817 -1.73 18.49 -71.79
C ASN A 817 -1.04 19.86 -71.93
N SER A 818 -1.48 20.70 -72.87
CA SER A 818 -0.85 21.99 -73.23
C SER A 818 -1.04 23.15 -72.24
N GLY A 819 -1.33 22.87 -70.96
CA GLY A 819 -1.48 23.87 -69.90
C GLY A 819 -0.19 24.12 -69.09
N PRO A 820 -0.07 25.22 -68.33
CA PRO A 820 1.14 25.54 -67.57
C PRO A 820 1.39 24.67 -66.33
N GLU A 821 0.41 23.87 -65.90
CA GLU A 821 0.51 22.97 -64.74
C GLU A 821 0.22 21.52 -65.15
N LEU A 822 1.24 20.68 -64.97
CA LEU A 822 1.21 19.23 -65.20
C LEU A 822 1.27 18.53 -63.84
N THR A 823 0.23 17.76 -63.51
CA THR A 823 0.16 16.99 -62.25
C THR A 823 0.33 15.50 -62.54
N LEU A 824 0.84 14.75 -61.56
CA LEU A 824 0.98 13.28 -61.64
C LEU A 824 -0.34 12.58 -61.98
N ALA A 825 -1.47 13.08 -61.48
CA ALA A 825 -2.79 12.55 -61.80
C ALA A 825 -3.15 12.68 -63.30
N ARG A 826 -2.76 13.80 -63.93
CA ARG A 826 -2.98 14.01 -65.37
C ARG A 826 -2.05 13.19 -66.25
N ILE A 827 -0.80 13.01 -65.80
CA ILE A 827 0.16 12.13 -66.48
C ILE A 827 -0.33 10.69 -66.43
N ALA A 828 -0.76 10.21 -65.25
CA ALA A 828 -1.29 8.86 -65.08
C ALA A 828 -2.56 8.61 -65.92
N GLU A 829 -3.53 9.54 -65.91
CA GLU A 829 -4.76 9.42 -66.73
C GLU A 829 -4.45 9.39 -68.24
N SER A 830 -3.45 10.13 -68.70
CA SER A 830 -3.03 10.13 -70.10
C SER A 830 -2.27 8.84 -70.47
N VAL A 831 -1.39 8.32 -69.60
CA VAL A 831 -0.63 7.07 -69.83
C VAL A 831 -1.56 5.85 -69.88
N GLU A 832 -2.56 5.75 -68.99
CA GLU A 832 -3.58 4.69 -68.98
C GLU A 832 -4.42 4.60 -70.28
N ARG A 833 -4.52 5.68 -71.06
CA ARG A 833 -5.26 5.68 -72.34
C ARG A 833 -4.43 5.13 -73.51
N THR A 834 -3.11 5.06 -73.38
CA THR A 834 -2.17 4.76 -74.47
C THR A 834 -1.41 3.45 -74.30
N SER A 835 -1.13 3.02 -73.07
CA SER A 835 -0.44 1.75 -72.80
C SER A 835 -1.39 0.68 -72.24
N GLU A 836 -1.09 -0.60 -72.47
CA GLU A 836 -1.65 -1.71 -71.68
C GLU A 836 -0.98 -1.70 -70.29
N ALA A 837 -1.30 -0.75 -69.43
CA ALA A 837 -0.82 -0.74 -68.05
C ALA A 837 -1.36 -1.99 -67.30
N GLU A 838 -0.50 -2.73 -66.61
CA GLU A 838 -0.97 -3.81 -65.74
C GLU A 838 -1.77 -3.19 -64.58
N PRO A 839 -3.01 -3.66 -64.31
CA PRO A 839 -3.80 -3.09 -63.23
C PRO A 839 -3.14 -3.39 -61.89
N ILE A 840 -2.92 -2.36 -61.07
CA ILE A 840 -2.47 -2.52 -59.69
C ILE A 840 -3.42 -3.48 -58.97
N ASP A 841 -2.88 -4.58 -58.46
CA ASP A 841 -3.63 -5.54 -57.69
C ASP A 841 -4.20 -4.84 -56.44
N ARG A 842 -5.53 -4.69 -56.45
CA ARG A 842 -6.30 -4.06 -55.37
C ARG A 842 -6.14 -4.81 -54.07
N GLU A 843 -6.11 -6.14 -54.10
CA GLU A 843 -5.97 -6.96 -52.90
C GLU A 843 -4.58 -6.79 -52.31
N TRP A 844 -3.55 -6.74 -53.17
CA TRP A 844 -2.18 -6.43 -52.76
C TRP A 844 -2.06 -5.05 -52.10
N LEU A 845 -2.60 -4.00 -52.73
CA LEU A 845 -2.50 -2.63 -52.22
C LEU A 845 -3.26 -2.46 -50.90
N GLN A 846 -4.44 -3.08 -50.79
CA GLN A 846 -5.21 -3.11 -49.55
C GLN A 846 -4.42 -3.83 -48.45
N TYR A 847 -3.88 -5.01 -48.74
CA TYR A 847 -3.10 -5.80 -47.79
C TYR A 847 -1.89 -5.03 -47.24
N VAL A 848 -1.06 -4.45 -48.11
CA VAL A 848 0.15 -3.74 -47.67
C VAL A 848 -0.17 -2.45 -46.92
N THR A 849 -1.24 -1.76 -47.30
CA THR A 849 -1.71 -0.55 -46.59
C THR A 849 -2.23 -0.91 -45.19
N ASP A 850 -2.99 -2.00 -45.08
CA ASP A 850 -3.45 -2.53 -43.80
C ASP A 850 -2.27 -2.95 -42.91
N LEU A 851 -1.23 -3.54 -43.51
CA LEU A 851 -0.02 -3.95 -42.80
C LEU A 851 0.76 -2.74 -42.26
N VAL A 852 0.92 -1.68 -43.06
CA VAL A 852 1.49 -0.40 -42.61
C VAL A 852 0.66 0.17 -41.46
N ALA A 853 -0.66 0.18 -41.56
CA ALA A 853 -1.54 0.70 -40.51
C ALA A 853 -1.39 -0.10 -39.19
N ARG A 854 -1.30 -1.43 -39.27
CA ARG A 854 -1.05 -2.30 -38.10
C ARG A 854 0.31 -2.02 -37.45
N LEU A 855 1.37 -1.85 -38.25
CA LEU A 855 2.70 -1.52 -37.72
C LEU A 855 2.72 -0.12 -37.08
N GLN A 856 2.02 0.86 -37.66
CA GLN A 856 1.89 2.20 -37.09
C GLN A 856 1.11 2.19 -35.77
N ASP A 857 0.02 1.41 -35.68
CA ASP A 857 -0.70 1.18 -34.43
C ASP A 857 0.19 0.49 -33.39
N LEU A 858 0.95 -0.54 -33.79
CA LEU A 858 1.89 -1.23 -32.89
C LEU A 858 2.96 -0.27 -32.35
N ARG A 859 3.57 0.52 -33.22
CA ARG A 859 4.52 1.57 -32.86
C ARG A 859 3.91 2.57 -31.88
N TRP A 860 2.70 3.07 -32.17
CA TRP A 860 1.97 3.98 -31.29
C TRP A 860 1.72 3.37 -29.91
N ARG A 861 1.34 2.07 -29.85
CA ARG A 861 1.14 1.38 -28.57
C ARG A 861 2.41 1.31 -27.73
N TYR A 862 3.57 1.12 -28.34
CA TYR A 862 4.85 1.10 -27.60
C TYR A 862 5.32 2.49 -27.20
N GLN A 863 5.09 3.52 -28.00
CA GLN A 863 5.59 4.88 -27.73
C GLN A 863 4.66 5.71 -26.84
N ASP A 864 3.37 5.79 -27.19
CA ASP A 864 2.43 6.72 -26.55
C ASP A 864 1.31 5.96 -25.81
N GLY A 865 0.68 4.98 -26.47
CA GLY A 865 -0.44 4.24 -25.91
C GLY A 865 -1.62 5.11 -25.43
N THR A 866 -2.52 4.53 -24.64
CA THR A 866 -3.69 5.24 -24.11
C THR A 866 -3.31 6.24 -23.01
N THR A 867 -2.30 5.91 -22.20
CA THR A 867 -1.86 6.69 -21.04
C THR A 867 -0.85 7.80 -21.37
N GLY A 868 -0.30 7.83 -22.58
CA GLY A 868 0.77 8.75 -22.97
C GLY A 868 2.18 8.28 -22.57
N THR A 869 2.31 7.07 -22.01
CA THR A 869 3.57 6.47 -21.56
C THR A 869 3.93 5.18 -22.31
N GLY A 870 3.21 4.87 -23.39
CA GLY A 870 3.44 3.68 -24.19
C GLY A 870 2.89 2.41 -23.56
N ARG A 871 3.49 1.28 -23.93
CA ARG A 871 3.08 -0.05 -23.44
C ARG A 871 3.67 -0.25 -22.05
N SER A 872 2.87 -0.79 -21.15
CA SER A 872 3.32 -1.10 -19.80
C SER A 872 4.46 -2.12 -19.78
N SER A 873 5.40 -1.95 -18.85
CA SER A 873 6.58 -2.78 -18.65
C SER A 873 6.27 -4.14 -18.03
N MET A 874 5.19 -4.28 -17.24
CA MET A 874 4.72 -5.53 -16.66
C MET A 874 3.24 -5.49 -16.26
N GLY A 875 2.69 -6.57 -15.71
CA GLY A 875 1.37 -6.58 -15.07
C GLY A 875 1.36 -7.41 -13.80
N ILE A 876 0.64 -6.96 -12.76
CA ILE A 876 0.61 -7.60 -11.44
C ILE A 876 -0.79 -8.15 -11.10
N LEU A 877 -0.82 -9.39 -10.64
CA LEU A 877 -1.95 -10.08 -10.02
C LEU A 877 -1.61 -10.27 -8.54
N ASN A 878 -2.15 -9.42 -7.68
CA ASN A 878 -1.76 -9.39 -6.27
C ASN A 878 -2.76 -10.15 -5.40
N ALA A 879 -2.25 -10.98 -4.50
CA ALA A 879 -3.03 -11.61 -3.45
C ALA A 879 -3.56 -10.56 -2.47
N THR A 880 -4.69 -10.84 -1.83
CA THR A 880 -5.11 -10.05 -0.66
C THR A 880 -4.08 -10.20 0.46
N GLY A 881 -3.54 -9.10 0.97
CA GLY A 881 -2.47 -9.10 1.99
C GLY A 881 -1.92 -7.69 2.20
N CYS A 882 -0.77 -7.56 2.88
CA CYS A 882 -0.14 -6.24 3.07
C CYS A 882 0.11 -5.56 1.72
N THR A 883 0.69 -6.29 0.76
CA THR A 883 0.96 -5.83 -0.62
C THR A 883 -0.26 -5.28 -1.36
N SER A 884 -1.47 -5.81 -1.12
CA SER A 884 -2.70 -5.26 -1.68
C SER A 884 -3.26 -4.12 -0.85
N VAL A 885 -3.10 -4.15 0.49
CA VAL A 885 -3.62 -3.10 1.36
C VAL A 885 -2.88 -1.79 1.13
N TRP A 886 -1.55 -1.78 1.23
CA TRP A 886 -0.80 -0.57 0.89
C TRP A 886 -0.84 -0.29 -0.61
N GLY A 887 -0.96 -1.32 -1.46
CA GLY A 887 -1.08 -1.17 -2.92
C GLY A 887 -2.41 -0.61 -3.44
N SER A 888 -3.50 -0.68 -2.68
CA SER A 888 -4.84 -0.33 -3.18
C SER A 888 -5.81 0.20 -2.12
N THR A 889 -5.30 0.78 -1.04
CA THR A 889 -6.14 1.60 -0.15
C THR A 889 -6.66 2.79 -0.92
N TYR A 890 -7.93 2.71 -1.33
CA TYR A 890 -8.55 3.72 -2.18
C TYR A 890 -8.44 5.11 -1.52
N PRO A 891 -7.96 6.15 -2.24
CA PRO A 891 -7.70 6.22 -3.68
C PRO A 891 -6.22 6.11 -4.06
N PHE A 892 -5.36 5.47 -3.26
CA PHE A 892 -3.91 5.43 -3.45
C PHE A 892 -3.45 4.09 -4.06
N ASN A 893 -2.67 4.17 -5.13
CA ASN A 893 -2.04 3.05 -5.82
C ASN A 893 -0.61 3.43 -6.22
N PRO A 894 0.42 2.69 -5.79
CA PRO A 894 1.82 3.00 -6.10
C PRO A 894 2.29 2.46 -7.46
N TYR A 895 1.51 1.59 -8.11
CA TYR A 895 1.97 0.87 -9.29
C TYR A 895 1.77 1.70 -10.58
N PRO A 896 2.79 1.79 -11.46
CA PRO A 896 2.73 2.50 -12.75
C PRO A 896 2.14 1.66 -13.89
N PHE A 897 1.80 0.40 -13.61
CA PHE A 897 1.37 -0.60 -14.57
C PHE A 897 0.03 -1.24 -14.16
N PRO A 898 -0.64 -2.00 -15.07
CA PRO A 898 -1.85 -2.73 -14.72
C PRO A 898 -1.65 -3.62 -13.50
N TRP A 899 -2.48 -3.38 -12.50
CA TRP A 899 -2.46 -4.07 -11.22
C TRP A 899 -3.89 -4.47 -10.86
N THR A 900 -4.07 -5.67 -10.34
CA THR A 900 -5.38 -6.11 -9.84
C THR A 900 -5.23 -6.99 -8.60
N ASN A 901 -6.19 -6.86 -7.69
CA ASN A 901 -6.42 -7.80 -6.60
C ASN A 901 -7.81 -8.39 -6.78
N HIS A 902 -7.89 -9.71 -6.90
CA HIS A 902 -9.15 -10.44 -6.98
C HIS A 902 -9.49 -11.04 -5.62
N LEU A 903 -8.81 -12.13 -5.21
CA LEU A 903 -8.98 -12.76 -3.91
C LEU A 903 -7.62 -13.11 -3.29
N PHE A 904 -7.66 -13.65 -2.08
CA PHE A 904 -6.48 -14.02 -1.32
C PHE A 904 -5.73 -15.21 -1.94
N GLN A 905 -6.46 -16.21 -2.45
CA GLN A 905 -5.93 -17.52 -2.78
C GLN A 905 -5.56 -17.74 -4.25
N ASP A 906 -6.00 -16.89 -5.18
CA ASP A 906 -5.95 -17.18 -6.62
C ASP A 906 -5.05 -16.32 -7.53
N PRO A 907 -4.09 -15.51 -7.05
CA PRO A 907 -3.28 -14.67 -7.94
C PRO A 907 -2.47 -15.50 -8.95
N ALA A 908 -1.96 -16.68 -8.56
CA ALA A 908 -1.22 -17.58 -9.44
C ALA A 908 -2.09 -18.11 -10.60
N SER A 909 -3.32 -18.54 -10.29
CA SER A 909 -4.27 -19.03 -11.30
C SER A 909 -4.71 -17.91 -12.25
N LEU A 910 -4.93 -16.71 -11.72
CA LEU A 910 -5.26 -15.54 -12.53
C LEU A 910 -4.10 -15.13 -13.44
N ALA A 911 -2.86 -15.16 -12.93
CA ALA A 911 -1.67 -14.87 -13.72
C ALA A 911 -1.54 -15.83 -14.91
N MET A 912 -1.83 -17.12 -14.74
CA MET A 912 -1.84 -18.07 -15.86
C MET A 912 -2.86 -17.72 -16.95
N GLY A 913 -4.05 -17.22 -16.57
CA GLY A 913 -5.08 -16.81 -17.53
C GLY A 913 -4.77 -15.49 -18.23
N VAL A 914 -4.31 -14.50 -17.46
CA VAL A 914 -3.91 -13.18 -17.97
C VAL A 914 -2.68 -13.29 -18.88
N TYR A 915 -1.72 -14.14 -18.53
CA TYR A 915 -0.56 -14.43 -19.37
C TYR A 915 -0.97 -14.91 -20.76
N GLU A 916 -1.83 -15.92 -20.85
CA GLU A 916 -2.31 -16.44 -22.15
C GLU A 916 -3.04 -15.36 -22.96
N GLY A 917 -3.95 -14.63 -22.32
CA GLY A 917 -4.69 -13.55 -22.97
C GLY A 917 -3.79 -12.42 -23.46
N HIS A 918 -2.76 -12.07 -22.69
CA HIS A 918 -1.77 -11.07 -23.05
C HIS A 918 -0.88 -11.54 -24.21
N MET A 919 -0.41 -12.79 -24.18
CA MET A 919 0.44 -13.35 -25.23
C MET A 919 -0.27 -13.39 -26.60
N VAL A 920 -1.58 -13.66 -26.63
CA VAL A 920 -2.38 -13.55 -27.87
C VAL A 920 -2.31 -12.15 -28.48
N LYS A 921 -2.23 -11.09 -27.66
CA LYS A 921 -2.05 -9.71 -28.15
C LYS A 921 -0.63 -9.41 -28.61
N MET A 922 0.38 -10.09 -28.07
CA MET A 922 1.76 -10.00 -28.56
C MET A 922 1.90 -10.68 -29.92
N VAL A 923 1.28 -11.85 -30.08
CA VAL A 923 1.22 -12.62 -31.34
C VAL A 923 0.78 -11.75 -32.51
N ASP A 924 -0.28 -10.95 -32.34
CA ASP A 924 -0.81 -10.09 -33.41
C ASP A 924 0.24 -9.09 -33.94
N GLY A 925 1.06 -8.54 -33.04
CA GLY A 925 2.13 -7.60 -33.39
C GLY A 925 3.30 -8.29 -34.11
N PHE A 926 3.76 -9.42 -33.59
CA PHE A 926 4.88 -10.16 -34.19
C PHE A 926 4.52 -10.77 -35.55
N LYS A 927 3.27 -11.22 -35.72
CA LYS A 927 2.75 -11.61 -37.04
C LYS A 927 2.87 -10.47 -38.05
N ALA A 928 2.44 -9.26 -37.69
CA ALA A 928 2.53 -8.11 -38.57
C ALA A 928 3.98 -7.76 -38.95
N ILE A 929 4.91 -7.86 -38.00
CA ILE A 929 6.34 -7.64 -38.25
C ILE A 929 6.89 -8.69 -39.23
N ARG A 930 6.73 -9.98 -38.92
CA ARG A 930 7.23 -11.08 -39.76
C ARG A 930 6.60 -11.07 -41.16
N MET A 931 5.32 -10.72 -41.27
CA MET A 931 4.64 -10.53 -42.55
C MET A 931 5.26 -9.37 -43.35
N ALA A 932 5.58 -8.25 -42.71
CA ALA A 932 6.21 -7.11 -43.37
C ALA A 932 7.64 -7.41 -43.83
N GLU A 933 8.40 -8.15 -43.03
CA GLU A 933 9.73 -8.63 -43.39
C GLU A 933 9.67 -9.60 -44.60
N ALA A 934 8.80 -10.61 -44.55
CA ALA A 934 8.62 -11.58 -45.62
C ALA A 934 8.19 -10.89 -46.93
N PHE A 935 7.31 -9.88 -46.83
CA PHE A 935 6.87 -9.06 -47.94
C PHE A 935 8.01 -8.25 -48.55
N LEU A 936 8.82 -7.57 -47.74
CA LEU A 936 9.99 -6.82 -48.21
C LEU A 936 11.06 -7.72 -48.86
N GLN A 937 11.13 -8.99 -48.46
CA GLN A 937 12.05 -9.99 -49.02
C GLN A 937 11.53 -10.63 -50.32
N GLY A 938 10.32 -10.29 -50.78
CA GLY A 938 9.72 -10.88 -51.99
C GLY A 938 9.29 -12.35 -51.82
N SER A 939 9.19 -12.82 -50.57
CA SER A 939 8.86 -14.20 -50.19
C SER A 939 7.41 -14.37 -49.71
N TYR A 940 6.57 -13.37 -49.99
CA TYR A 940 5.22 -13.31 -49.45
C TYR A 940 4.24 -14.07 -50.33
N ASP A 941 3.77 -15.21 -49.82
CA ASP A 941 2.59 -15.92 -50.28
C ASP A 941 1.52 -15.88 -49.18
N ARG A 942 0.30 -15.44 -49.53
CA ARG A 942 -0.76 -15.24 -48.54
C ARG A 942 -1.27 -16.56 -47.95
N GLU A 943 -1.48 -17.58 -48.76
CA GLU A 943 -2.00 -18.87 -48.30
C GLU A 943 -0.98 -19.57 -47.40
N GLU A 944 0.30 -19.56 -47.79
CA GLU A 944 1.39 -20.14 -47.01
C GLU A 944 1.55 -19.43 -45.66
N GLN A 945 1.45 -18.09 -45.61
CA GLN A 945 1.57 -17.33 -44.37
C GLN A 945 0.33 -17.49 -43.48
N GLU A 946 -0.88 -17.55 -44.04
CA GLU A 946 -2.10 -17.83 -43.29
C GLU A 946 -2.07 -19.23 -42.66
N GLU A 947 -1.52 -20.24 -43.35
CA GLU A 947 -1.29 -21.57 -42.80
C GLU A 947 -0.20 -21.57 -41.71
N LYS A 948 0.96 -20.96 -41.98
CA LYS A 948 2.08 -20.85 -41.04
C LYS A 948 1.68 -20.17 -39.73
N PHE A 949 0.86 -19.12 -39.80
CA PHE A 949 0.44 -18.35 -38.65
C PHE A 949 -0.84 -18.84 -37.97
N ARG A 950 -1.49 -19.89 -38.49
CA ARG A 950 -2.74 -20.44 -37.92
C ARG A 950 -2.58 -20.88 -36.46
N TYR A 951 -1.44 -21.47 -36.11
CA TYR A 951 -1.13 -21.98 -34.77
C TYR A 951 0.00 -21.23 -34.06
N PHE A 952 0.51 -20.16 -34.68
CA PHE A 952 1.60 -19.36 -34.13
C PHE A 952 1.21 -18.73 -32.80
N ASN A 953 1.97 -19.06 -31.76
CA ASN A 953 1.73 -18.65 -30.38
C ASN A 953 3.05 -18.29 -29.68
N TRP A 954 3.00 -17.99 -28.38
CA TRP A 954 4.18 -17.53 -27.63
C TRP A 954 5.33 -18.55 -27.57
N GLN A 955 5.05 -19.84 -27.77
CA GLN A 955 6.07 -20.88 -27.84
C GLN A 955 6.96 -20.74 -29.09
N ASP A 956 6.46 -20.08 -30.13
CA ASP A 956 7.15 -19.87 -31.41
C ASP A 956 7.94 -18.53 -31.45
N PHE A 957 7.91 -17.76 -30.36
CA PHE A 957 8.63 -16.50 -30.26
C PHE A 957 10.14 -16.73 -30.21
N SER A 958 10.89 -15.89 -30.91
CA SER A 958 12.34 -15.78 -30.71
C SER A 958 12.63 -15.27 -29.30
N ASP A 959 13.87 -15.41 -28.82
CA ASP A 959 14.24 -14.87 -27.50
C ASP A 959 14.07 -13.34 -27.45
N GLU A 960 14.39 -12.62 -28.53
CA GLU A 960 14.17 -11.16 -28.59
C GLU A 960 12.69 -10.80 -28.53
N GLU A 961 11.81 -11.53 -29.24
CA GLU A 961 10.35 -11.32 -29.17
C GLU A 961 9.80 -11.64 -27.78
N PHE A 962 10.26 -12.73 -27.16
CA PHE A 962 9.85 -13.12 -25.81
C PHE A 962 10.29 -12.07 -24.78
N ASN A 963 11.55 -11.59 -24.87
CA ASN A 963 12.12 -10.58 -23.98
C ASN A 963 11.47 -9.20 -24.13
N LEU A 964 10.74 -8.96 -25.23
CA LEU A 964 9.90 -7.77 -25.43
C LEU A 964 8.50 -7.90 -24.83
N CYS A 965 8.10 -9.10 -24.38
CA CYS A 965 6.82 -9.34 -23.74
C CYS A 965 6.88 -8.90 -22.27
N PRO A 966 6.00 -7.97 -21.83
CA PRO A 966 5.87 -7.62 -20.41
C PRO A 966 5.61 -8.87 -19.53
N PRO A 967 6.37 -9.09 -18.44
CA PRO A 967 6.12 -10.21 -17.54
C PRO A 967 4.77 -10.04 -16.82
N VAL A 968 4.11 -11.18 -16.60
CA VAL A 968 2.90 -11.27 -15.78
C VAL A 968 3.28 -11.86 -14.43
N VAL A 969 3.10 -11.07 -13.37
CA VAL A 969 3.65 -11.35 -12.04
C VAL A 969 2.51 -11.59 -11.04
N ALA A 970 2.46 -12.77 -10.45
CA ALA A 970 1.64 -13.06 -9.28
C ALA A 970 2.40 -12.60 -8.02
N VAL A 971 1.83 -11.67 -7.26
CA VAL A 971 2.43 -11.16 -6.02
C VAL A 971 1.61 -11.65 -4.82
N GLY A 972 2.26 -11.98 -3.72
CA GLY A 972 1.55 -12.25 -2.46
C GLY A 972 2.48 -12.44 -1.28
N GLY A 973 1.93 -12.23 -0.09
CA GLY A 973 2.64 -12.57 1.15
C GLY A 973 2.71 -14.07 1.38
N ASP A 974 3.45 -14.47 2.41
CA ASP A 974 3.60 -15.85 2.82
C ASP A 974 2.26 -16.56 3.06
N GLY A 975 1.30 -15.93 3.74
CA GLY A 975 -0.02 -16.54 3.95
C GLY A 975 -0.81 -16.86 2.68
N ALA A 976 -0.63 -16.08 1.61
CA ALA A 976 -1.24 -16.38 0.32
C ALA A 976 -0.55 -17.57 -0.34
N MET A 977 0.78 -17.60 -0.30
CA MET A 977 1.59 -18.46 -1.16
C MET A 977 1.98 -19.79 -0.49
N TYR A 978 2.10 -19.83 0.83
CA TYR A 978 2.43 -21.03 1.61
C TYR A 978 1.20 -21.79 2.08
N ASP A 979 0.06 -21.11 2.28
CA ASP A 979 -1.13 -21.69 2.87
C ASP A 979 -2.31 -21.72 1.89
N ILE A 980 -3.20 -20.72 1.92
CA ILE A 980 -4.51 -20.78 1.27
C ILE A 980 -4.43 -20.90 -0.26
N GLY A 981 -3.45 -20.24 -0.88
CA GLY A 981 -3.21 -20.25 -2.32
C GLY A 981 -2.17 -21.26 -2.77
N PHE A 982 -1.59 -22.04 -1.85
CA PHE A 982 -0.50 -22.98 -2.17
C PHE A 982 -0.87 -23.99 -3.26
N GLN A 983 -2.10 -24.51 -3.26
CA GLN A 983 -2.56 -25.43 -4.31
C GLN A 983 -2.51 -24.78 -5.70
N ASN A 984 -2.94 -23.50 -5.80
CA ASN A 984 -2.91 -22.75 -7.04
C ASN A 984 -1.47 -22.43 -7.47
N LEU A 985 -0.62 -22.05 -6.51
CA LEU A 985 0.80 -21.84 -6.75
C LEU A 985 1.47 -23.10 -7.26
N SER A 986 1.33 -24.23 -6.56
CA SER A 986 1.90 -25.53 -6.96
C SER A 986 1.45 -25.95 -8.36
N ARG A 987 0.17 -25.73 -8.72
CA ARG A 987 -0.31 -25.97 -10.09
C ARG A 987 0.37 -25.07 -11.11
N ALA A 988 0.59 -23.81 -10.77
CA ALA A 988 1.26 -22.85 -11.63
C ALA A 988 2.75 -23.20 -11.83
N LEU A 989 3.45 -23.64 -10.78
CA LEU A 989 4.84 -24.10 -10.84
C LEU A 989 5.00 -25.29 -11.80
N MET A 990 4.04 -26.22 -11.77
CA MET A 990 4.00 -27.38 -12.66
C MET A 990 3.52 -27.05 -14.08
N SER A 991 2.98 -25.85 -14.33
CA SER A 991 2.29 -25.56 -15.60
C SER A 991 3.22 -25.39 -16.81
N GLY A 992 4.50 -25.12 -16.57
CA GLY A 992 5.47 -24.76 -17.62
C GLY A 992 5.23 -23.38 -18.24
N LYS A 993 4.19 -22.63 -17.83
CA LYS A 993 3.94 -21.27 -18.33
C LYS A 993 4.92 -20.29 -17.68
N PRO A 994 5.54 -19.37 -18.42
CA PRO A 994 6.53 -18.44 -17.87
C PRO A 994 5.91 -17.27 -17.12
N ILE A 995 5.02 -17.58 -16.18
CA ILE A 995 4.54 -16.61 -15.20
C ILE A 995 5.62 -16.40 -14.15
N LYS A 996 5.62 -15.21 -13.56
CA LYS A 996 6.55 -14.83 -12.50
C LYS A 996 5.78 -14.78 -11.18
N VAL A 997 6.35 -15.26 -10.10
CA VAL A 997 5.75 -15.27 -8.76
C VAL A 997 6.69 -14.54 -7.83
N PHE A 998 6.19 -13.51 -7.15
CA PHE A 998 6.95 -12.71 -6.20
C PHE A 998 6.32 -12.86 -4.81
N ILE A 999 7.03 -13.55 -3.93
CA ILE A 999 6.61 -13.83 -2.56
C ILE A 999 7.36 -12.92 -1.61
N VAL A 1000 6.61 -12.15 -0.82
CA VAL A 1000 7.16 -11.39 0.31
C VAL A 1000 6.91 -12.17 1.59
N ASP A 1001 7.94 -12.83 2.09
CA ASP A 1001 7.85 -13.74 3.22
C ASP A 1001 8.11 -12.99 4.53
N THR A 1002 7.01 -12.64 5.19
CA THR A 1002 6.99 -12.01 6.51
C THR A 1002 6.85 -13.03 7.63
N GLN A 1003 6.71 -14.32 7.33
CA GLN A 1003 6.63 -15.41 8.32
C GLN A 1003 5.44 -15.36 9.28
N VAL A 1004 4.45 -14.54 8.96
CA VAL A 1004 3.17 -14.36 9.66
C VAL A 1004 2.16 -13.74 8.69
N TYR A 1005 0.87 -13.85 9.00
CA TYR A 1005 -0.13 -13.09 8.25
C TYR A 1005 -0.12 -11.65 8.72
N SER A 1006 0.81 -10.87 8.16
CA SER A 1006 1.05 -9.50 8.58
C SER A 1006 -0.25 -8.70 8.60
N ASN A 1007 -0.99 -8.61 7.49
CA ASN A 1007 -2.16 -7.75 7.37
C ASN A 1007 -3.23 -7.98 8.45
N THR A 1008 -3.50 -9.23 8.79
CA THR A 1008 -4.60 -9.60 9.69
C THR A 1008 -4.23 -9.58 11.18
N GLY A 1009 -3.05 -9.07 11.52
CA GLY A 1009 -2.59 -8.88 12.90
C GLY A 1009 -1.59 -9.92 13.38
N GLY A 1010 -0.81 -10.53 12.47
CA GLY A 1010 0.27 -11.44 12.81
C GLY A 1010 -0.20 -12.83 13.22
N GLN A 1011 -1.12 -13.44 12.46
CA GLN A 1011 -1.48 -14.86 12.66
C GLN A 1011 -0.32 -15.79 12.25
N ALA A 1012 -0.29 -16.98 12.86
CA ALA A 1012 0.62 -18.04 12.49
C ALA A 1012 0.52 -18.38 10.99
N CYS A 1013 1.68 -18.55 10.37
CA CYS A 1013 1.85 -18.98 8.98
C CYS A 1013 2.75 -20.21 8.94
N THR A 1014 2.58 -21.11 7.97
CA THR A 1014 3.48 -22.26 7.82
C THR A 1014 4.91 -21.88 7.42
N SER A 1015 5.15 -20.66 6.93
CA SER A 1015 6.52 -20.14 6.72
C SER A 1015 7.19 -19.65 8.02
N GLY A 1016 6.45 -19.52 9.13
CA GLY A 1016 7.02 -19.19 10.44
C GLY A 1016 7.86 -20.32 11.05
N PHE A 1017 8.69 -19.99 12.03
CA PHE A 1017 9.59 -20.95 12.69
C PHE A 1017 8.94 -21.67 13.86
N PHE A 1018 9.53 -22.81 14.26
CA PHE A 1018 9.17 -23.49 15.50
C PHE A 1018 9.40 -22.55 16.71
N GLY A 1019 8.51 -22.64 17.71
CA GLY A 1019 8.52 -21.77 18.87
C GLY A 1019 8.14 -20.31 18.61
N GLN A 1020 7.91 -19.88 17.37
CA GLN A 1020 7.50 -18.51 17.06
C GLN A 1020 6.17 -18.16 17.73
N VAL A 1021 6.11 -17.00 18.40
CA VAL A 1021 4.88 -16.53 19.05
C VAL A 1021 4.12 -15.62 18.10
N SER A 1022 2.88 -16.00 17.78
CA SER A 1022 1.98 -15.23 16.90
C SER A 1022 0.53 -15.42 17.34
N ASP A 1023 -0.41 -14.72 16.72
CA ASP A 1023 -1.83 -15.05 16.94
C ASP A 1023 -2.09 -16.48 16.44
N MET A 1024 -2.98 -17.21 17.12
CA MET A 1024 -3.17 -18.67 17.02
C MET A 1024 -1.99 -19.57 17.46
N ALA A 1025 -0.81 -19.01 17.78
CA ALA A 1025 0.35 -19.75 18.31
C ALA A 1025 0.94 -19.05 19.54
N GLN A 1026 0.14 -19.00 20.61
CA GLN A 1026 0.49 -18.24 21.82
C GLN A 1026 1.49 -19.00 22.71
N PHE A 1027 2.36 -18.25 23.38
CA PHE A 1027 3.21 -18.78 24.42
C PHE A 1027 2.42 -19.03 25.71
N GLY A 1028 2.24 -20.30 26.07
CA GLY A 1028 1.55 -20.77 27.26
C GLY A 1028 2.43 -21.65 28.16
N LYS A 1029 1.79 -22.36 29.11
CA LYS A 1029 2.49 -23.32 29.98
C LYS A 1029 2.86 -24.60 29.23
N ALA A 1030 1.92 -25.14 28.45
CA ALA A 1030 2.10 -26.37 27.66
C ALA A 1030 2.75 -26.07 26.30
N ILE A 1031 2.11 -25.20 25.51
CA ILE A 1031 2.57 -24.83 24.17
C ILE A 1031 3.48 -23.60 24.27
N LYS A 1032 4.60 -23.60 23.55
CA LYS A 1032 5.64 -22.54 23.59
C LYS A 1032 5.73 -21.74 22.29
N GLY A 1033 4.61 -21.53 21.60
CA GLY A 1033 4.56 -20.93 20.27
C GLY A 1033 4.17 -21.97 19.22
N LYS A 1034 4.51 -21.72 17.96
CA LYS A 1034 4.25 -22.63 16.83
C LYS A 1034 4.93 -23.99 17.03
N GLU A 1035 4.24 -25.08 16.72
CA GLU A 1035 4.74 -26.45 16.92
C GLU A 1035 5.22 -27.11 15.63
N GLU A 1036 4.85 -26.58 14.47
CA GLU A 1036 5.35 -27.05 13.18
C GLU A 1036 6.69 -26.38 12.84
N ILE A 1037 7.59 -27.11 12.19
CA ILE A 1037 8.77 -26.50 11.54
C ILE A 1037 8.33 -25.62 10.36
N ARG A 1038 9.26 -24.83 9.83
CA ARG A 1038 9.01 -23.99 8.65
C ARG A 1038 8.80 -24.86 7.42
N LYS A 1039 7.76 -24.54 6.63
CA LYS A 1039 7.57 -25.09 5.28
C LYS A 1039 8.55 -24.44 4.32
N GLU A 1040 9.47 -25.21 3.72
CA GLU A 1040 10.49 -24.65 2.82
C GLU A 1040 10.04 -24.64 1.35
N MET A 1041 9.71 -23.45 0.84
CA MET A 1041 9.22 -23.28 -0.55
C MET A 1041 10.25 -23.69 -1.60
N GLY A 1042 11.54 -23.50 -1.33
CA GLY A 1042 12.59 -23.86 -2.27
C GLY A 1042 12.66 -25.36 -2.54
N LEU A 1043 12.54 -26.20 -1.50
CA LEU A 1043 12.50 -27.66 -1.67
C LEU A 1043 11.27 -28.10 -2.50
N ILE A 1044 10.13 -27.42 -2.30
CA ILE A 1044 8.92 -27.67 -3.07
C ILE A 1044 9.09 -27.27 -4.54
N ALA A 1045 9.74 -26.14 -4.81
CA ALA A 1045 10.02 -25.70 -6.17
C ALA A 1045 11.00 -26.64 -6.89
N ILE A 1046 12.06 -27.08 -6.21
CA ILE A 1046 13.00 -28.11 -6.72
C ILE A 1046 12.24 -29.40 -7.06
N ALA A 1047 11.33 -29.84 -6.19
CA ALA A 1047 10.53 -31.05 -6.42
C ALA A 1047 9.65 -30.96 -7.69
N HIS A 1048 9.22 -29.76 -8.10
CA HIS A 1048 8.49 -29.55 -9.35
C HIS A 1048 9.38 -29.67 -10.60
N ARG A 1049 10.69 -29.44 -10.49
CA ARG A 1049 11.71 -29.51 -11.56
C ARG A 1049 11.52 -28.56 -12.76
N THR A 1050 10.38 -27.89 -12.85
CA THR A 1050 10.01 -27.03 -13.98
C THR A 1050 10.16 -25.55 -13.67
N THR A 1051 10.57 -25.18 -12.46
CA THR A 1051 10.46 -23.83 -11.94
C THR A 1051 11.84 -23.29 -11.60
N TYR A 1052 12.18 -22.13 -12.15
CA TYR A 1052 13.28 -21.32 -11.62
C TYR A 1052 12.89 -20.83 -10.23
N TYR A 1053 13.72 -21.04 -9.23
CA TYR A 1053 13.47 -20.60 -7.87
C TYR A 1053 14.65 -19.81 -7.35
N MET A 1054 14.37 -18.74 -6.62
CA MET A 1054 15.40 -18.04 -5.86
C MET A 1054 14.89 -17.64 -4.48
N GLN A 1055 15.82 -17.64 -3.54
CA GLN A 1055 15.61 -17.20 -2.16
C GLN A 1055 16.62 -16.10 -1.84
N SER A 1056 16.17 -14.89 -1.50
CA SER A 1056 17.05 -13.78 -1.15
C SER A 1056 16.48 -12.82 -0.10
N THR A 1057 17.27 -11.82 0.28
CA THR A 1057 16.90 -10.76 1.22
C THR A 1057 17.39 -9.41 0.73
N MET A 1058 16.70 -8.33 1.11
CA MET A 1058 17.03 -6.95 0.69
C MET A 1058 18.45 -6.49 1.04
N ALA A 1059 19.08 -7.12 2.04
CA ALA A 1059 20.45 -6.83 2.43
C ALA A 1059 21.49 -7.30 1.39
N HIS A 1060 21.09 -8.18 0.46
CA HIS A 1060 21.94 -8.75 -0.58
C HIS A 1060 21.41 -8.35 -1.96
N ALA A 1061 21.35 -7.04 -2.21
CA ALA A 1061 20.73 -6.45 -3.41
C ALA A 1061 21.32 -6.99 -4.72
N ASN A 1062 22.64 -7.20 -4.81
CA ASN A 1062 23.27 -7.76 -6.02
C ASN A 1062 22.78 -9.19 -6.32
N HIS A 1063 22.83 -10.09 -5.33
CA HIS A 1063 22.27 -11.44 -5.47
C HIS A 1063 20.78 -11.38 -5.86
N MET A 1064 20.02 -10.45 -5.28
CA MET A 1064 18.60 -10.28 -5.59
C MET A 1064 18.36 -9.80 -7.04
N ILE A 1065 19.01 -8.72 -7.47
CA ILE A 1065 18.83 -8.13 -8.82
C ILE A 1065 19.28 -9.12 -9.89
N GLU A 1066 20.44 -9.76 -9.71
CA GLU A 1066 20.93 -10.79 -10.63
C GLU A 1066 19.91 -11.94 -10.75
N SER A 1067 19.41 -12.43 -9.61
CA SER A 1067 18.40 -13.49 -9.58
C SER A 1067 17.08 -13.08 -10.23
N PHE A 1068 16.69 -11.80 -10.11
CA PHE A 1068 15.52 -11.26 -10.81
C PHE A 1068 15.72 -11.29 -12.31
N VAL A 1069 16.87 -10.82 -12.80
CA VAL A 1069 17.20 -10.86 -14.23
C VAL A 1069 17.12 -12.29 -14.76
N GLN A 1070 17.80 -13.25 -14.12
CA GLN A 1070 17.79 -14.66 -14.52
C GLN A 1070 16.35 -15.23 -14.56
N GLY A 1071 15.58 -15.01 -13.50
CA GLY A 1071 14.19 -15.49 -13.43
C GLY A 1071 13.25 -14.81 -14.41
N LEU A 1072 13.43 -13.51 -14.72
CA LEU A 1072 12.65 -12.77 -15.71
C LEU A 1072 12.92 -13.26 -17.13
N MET A 1073 14.17 -13.63 -17.43
CA MET A 1073 14.60 -14.16 -18.73
C MET A 1073 14.20 -15.63 -18.93
N SER A 1074 13.94 -16.37 -17.85
CA SER A 1074 13.52 -17.76 -17.95
C SER A 1074 12.20 -17.93 -18.70
N ARG A 1075 12.16 -18.91 -19.63
CA ARG A 1075 10.93 -19.38 -20.29
C ARG A 1075 10.11 -20.35 -19.44
N ARG A 1076 10.45 -20.48 -18.16
CA ARG A 1076 9.77 -21.30 -17.16
C ARG A 1076 9.02 -20.43 -16.14
N PRO A 1077 8.10 -21.01 -15.36
CA PRO A 1077 7.65 -20.40 -14.12
C PRO A 1077 8.86 -19.99 -13.28
N ALA A 1078 8.85 -18.77 -12.74
CA ALA A 1078 9.91 -18.28 -11.86
C ALA A 1078 9.32 -17.85 -10.52
N VAL A 1079 9.92 -18.27 -9.42
CA VAL A 1079 9.53 -17.89 -8.05
C VAL A 1079 10.66 -17.11 -7.41
N PHE A 1080 10.33 -15.91 -6.97
CA PHE A 1080 11.18 -15.02 -6.20
C PHE A 1080 10.68 -15.01 -4.76
N ASN A 1081 11.37 -15.69 -3.84
CA ASN A 1081 10.96 -15.80 -2.44
C ASN A 1081 11.86 -14.93 -1.55
N ILE A 1082 11.35 -13.78 -1.14
CA ILE A 1082 12.13 -12.74 -0.49
C ILE A 1082 11.78 -12.65 0.98
N TYR A 1083 12.77 -12.78 1.87
CA TYR A 1083 12.56 -12.49 3.28
C TYR A 1083 12.35 -10.99 3.48
N THR A 1084 11.23 -10.64 4.10
CA THR A 1084 10.83 -9.24 4.31
C THR A 1084 10.47 -9.03 5.78
N PRO A 1085 11.34 -8.36 6.56
CA PRO A 1085 11.04 -8.03 7.94
C PRO A 1085 9.77 -7.18 8.10
N CYS A 1086 9.00 -7.46 9.15
CA CYS A 1086 7.76 -6.77 9.46
C CYS A 1086 7.87 -6.06 10.81
N GLN A 1087 7.97 -4.74 10.81
CA GLN A 1087 8.15 -3.91 12.02
C GLN A 1087 7.16 -4.30 13.14
N PRO A 1088 5.83 -4.23 12.93
CA PRO A 1088 4.88 -4.48 14.01
C PRO A 1088 4.83 -5.94 14.47
N GLU A 1089 4.97 -6.91 13.56
CA GLU A 1089 4.74 -8.31 13.90
C GLU A 1089 6.00 -9.06 14.35
N HIS A 1090 7.18 -8.63 13.87
CA HIS A 1090 8.47 -9.10 14.40
C HIS A 1090 8.85 -8.31 15.65
N GLY A 1091 8.31 -7.10 15.81
CA GLY A 1091 8.57 -6.19 16.93
C GLY A 1091 9.99 -5.65 16.89
N ILE A 1092 10.38 -5.14 15.74
CA ILE A 1092 11.68 -4.53 15.44
C ILE A 1092 11.52 -3.02 15.18
N GLY A 1093 12.62 -2.26 15.23
CA GLY A 1093 12.64 -0.83 14.94
C GLY A 1093 12.23 -0.48 13.51
N ASP A 1094 11.80 0.76 13.29
CA ASP A 1094 11.41 1.27 11.97
C ASP A 1094 12.63 1.40 11.01
N ASP A 1095 13.85 1.39 11.56
CA ASP A 1095 15.18 1.54 10.95
C ASP A 1095 15.96 0.23 10.82
N MET A 1096 15.33 -0.92 11.13
CA MET A 1096 16.03 -2.20 11.31
C MET A 1096 15.81 -3.23 10.20
N SER A 1097 15.15 -2.88 9.08
CA SER A 1097 14.81 -3.87 8.04
C SER A 1097 16.04 -4.49 7.39
N ALA A 1098 16.99 -3.69 6.93
CA ALA A 1098 18.21 -4.17 6.29
C ALA A 1098 19.10 -4.93 7.28
N HIS A 1099 19.19 -4.45 8.52
CA HIS A 1099 19.91 -5.15 9.59
C HIS A 1099 19.33 -6.55 9.81
N GLN A 1100 18.02 -6.67 9.99
CA GLN A 1100 17.38 -7.97 10.25
C GLN A 1100 17.42 -8.88 9.04
N ALA A 1101 17.28 -8.34 7.83
CA ALA A 1101 17.44 -9.10 6.59
C ALA A 1101 18.87 -9.64 6.40
N LYS A 1102 19.88 -8.92 6.88
CA LYS A 1102 21.27 -9.37 6.89
C LYS A 1102 21.48 -10.46 7.95
N LEU A 1103 21.02 -10.22 9.17
CA LEU A 1103 21.14 -11.15 10.29
C LEU A 1103 20.45 -12.49 9.99
N ALA A 1104 19.32 -12.48 9.27
CA ALA A 1104 18.63 -13.70 8.84
C ALA A 1104 19.51 -14.60 7.94
N VAL A 1105 20.37 -14.02 7.09
CA VAL A 1105 21.31 -14.79 6.26
C VAL A 1105 22.49 -15.27 7.09
N GLU A 1106 23.08 -14.37 7.89
CA GLU A 1106 24.24 -14.67 8.74
C GLU A 1106 23.94 -15.72 9.83
N SER A 1107 22.67 -15.88 10.22
CA SER A 1107 22.22 -16.86 11.21
C SER A 1107 21.67 -18.16 10.62
N ARG A 1108 21.79 -18.38 9.29
CA ARG A 1108 21.13 -19.48 8.55
C ARG A 1108 19.61 -19.56 8.74
N THR A 1109 18.99 -18.52 9.27
CA THR A 1109 17.54 -18.41 9.42
C THR A 1109 16.87 -18.40 8.04
N TYR A 1110 17.50 -17.74 7.07
CA TYR A 1110 17.04 -17.61 5.69
C TYR A 1110 18.23 -17.62 4.72
N PRO A 1111 18.83 -18.80 4.42
CA PRO A 1111 19.98 -18.89 3.53
C PRO A 1111 19.62 -18.46 2.09
N LEU A 1112 20.60 -17.91 1.38
CA LEU A 1112 20.44 -17.52 -0.03
C LEU A 1112 20.63 -18.74 -0.93
N PHE A 1113 19.84 -18.90 -1.98
CA PHE A 1113 20.14 -19.89 -3.03
C PHE A 1113 19.29 -19.67 -4.27
N ARG A 1114 19.76 -20.22 -5.39
CA ARG A 1114 19.09 -20.27 -6.68
C ARG A 1114 18.97 -21.70 -7.15
N TYR A 1115 17.86 -22.02 -7.80
CA TYR A 1115 17.66 -23.26 -8.52
C TYR A 1115 17.20 -22.93 -9.94
N ASP A 1116 18.03 -23.24 -10.92
CA ASP A 1116 17.71 -23.10 -12.35
C ASP A 1116 17.60 -24.47 -13.02
N PRO A 1117 16.40 -24.93 -13.39
CA PRO A 1117 16.21 -26.17 -14.14
C PRO A 1117 16.96 -26.26 -15.47
N ASP A 1118 17.38 -25.12 -16.04
CA ASP A 1118 18.12 -25.09 -17.30
C ASP A 1118 19.65 -25.17 -17.09
N GLY A 1119 20.13 -25.16 -15.84
CA GLY A 1119 21.55 -25.23 -15.49
C GLY A 1119 22.20 -26.61 -15.70
N GLY A 1120 21.42 -27.70 -15.68
CA GLY A 1120 21.95 -29.06 -15.83
C GLY A 1120 20.91 -30.17 -15.73
N ALA A 1121 21.36 -31.42 -15.60
CA ALA A 1121 20.50 -32.60 -15.50
C ALA A 1121 20.28 -33.06 -14.04
N THR A 1122 21.18 -32.68 -13.14
CA THR A 1122 21.14 -33.02 -11.72
C THR A 1122 20.79 -31.81 -10.86
N VAL A 1123 20.29 -32.05 -9.63
CA VAL A 1123 19.99 -30.94 -8.69
C VAL A 1123 21.25 -30.13 -8.38
N ALA A 1124 22.40 -30.78 -8.24
CA ALA A 1124 23.66 -30.11 -7.94
C ALA A 1124 24.12 -29.14 -9.04
N GLU A 1125 23.93 -29.50 -10.32
CA GLU A 1125 24.24 -28.60 -11.45
C GLU A 1125 23.25 -27.42 -11.55
N CYS A 1126 22.04 -27.60 -11.03
CA CYS A 1126 20.97 -26.60 -11.06
C CYS A 1126 20.95 -25.69 -9.82
N LEU A 1127 21.61 -26.07 -8.72
CA LEU A 1127 21.52 -25.40 -7.43
C LEU A 1127 22.79 -24.59 -7.15
N ASP A 1128 22.62 -23.33 -6.78
CA ASP A 1128 23.70 -22.42 -6.45
C ASP A 1128 23.47 -21.76 -5.07
N LEU A 1129 24.51 -21.78 -4.23
CA LEU A 1129 24.52 -21.24 -2.86
C LEU A 1129 25.35 -19.95 -2.72
N ASP A 1130 25.73 -19.32 -3.83
CA ASP A 1130 26.49 -18.07 -3.82
C ASP A 1130 25.80 -16.95 -3.03
N GLY A 1131 26.62 -16.06 -2.47
CA GLY A 1131 26.17 -14.92 -1.65
C GLY A 1131 26.05 -15.22 -0.16
N ASN A 1132 26.06 -16.48 0.27
CA ASN A 1132 26.08 -16.82 1.69
C ASN A 1132 27.48 -16.62 2.31
N PRO A 1133 27.60 -15.99 3.49
CA PRO A 1133 28.88 -15.90 4.19
C PRO A 1133 29.31 -17.28 4.73
N ALA A 1134 30.63 -17.51 4.74
CA ALA A 1134 31.27 -18.71 5.28
C ALA A 1134 30.54 -20.01 4.90
N SER A 1135 30.37 -20.27 3.60
CA SER A 1135 29.47 -21.32 3.09
C SER A 1135 29.90 -22.75 3.49
N ASP A 1136 31.16 -22.94 3.83
CA ASP A 1136 31.74 -24.18 4.36
C ASP A 1136 31.44 -24.41 5.85
N LEU A 1137 30.99 -23.38 6.58
CA LEU A 1137 30.68 -23.47 8.00
C LEU A 1137 29.17 -23.56 8.26
N ASP A 1138 28.82 -24.27 9.34
CA ASP A 1138 27.44 -24.35 9.83
C ASP A 1138 26.97 -22.96 10.27
N TRP A 1139 27.82 -22.23 11.01
CA TRP A 1139 27.54 -20.88 11.49
C TRP A 1139 28.67 -19.91 11.11
N PRO A 1140 28.35 -18.78 10.46
CA PRO A 1140 29.27 -17.66 10.32
C PRO A 1140 29.72 -17.11 11.69
N VAL A 1141 30.89 -16.48 11.73
CA VAL A 1141 31.44 -15.84 12.94
C VAL A 1141 31.37 -14.32 12.80
N ALA A 1142 30.76 -13.65 13.77
CA ALA A 1142 30.66 -12.20 13.84
C ALA A 1142 31.47 -11.63 15.02
N LYS A 1143 31.95 -10.41 14.86
CA LYS A 1143 32.64 -9.65 15.91
C LYS A 1143 31.64 -8.77 16.63
N ILE A 1144 31.63 -8.84 17.96
CA ILE A 1144 30.85 -7.93 18.80
C ILE A 1144 31.78 -7.06 19.65
N GLN A 1145 31.42 -5.78 19.77
CA GLN A 1145 32.13 -4.82 20.60
C GLN A 1145 31.32 -4.50 21.85
N TYR A 1146 31.92 -4.67 23.02
CA TYR A 1146 31.26 -4.54 24.31
C TYR A 1146 32.09 -3.75 25.32
N MET A 1147 31.42 -3.20 26.32
CA MET A 1147 32.03 -2.50 27.44
C MET A 1147 32.22 -3.47 28.61
N ASP A 1148 33.45 -3.57 29.09
CA ASP A 1148 33.80 -4.28 30.32
C ASP A 1148 34.55 -3.34 31.25
N SER A 1149 33.94 -3.08 32.42
CA SER A 1149 34.53 -2.23 33.46
C SER A 1149 34.96 -0.85 32.92
N GLY A 1150 34.18 -0.29 32.00
CA GLY A 1150 34.43 1.01 31.38
C GLY A 1150 35.46 1.00 30.24
N ARG A 1151 35.94 -0.16 29.80
CA ARG A 1151 36.82 -0.31 28.62
C ARG A 1151 36.13 -1.06 27.50
N GLU A 1152 36.34 -0.61 26.27
CA GLU A 1152 35.86 -1.31 25.08
C GLU A 1152 36.71 -2.55 24.81
N LYS A 1153 36.05 -3.68 24.57
CA LYS A 1153 36.61 -4.97 24.21
C LYS A 1153 35.86 -5.54 23.02
N GLU A 1154 36.48 -6.49 22.34
CA GLU A 1154 35.90 -7.21 21.20
C GLU A 1154 35.99 -8.72 21.46
N MET A 1155 34.99 -9.46 20.98
CA MET A 1155 35.02 -10.93 20.93
C MET A 1155 34.34 -11.44 19.66
N GLU A 1156 34.76 -12.63 19.22
CA GLU A 1156 34.18 -13.36 18.10
C GLU A 1156 33.16 -14.38 18.61
N LEU A 1157 31.98 -14.40 17.99
CA LEU A 1157 30.89 -15.31 18.32
C LEU A 1157 30.30 -15.91 17.05
N SER A 1158 29.92 -17.18 17.10
CA SER A 1158 29.11 -17.80 16.04
C SER A 1158 27.71 -17.17 16.04
N THR A 1159 27.24 -16.78 14.86
CA THR A 1159 25.89 -16.24 14.67
C THR A 1159 24.93 -17.38 14.37
N THR A 1160 24.13 -17.77 15.36
CA THR A 1160 23.14 -18.86 15.24
C THR A 1160 21.72 -18.31 15.04
N PHE A 1161 20.74 -19.19 14.78
CA PHE A 1161 19.31 -18.82 14.81
C PHE A 1161 18.90 -18.13 16.12
N VAL A 1162 19.50 -18.52 17.25
CA VAL A 1162 19.15 -17.94 18.55
C VAL A 1162 19.57 -16.47 18.64
N ASP A 1163 20.71 -16.11 18.05
CA ASP A 1163 21.17 -14.72 17.98
C ASP A 1163 20.21 -13.84 17.17
N PHE A 1164 19.65 -14.39 16.08
CA PHE A 1164 18.54 -13.76 15.35
C PHE A 1164 17.27 -13.65 16.21
N ALA A 1165 16.86 -14.73 16.88
CA ALA A 1165 15.64 -14.76 17.66
C ALA A 1165 15.66 -13.76 18.84
N VAL A 1166 16.82 -13.50 19.45
CA VAL A 1166 16.97 -12.52 20.55
C VAL A 1166 16.60 -11.09 20.12
N THR A 1167 16.82 -10.74 18.85
CA THR A 1167 16.59 -9.37 18.36
C THR A 1167 15.12 -9.10 18.00
N GLU A 1168 14.25 -10.10 18.05
CA GLU A 1168 12.84 -9.98 17.66
C GLU A 1168 11.87 -10.25 18.82
N ALA A 1169 10.86 -9.38 18.96
CA ALA A 1169 9.89 -9.48 20.05
C ALA A 1169 9.05 -10.77 20.01
N ARG A 1170 8.84 -11.34 18.82
CA ARG A 1170 8.08 -12.59 18.62
C ARG A 1170 8.74 -13.83 19.25
N PHE A 1171 9.99 -13.75 19.68
CA PHE A 1171 10.67 -14.81 20.44
C PHE A 1171 11.00 -14.42 21.88
N ARG A 1172 10.78 -13.16 22.29
CA ARG A 1172 11.20 -12.59 23.59
C ARG A 1172 10.86 -13.45 24.82
N LYS A 1173 9.74 -14.20 24.80
CA LYS A 1173 9.30 -15.05 25.91
C LYS A 1173 10.14 -16.32 26.13
N HIS A 1174 11.00 -16.66 25.17
CA HIS A 1174 11.94 -17.78 25.25
C HIS A 1174 13.23 -17.45 25.99
N PHE A 1175 13.47 -16.17 26.28
CA PHE A 1175 14.71 -15.71 26.89
C PHE A 1175 14.49 -15.23 28.32
N ARG A 1176 15.46 -15.52 29.20
CA ARG A 1176 15.50 -14.98 30.57
C ARG A 1176 16.90 -14.48 30.91
N LYS A 1177 17.01 -13.23 31.37
CA LYS A 1177 18.28 -12.67 31.83
C LYS A 1177 18.76 -13.39 33.08
N ILE A 1178 20.01 -13.87 33.05
CA ILE A 1178 20.64 -14.56 34.17
C ILE A 1178 21.41 -13.53 35.03
N PRO A 1179 21.13 -13.42 36.34
CA PRO A 1179 21.92 -12.61 37.26
C PRO A 1179 23.41 -12.99 37.24
N ARG A 1180 24.32 -12.01 37.34
CA ARG A 1180 25.78 -12.27 37.25
C ARG A 1180 26.30 -13.22 38.34
N ASP A 1181 25.68 -13.22 39.52
CA ASP A 1181 26.00 -14.10 40.65
C ASP A 1181 25.55 -15.54 40.44
N ALA A 1182 24.68 -15.81 39.45
CA ALA A 1182 24.25 -17.15 39.08
C ALA A 1182 25.11 -17.77 37.96
N TRP A 1183 26.12 -17.07 37.43
CA TRP A 1183 26.98 -17.59 36.38
C TRP A 1183 27.89 -18.69 36.93
N ASN A 1184 27.96 -19.83 36.22
CA ASN A 1184 28.79 -20.99 36.57
C ASN A 1184 29.40 -21.63 35.32
N ASP A 1185 30.22 -22.67 35.51
CA ASP A 1185 30.96 -23.38 34.46
C ASP A 1185 30.10 -24.40 33.68
N ASP A 1186 28.87 -24.66 34.13
CA ASP A 1186 27.91 -25.53 33.43
C ASP A 1186 27.11 -24.78 32.37
N MET A 1187 27.24 -23.46 32.32
CA MET A 1187 26.66 -22.63 31.28
C MET A 1187 27.53 -22.63 30.03
N VAL A 1188 26.96 -23.10 28.91
CA VAL A 1188 27.66 -23.27 27.63
C VAL A 1188 27.00 -22.38 26.57
N MET A 1189 27.78 -21.79 25.68
CA MET A 1189 27.22 -20.99 24.58
C MET A 1189 26.38 -21.87 23.67
N VAL A 1190 25.29 -21.34 23.11
CA VAL A 1190 24.40 -22.10 22.21
C VAL A 1190 25.17 -22.80 21.09
N SER A 1191 26.12 -22.12 20.45
CA SER A 1191 26.92 -22.73 19.37
C SER A 1191 27.67 -23.97 19.81
N GLU A 1192 28.33 -23.92 20.98
CA GLU A 1192 29.03 -25.07 21.57
C GLU A 1192 28.06 -26.15 22.04
N TYR A 1193 26.92 -25.75 22.61
CA TYR A 1193 25.88 -26.67 23.08
C TYR A 1193 25.27 -27.50 21.94
N LEU A 1194 25.13 -26.91 20.75
CA LEU A 1194 24.62 -27.59 19.55
C LEU A 1194 25.55 -28.67 19.01
N ASP A 1195 26.85 -28.61 19.35
CA ASP A 1195 27.86 -29.61 18.95
C ASP A 1195 28.00 -30.76 19.96
N LEU A 1196 27.40 -30.64 21.15
CA LEU A 1196 27.38 -31.69 22.17
C LEU A 1196 26.39 -32.79 21.81
N ASP A 1197 26.76 -34.04 22.13
CA ASP A 1197 25.85 -35.18 22.05
C ASP A 1197 24.75 -35.10 23.12
N ALA A 1198 23.65 -35.85 22.94
CA ALA A 1198 22.50 -35.79 23.84
C ALA A 1198 22.85 -36.06 25.32
N ASP A 1199 23.76 -37.00 25.58
CA ASP A 1199 24.21 -37.35 26.94
C ASP A 1199 25.06 -36.23 27.58
N GLU A 1200 25.82 -35.48 26.78
CA GLU A 1200 26.68 -34.38 27.27
C GLU A 1200 25.88 -33.11 27.62
N ARG A 1201 24.64 -33.01 27.11
CA ARG A 1201 23.74 -31.88 27.33
C ARG A 1201 23.01 -31.94 28.68
N GLU A 1202 22.87 -33.12 29.30
CA GLU A 1202 22.03 -33.31 30.51
C GLU A 1202 22.40 -32.38 31.68
N GLU A 1203 23.68 -32.04 31.84
CA GLU A 1203 24.17 -31.17 32.91
C GLU A 1203 24.48 -29.74 32.45
N LYS A 1204 24.24 -29.40 31.18
CA LYS A 1204 24.62 -28.11 30.59
C LYS A 1204 23.42 -27.18 30.43
N VAL A 1205 23.69 -25.89 30.60
CA VAL A 1205 22.68 -24.83 30.51
C VAL A 1205 23.02 -23.92 29.32
N PRO A 1206 22.27 -23.97 28.21
CA PRO A 1206 22.57 -23.16 27.04
C PRO A 1206 22.27 -21.68 27.29
N PHE A 1207 23.22 -20.81 26.90
CA PHE A 1207 23.04 -19.37 26.96
C PHE A 1207 23.51 -18.67 25.68
N VAL A 1208 22.97 -17.48 25.44
CA VAL A 1208 23.42 -16.56 24.39
C VAL A 1208 23.83 -15.22 25.00
N TRP A 1209 24.81 -14.55 24.38
CA TRP A 1209 25.23 -13.21 24.80
C TRP A 1209 24.25 -12.15 24.30
N ALA A 1210 23.91 -11.20 25.17
CA ALA A 1210 23.18 -10.00 24.79
C ALA A 1210 23.82 -8.76 25.43
N LEU A 1211 23.84 -7.67 24.68
CA LEU A 1211 24.32 -6.37 25.16
C LEU A 1211 23.17 -5.59 25.79
N ASP A 1212 23.42 -4.98 26.94
CA ASP A 1212 22.48 -4.02 27.51
C ASP A 1212 22.68 -2.60 26.94
N ALA A 1213 21.86 -1.65 27.39
CA ALA A 1213 21.92 -0.26 26.93
C ALA A 1213 23.26 0.45 27.21
N LYS A 1214 24.12 -0.10 28.09
CA LYS A 1214 25.47 0.41 28.35
C LYS A 1214 26.53 -0.33 27.56
N ARG A 1215 26.12 -1.20 26.63
CA ARG A 1215 26.96 -2.14 25.88
C ARG A 1215 27.67 -3.14 26.79
N GLU A 1216 27.15 -3.42 27.99
CA GLU A 1216 27.72 -4.45 28.86
C GLU A 1216 27.16 -5.83 28.53
N LEU A 1217 27.99 -6.87 28.66
CA LEU A 1217 27.57 -8.26 28.42
C LEU A 1217 26.59 -8.76 29.48
N SER A 1218 25.58 -9.50 29.01
CA SER A 1218 24.64 -10.27 29.81
C SER A 1218 24.39 -11.65 29.19
N ARG A 1219 24.20 -12.67 30.03
CA ARG A 1219 23.81 -14.02 29.60
C ARG A 1219 22.29 -14.15 29.60
N LEU A 1220 21.72 -14.58 28.49
CA LEU A 1220 20.32 -14.95 28.38
C LEU A 1220 20.19 -16.46 28.35
N LEU A 1221 19.43 -17.02 29.28
CA LEU A 1221 18.99 -18.41 29.23
C LEU A 1221 18.07 -18.62 28.04
N VAL A 1222 18.27 -19.72 27.33
CA VAL A 1222 17.55 -20.09 26.10
C VAL A 1222 16.60 -21.24 26.39
N SER A 1223 15.40 -21.23 25.82
CA SER A 1223 14.45 -22.33 25.94
C SER A 1223 14.78 -23.47 24.98
N ASP A 1224 14.34 -24.69 25.30
CA ASP A 1224 14.48 -25.87 24.42
C ASP A 1224 13.93 -25.61 23.02
N ALA A 1225 12.82 -24.88 22.91
CA ALA A 1225 12.22 -24.56 21.62
C ALA A 1225 13.12 -23.70 20.71
N MET A 1226 13.99 -22.86 21.27
CA MET A 1226 14.96 -22.09 20.48
C MET A 1226 16.18 -22.93 20.10
N ILE A 1227 16.54 -23.93 20.91
CA ILE A 1227 17.56 -24.93 20.55
C ILE A 1227 17.06 -25.78 19.38
N GLU A 1228 15.83 -26.31 19.46
CA GLU A 1228 15.21 -27.09 18.38
C GLU A 1228 15.14 -26.30 17.06
N SER A 1229 14.77 -25.01 17.12
CA SER A 1229 14.80 -24.16 15.93
C SER A 1229 16.21 -23.97 15.36
N ALA A 1230 17.23 -23.82 16.22
CA ALA A 1230 18.62 -23.70 15.76
C ALA A 1230 19.13 -25.00 15.11
N GLU A 1231 18.78 -26.15 15.66
CA GLU A 1231 19.09 -27.47 15.07
C GLU A 1231 18.42 -27.65 13.72
N ASP A 1232 17.13 -27.30 13.60
CA ASP A 1232 16.37 -27.35 12.37
C ASP A 1232 16.96 -26.43 11.28
N ARG A 1233 17.39 -25.21 11.63
CA ARG A 1233 18.07 -24.31 10.68
C ARG A 1233 19.45 -24.83 10.26
N ARG A 1234 20.23 -25.40 11.19
CA ARG A 1234 21.51 -26.07 10.88
C ARG A 1234 21.30 -27.24 9.91
N ALA A 1235 20.34 -28.10 10.20
CA ALA A 1235 20.01 -29.25 9.37
C ALA A 1235 19.55 -28.85 7.96
N PHE A 1236 18.73 -27.80 7.84
CA PHE A 1236 18.33 -27.29 6.53
C PHE A 1236 19.53 -26.74 5.73
N TRP A 1237 20.46 -26.04 6.39
CA TRP A 1237 21.68 -25.56 5.75
C TRP A 1237 22.57 -26.71 5.25
N MET A 1238 22.81 -27.72 6.09
CA MET A 1238 23.58 -28.91 5.69
C MET A 1238 22.93 -29.63 4.50
N MET A 1239 21.60 -29.78 4.51
CA MET A 1239 20.85 -30.36 3.40
C MET A 1239 21.05 -29.58 2.09
N LEU A 1240 21.03 -28.24 2.13
CA LEU A 1240 21.28 -27.43 0.94
C LEU A 1240 22.70 -27.64 0.38
N ARG A 1241 23.72 -27.71 1.25
CA ARG A 1241 25.11 -27.98 0.83
C ARG A 1241 25.26 -29.36 0.19
N GLU A 1242 24.61 -30.37 0.75
CA GLU A 1242 24.61 -31.72 0.20
C GLU A 1242 23.93 -31.75 -1.19
N LEU A 1243 22.77 -31.09 -1.33
CA LEU A 1243 22.07 -30.98 -2.61
C LEU A 1243 22.88 -30.22 -3.67
N ALA A 1244 23.69 -29.25 -3.26
CA ALA A 1244 24.58 -28.48 -4.14
C ALA A 1244 25.93 -29.17 -4.40
N ALA A 1245 26.18 -30.35 -3.81
CA ALA A 1245 27.46 -31.05 -3.87
C ALA A 1245 28.67 -30.19 -3.43
N VAL A 1246 28.48 -29.31 -2.44
CA VAL A 1246 29.53 -28.43 -1.89
C VAL A 1246 30.46 -29.17 -0.92
N GLU A 1247 30.01 -30.32 -0.37
CA GLU A 1247 30.85 -31.26 0.37
C GLU A 1247 31.22 -32.46 -0.53
N GLU A 1248 32.51 -32.85 -0.58
CA GLU A 1248 32.86 -34.22 -0.97
C GLU A 1248 32.16 -35.13 0.03
N ALA A 1249 31.22 -35.96 -0.43
CA ALA A 1249 30.65 -37.02 0.38
C ALA A 1249 31.81 -37.70 1.14
N PRO A 1250 31.73 -37.86 2.49
CA PRO A 1250 32.75 -38.62 3.19
C PRO A 1250 32.87 -39.94 2.46
N ALA A 1251 34.08 -40.24 1.99
CA ALA A 1251 34.35 -41.42 1.18
C ALA A 1251 33.60 -42.57 1.83
N VAL A 1252 32.55 -43.06 1.15
CA VAL A 1252 31.89 -44.29 1.54
C VAL A 1252 33.04 -45.27 1.66
N GLU A 1253 33.36 -45.72 2.88
CA GLU A 1253 34.37 -46.75 3.11
C GLU A 1253 34.02 -47.84 2.10
N ASP A 1254 34.89 -48.03 1.10
CA ASP A 1254 34.71 -48.98 0.01
C ASP A 1254 34.14 -50.26 0.63
N GLU A 1255 33.06 -50.84 0.10
CA GLU A 1255 32.44 -52.03 0.71
C GLU A 1255 33.49 -53.11 0.99
N VAL A 1256 34.57 -53.13 0.18
CA VAL A 1256 35.76 -53.97 0.35
C VAL A 1256 36.57 -53.62 1.62
N GLN A 1257 36.75 -52.34 1.96
CA GLN A 1257 37.41 -51.90 3.18
C GLN A 1257 36.55 -52.15 4.43
N LEU A 1258 35.24 -51.90 4.35
CA LEU A 1258 34.30 -52.21 5.44
C LEU A 1258 34.23 -53.73 5.69
N GLU A 1259 34.14 -54.54 4.63
CA GLU A 1259 34.17 -56.00 4.73
C GLU A 1259 35.53 -56.49 5.28
N SER A 1260 36.64 -55.87 4.88
CA SER A 1260 37.98 -56.19 5.39
C SER A 1260 38.12 -55.84 6.88
N ARG A 1261 37.58 -54.70 7.32
CA ARG A 1261 37.60 -54.28 8.74
C ARG A 1261 36.70 -55.17 9.59
N ILE A 1262 35.49 -55.49 9.12
CA ILE A 1262 34.58 -56.45 9.78
C ILE A 1262 35.22 -57.84 9.83
N ARG A 1263 35.88 -58.30 8.77
CA ARG A 1263 36.65 -59.56 8.79
C ARG A 1263 37.79 -59.50 9.79
N GLN A 1264 38.55 -58.40 9.85
CA GLN A 1264 39.63 -58.25 10.83
C GLN A 1264 39.09 -58.25 12.26
N GLU A 1265 38.00 -57.54 12.56
CA GLU A 1265 37.36 -57.52 13.88
C GLU A 1265 36.77 -58.88 14.26
N VAL A 1266 36.16 -59.60 13.32
CA VAL A 1266 35.65 -60.97 13.54
C VAL A 1266 36.80 -61.95 13.76
N VAL A 1267 37.88 -61.84 12.99
CA VAL A 1267 39.09 -62.65 13.18
C VAL A 1267 39.77 -62.31 14.52
N GLN A 1268 39.80 -61.04 14.92
CA GLN A 1268 40.32 -60.62 16.23
C GLN A 1268 39.46 -61.14 17.38
N LYS A 1269 38.13 -61.08 17.27
CA LYS A 1269 37.20 -61.61 18.28
C LYS A 1269 37.27 -63.13 18.38
N ILE A 1270 37.48 -63.85 17.27
CA ILE A 1270 37.70 -65.31 17.26
C ILE A 1270 39.09 -65.65 17.83
N ALA A 1271 40.10 -64.82 17.59
CA ALA A 1271 41.45 -65.01 18.12
C ALA A 1271 41.61 -64.63 19.60
N SER A 1272 40.73 -63.77 20.14
CA SER A 1272 40.73 -63.35 21.55
C SER A 1272 39.95 -64.27 22.50
N GLY A 1273 39.25 -65.29 21.98
CA GLY A 1273 38.49 -66.27 22.77
C GLY A 1273 37.03 -65.88 23.01
#